data_AF-A0A449A8N5-F1
#
_entry.id   AF-A0A449A8N5-F1
#
_cell.length_a   1.000
_cell.length_b   1.000
_cell.length_c   1.000
_cell.angle_alpha   90.00
_cell.angle_beta   90.00
_cell.angle_gamma   90.00
#
_symmetry.space_group_name_H-M   'P 1'
#
loop_
_entity.id
_entity.type
_entity.pdbx_description
1 polymer ?
#
loop_
_entity_poly.entity_id
_entity_poly.type
_entity_poly.pdbx_seq_one_letter_code
_entity_poly.pdbx_strand_id
1 'polypeptide(L)'
;MKKSVKRTIFNATVISSSAIALGATASAIIGNGLNPRQVNKIIEEINSKRQNVENDIQTLESNKNSVDTLRNAINNSKTKLNEYKTNYEKLDKDEYKNYKRIQQALSKFKTKIEELKTKITQSEETLKTNIDTIDKIVKKAKDTSDQAIEKLNNTSDINFPGLSEANEELQKAMNELKEAKKRAEVMDSKTHIDDLALKAKDVEKAEKHVADLIKTFNEWTNEQRHTAYLEEINKHIKLLNAKINDSAKLNEHLPTISEFIKDFEKKNIVAKDAHNYINSLTEQLPENILNSNNELKQVIANSDTKIEELKAKLSKIKADIDANLNELANKQQSALDKINSTDDFDILVDEYNSSNQRLQNDIKNIEDSINQTKYNDALNQLSKLKTDEQNNSNIALEKLHKNIESTLAHAIYLSPEQVESFKAQIKSEKSVDKLKEIKNDINLTNEKEKVKKQLKDGYELFNNQFKQEAFNKIDQATNKDQIDEIILQINEINTDKQAAKSKINNEFNFLSNEQKHSVINELISASSKEKVKEIIDEAQALQDDKKSKYSQIDNLINLTTSDKQRFLEDIKNANSATKTPNNTPQKVLDKAIELNNGKKSAIDNIQKLESLNSAQKELLEEQINGASTKVEIDQITQKANELDKIKKQVKEHVNSLATQYISEEEKNTLIKKVENINSIESDANNQFNDIKSEADNLNNGKKLLVDEINKLNFNEETKKEFTNKIKESDLDSAKDLKDKISQLNNLKQQVQGVINNPKNFVSDERKQKLTRGLTDAKTKEEITKLRNDATLEKKKHEAIELAKKILKDKPEELKQVTEEINSKDNERSIDAIVSRIKGDKLQSLKLEAESKVEKLEFISENEKQSIIAEIEKVTTDNHNELENIVKRITEKNTEKQNLFDTIKNSELFNKEYFNQNIKKSITDNDEKTAYTKVKDDFVKLENQKRVIKNKFDQSNNNFNSLGTNDVKKLTKELINATTSEQIQKIERDANNLNNFKKDLIDKVNKLSNVNNEKQQAIQKIKDASTREEAQKIYDDLALKSKQNDSTSNIQKHEYLSNNEKSKYIEQIKKANKDKIEQLLQEAKTLNHKKKVQAEKIRNLNNTNSLLKQETKDSAINSIKSTDGEQNAINKYNDVKNIFDKETALFNSINDAKNKNQIPDAAKNQLINKLKENDTEQNIKVVQSEFHKWKENYPKHNAAINSLNNVKKIIEEISREKNDEAIRKHVNNIQEFINQNMLQNNETIDKIIEKNNRLYSNEITSKI
;
A
#
# COMPACT_ATOMS: atom_id res chain seq x y z
N MET A 1 -13.75 14.18 -81.06
CA MET A 1 -14.85 14.27 -82.06
C MET A 1 -15.14 12.88 -82.66
N LYS A 2 -16.32 12.67 -83.25
CA LYS A 2 -16.72 11.66 -84.26
C LYS A 2 -16.18 10.19 -84.17
N LYS A 3 -17.08 9.29 -83.73
CA LYS A 3 -17.54 8.01 -84.37
C LYS A 3 -16.57 6.85 -84.71
N SER A 4 -17.03 5.63 -84.32
CA SER A 4 -16.84 4.31 -84.98
C SER A 4 -15.45 3.65 -84.81
N VAL A 5 -15.28 2.33 -84.63
CA VAL A 5 -15.89 1.18 -85.35
C VAL A 5 -16.16 -0.07 -84.48
N LYS A 6 -17.25 -0.77 -84.83
CA LYS A 6 -17.71 -2.17 -84.59
C LYS A 6 -16.97 -3.12 -83.61
N ARG A 7 -17.79 -3.84 -82.81
CA ARG A 7 -17.54 -5.24 -82.37
C ARG A 7 -17.62 -6.21 -83.56
N THR A 8 -16.82 -7.27 -83.53
CA THR A 8 -17.22 -8.63 -83.97
C THR A 8 -16.58 -9.66 -83.03
N ILE A 9 -17.32 -10.67 -82.58
CA ILE A 9 -16.83 -11.80 -81.77
C ILE A 9 -17.36 -13.09 -82.41
N PHE A 10 -16.47 -14.08 -82.59
CA PHE A 10 -16.71 -15.48 -82.98
C PHE A 10 -17.45 -15.78 -84.31
N ASN A 11 -16.76 -16.52 -85.18
CA ASN A 11 -17.08 -17.92 -85.50
C ASN A 11 -15.71 -18.64 -85.62
N ALA A 12 -15.44 -19.79 -84.99
CA ALA A 12 -16.16 -21.06 -84.96
C ALA A 12 -16.09 -21.80 -86.30
N THR A 13 -15.11 -22.69 -86.44
CA THR A 13 -15.06 -23.74 -87.47
C THR A 13 -14.51 -25.02 -86.87
N VAL A 14 -15.36 -26.03 -86.72
CA VAL A 14 -14.96 -27.42 -86.43
C VAL A 14 -14.78 -28.14 -87.76
N ILE A 15 -13.70 -28.91 -87.92
CA ILE A 15 -13.64 -29.97 -88.94
C ILE A 15 -13.18 -31.26 -88.26
N SER A 16 -14.00 -32.29 -88.41
CA SER A 16 -13.78 -33.65 -87.93
C SER A 16 -13.15 -34.56 -88.99
N SER A 17 -12.51 -35.62 -88.51
CA SER A 17 -12.16 -36.86 -89.20
C SER A 17 -12.85 -37.20 -90.54
N SER A 18 -12.05 -37.62 -91.52
CA SER A 18 -12.30 -38.84 -92.31
C SER A 18 -11.07 -39.21 -93.16
N ALA A 19 -11.03 -40.44 -93.69
CA ALA A 19 -9.92 -40.96 -94.48
C ALA A 19 -10.42 -41.79 -95.67
N ILE A 20 -9.62 -41.81 -96.75
CA ILE A 20 -9.65 -42.69 -97.93
C ILE A 20 -8.19 -42.67 -98.43
N ALA A 21 -7.42 -43.77 -98.36
CA ALA A 21 -7.41 -44.92 -99.27
C ALA A 21 -6.95 -44.56 -100.70
N LEU A 22 -6.19 -45.36 -101.45
CA LEU A 22 -5.41 -46.58 -101.19
C LEU A 22 -4.38 -46.66 -102.34
N GLY A 23 -3.18 -47.19 -102.11
CA GLY A 23 -2.12 -47.17 -103.14
C GLY A 23 -0.92 -48.02 -102.76
N ALA A 24 -1.13 -49.32 -102.60
CA ALA A 24 -0.10 -50.24 -102.14
C ALA A 24 0.69 -50.87 -103.30
N THR A 25 2.01 -50.81 -103.21
CA THR A 25 2.89 -51.87 -103.72
C THR A 25 3.84 -52.27 -102.61
N ALA A 26 3.71 -53.52 -102.15
CA ALA A 26 4.66 -54.15 -101.26
C ALA A 26 5.56 -55.09 -102.07
N SER A 27 6.87 -54.93 -101.93
CA SER A 27 7.86 -55.99 -102.12
C SER A 27 8.93 -55.80 -101.06
N ALA A 28 9.40 -56.90 -100.48
CA ALA A 28 10.30 -56.87 -99.34
C ALA A 28 11.75 -56.59 -99.75
N ILE A 29 12.59 -56.28 -98.76
CA ILE A 29 13.70 -57.17 -98.35
C ILE A 29 14.13 -56.79 -96.92
N ILE A 30 14.56 -57.78 -96.14
CA ILE A 30 15.01 -57.62 -94.76
C ILE A 30 16.50 -57.29 -94.75
N GLY A 31 16.91 -56.30 -93.94
CA GLY A 31 18.32 -55.96 -93.75
C GLY A 31 18.54 -54.89 -92.68
N ASN A 32 18.78 -55.31 -91.44
CA ASN A 32 19.30 -54.56 -90.28
C ASN A 32 19.22 -53.02 -90.36
N GLY A 33 18.02 -52.46 -90.26
CA GLY A 33 17.78 -51.02 -90.28
C GLY A 33 16.50 -50.60 -89.56
N LEU A 34 16.42 -49.32 -89.19
CA LEU A 34 15.28 -48.69 -88.53
C LEU A 34 13.99 -48.83 -89.36
N ASN A 35 12.89 -49.18 -88.70
CA ASN A 35 11.58 -49.32 -89.33
C ASN A 35 10.87 -47.95 -89.52
N PRO A 36 9.83 -47.86 -90.37
CA PRO A 36 9.17 -46.58 -90.69
C PRO A 36 8.57 -45.83 -89.48
N ARG A 37 8.15 -46.52 -88.41
CA ARG A 37 7.67 -45.87 -87.18
C ARG A 37 8.82 -45.27 -86.37
N GLN A 38 9.95 -45.97 -86.27
CA GLN A 38 11.17 -45.45 -85.64
C GLN A 38 11.69 -44.22 -86.40
N VAL A 39 11.73 -44.30 -87.75
CA VAL A 39 12.14 -43.19 -88.61
C VAL A 39 11.24 -41.96 -88.44
N ASN A 40 9.90 -42.13 -88.41
CA ASN A 40 8.99 -41.01 -88.14
C ASN A 40 9.19 -40.43 -86.74
N LYS A 41 9.33 -41.26 -85.69
CA LYS A 41 9.55 -40.78 -84.31
C LYS A 41 10.84 -39.97 -84.16
N ILE A 42 11.92 -40.36 -84.85
CA ILE A 42 13.18 -39.58 -84.90
C ILE A 42 12.95 -38.24 -85.62
N ILE A 43 12.19 -38.21 -86.71
CA ILE A 43 11.83 -36.97 -87.43
C ILE A 43 10.94 -36.05 -86.57
N GLU A 44 10.05 -36.60 -85.76
CA GLU A 44 9.22 -35.85 -84.80
C GLU A 44 10.09 -35.25 -83.69
N GLU A 45 11.03 -36.01 -83.11
CA GLU A 45 11.99 -35.49 -82.13
C GLU A 45 12.86 -34.37 -82.70
N ILE A 46 13.42 -34.55 -83.91
CA ILE A 46 14.20 -33.51 -84.59
C ILE A 46 13.35 -32.26 -84.86
N ASN A 47 12.10 -32.41 -85.30
CA ASN A 47 11.22 -31.27 -85.55
C ASN A 47 10.79 -30.56 -84.27
N SER A 48 10.58 -31.28 -83.17
CA SER A 48 10.31 -30.69 -81.86
C SER A 48 11.51 -29.86 -81.37
N LYS A 49 12.74 -30.41 -81.43
CA LYS A 49 13.95 -29.66 -81.07
C LYS A 49 14.19 -28.46 -82.00
N ARG A 50 13.91 -28.59 -83.31
CA ARG A 50 13.92 -27.46 -84.26
C ARG A 50 12.86 -26.40 -83.95
N GLN A 51 11.67 -26.80 -83.49
CA GLN A 51 10.63 -25.85 -83.09
C GLN A 51 11.00 -25.11 -81.79
N ASN A 52 11.73 -25.76 -80.87
CA ASN A 52 12.26 -25.07 -79.69
C ASN A 52 13.29 -24.00 -80.08
N VAL A 53 14.17 -24.28 -81.06
CA VAL A 53 15.07 -23.27 -81.67
C VAL A 53 14.29 -22.11 -82.29
N GLU A 54 13.20 -22.40 -83.03
CA GLU A 54 12.32 -21.37 -83.63
C GLU A 54 11.68 -20.48 -82.55
N ASN A 55 11.23 -21.08 -81.44
CA ASN A 55 10.65 -20.35 -80.31
C ASN A 55 11.68 -19.43 -79.66
N ASP A 56 12.93 -19.87 -79.47
CA ASP A 56 14.01 -19.02 -78.93
C ASP A 56 14.38 -17.87 -79.88
N ILE A 57 14.37 -18.09 -81.21
CA ILE A 57 14.53 -17.02 -82.21
C ILE A 57 13.43 -15.95 -82.04
N GLN A 58 12.17 -16.39 -81.88
CA GLN A 58 11.05 -15.47 -81.66
C GLN A 58 11.11 -14.78 -80.29
N THR A 59 11.66 -15.43 -79.25
CA THR A 59 11.91 -14.82 -77.94
C THR A 59 12.94 -13.69 -78.03
N LEU A 60 14.01 -13.84 -78.81
CA LEU A 60 14.98 -12.77 -79.07
C LEU A 60 14.33 -11.60 -79.82
N GLU A 61 13.71 -11.86 -80.97
CA GLU A 61 13.13 -10.83 -81.83
C GLU A 61 11.99 -10.05 -81.14
N SER A 62 11.21 -10.71 -80.26
CA SER A 62 10.12 -10.06 -79.51
C SER A 62 10.58 -9.28 -78.26
N ASN A 63 11.86 -9.35 -77.89
CA ASN A 63 12.46 -8.55 -76.82
C ASN A 63 13.40 -7.43 -77.32
N LYS A 64 13.61 -7.29 -78.64
CA LYS A 64 14.68 -6.47 -79.23
C LYS A 64 14.72 -4.97 -78.87
N ASN A 65 13.62 -4.39 -78.38
CA ASN A 65 13.57 -2.99 -77.93
C ASN A 65 13.95 -2.82 -76.44
N SER A 66 14.14 -3.92 -75.72
CA SER A 66 14.49 -3.97 -74.30
C SER A 66 16.01 -3.92 -74.10
N VAL A 67 16.42 -3.64 -72.87
CA VAL A 67 17.80 -3.85 -72.41
C VAL A 67 17.88 -5.17 -71.66
N ASP A 68 17.19 -5.29 -70.52
CA ASP A 68 17.46 -6.37 -69.57
C ASP A 68 16.78 -7.69 -69.95
N THR A 69 15.52 -7.66 -70.43
CA THR A 69 14.87 -8.88 -70.97
C THR A 69 15.51 -9.34 -72.27
N LEU A 70 16.09 -8.43 -73.07
CA LEU A 70 16.89 -8.79 -74.24
C LEU A 70 18.21 -9.46 -73.85
N ARG A 71 18.92 -8.91 -72.85
CA ARG A 71 20.14 -9.53 -72.28
C ARG A 71 19.87 -10.93 -71.73
N ASN A 72 18.75 -11.10 -71.02
CA ASN A 72 18.34 -12.41 -70.50
C ASN A 72 17.97 -13.39 -71.61
N ALA A 73 17.21 -12.95 -72.63
CA ALA A 73 16.91 -13.76 -73.81
C ALA A 73 18.19 -14.20 -74.53
N ILE A 74 19.14 -13.29 -74.77
CA ILE A 74 20.46 -13.58 -75.35
C ILE A 74 21.22 -14.64 -74.55
N ASN A 75 21.33 -14.46 -73.23
CA ASN A 75 22.07 -15.39 -72.36
C ASN A 75 21.43 -16.79 -72.33
N ASN A 76 20.10 -16.86 -72.23
CA ASN A 76 19.36 -18.12 -72.25
C ASN A 76 19.49 -18.81 -73.63
N SER A 77 19.30 -18.07 -74.72
CA SER A 77 19.50 -18.56 -76.09
C SER A 77 20.94 -19.01 -76.37
N LYS A 78 21.97 -18.36 -75.80
CA LYS A 78 23.38 -18.80 -75.89
C LYS A 78 23.60 -20.15 -75.20
N THR A 79 23.06 -20.33 -74.00
CA THR A 79 23.14 -21.61 -73.26
C THR A 79 22.46 -22.73 -74.06
N LYS A 80 21.20 -22.50 -74.45
CA LYS A 80 20.43 -23.45 -75.27
C LYS A 80 21.05 -23.71 -76.65
N LEU A 81 21.70 -22.73 -77.28
CA LEU A 81 22.38 -22.92 -78.57
C LEU A 81 23.42 -24.05 -78.49
N ASN A 82 24.14 -24.16 -77.38
CA ASN A 82 25.10 -25.24 -77.19
C ASN A 82 24.38 -26.58 -76.92
N GLU A 83 23.30 -26.59 -76.14
CA GLU A 83 22.44 -27.77 -76.00
C GLU A 83 21.87 -28.23 -77.36
N TYR A 84 21.44 -27.31 -78.22
CA TYR A 84 20.90 -27.63 -79.55
C TYR A 84 21.96 -28.19 -80.49
N LYS A 85 23.21 -27.70 -80.44
CA LYS A 85 24.35 -28.32 -81.15
C LYS A 85 24.61 -29.74 -80.65
N THR A 86 24.72 -29.94 -79.34
CA THR A 86 24.93 -31.29 -78.77
C THR A 86 23.74 -32.23 -78.99
N ASN A 87 22.51 -31.71 -79.06
CA ASN A 87 21.34 -32.46 -79.51
C ASN A 87 21.42 -32.83 -80.99
N TYR A 88 21.86 -31.92 -81.86
CA TYR A 88 22.10 -32.19 -83.27
C TYR A 88 23.19 -33.26 -83.45
N GLU A 89 24.33 -33.13 -82.78
CA GLU A 89 25.45 -34.09 -82.80
C GLU A 89 25.02 -35.49 -82.34
N LYS A 90 24.20 -35.58 -81.28
CA LYS A 90 23.62 -36.86 -80.79
C LYS A 90 22.62 -37.49 -81.78
N LEU A 91 22.11 -36.73 -82.75
CA LEU A 91 21.14 -37.17 -83.75
C LEU A 91 21.76 -37.32 -85.17
N ASP A 92 22.94 -36.75 -85.45
CA ASP A 92 23.66 -36.87 -86.73
C ASP A 92 24.54 -38.14 -86.80
N LYS A 93 23.95 -39.27 -86.39
CA LYS A 93 24.59 -40.60 -86.38
C LYS A 93 24.70 -41.18 -87.77
N ASP A 94 25.75 -41.95 -88.04
CA ASP A 94 25.96 -42.60 -89.35
C ASP A 94 24.83 -43.56 -89.73
N GLU A 95 24.24 -44.28 -88.77
CA GLU A 95 23.03 -45.08 -88.96
C GLU A 95 21.88 -44.28 -89.59
N TYR A 96 21.73 -43.00 -89.21
CA TYR A 96 20.61 -42.15 -89.62
C TYR A 96 20.90 -41.46 -90.96
N LYS A 97 22.18 -41.37 -91.38
CA LYS A 97 22.60 -40.81 -92.67
C LYS A 97 22.11 -41.63 -93.86
N ASN A 98 21.75 -42.91 -93.67
CA ASN A 98 21.11 -43.72 -94.71
C ASN A 98 19.63 -43.32 -94.99
N TYR A 99 19.02 -42.48 -94.14
CA TYR A 99 17.59 -42.13 -94.24
C TYR A 99 17.39 -40.70 -94.72
N LYS A 100 17.16 -40.52 -96.02
CA LYS A 100 16.96 -39.20 -96.68
C LYS A 100 15.93 -38.28 -95.99
N ARG A 101 14.86 -38.83 -95.41
CA ARG A 101 13.86 -38.06 -94.63
C ARG A 101 14.40 -37.58 -93.27
N ILE A 102 15.27 -38.33 -92.61
CA ILE A 102 15.98 -37.89 -91.39
C ILE A 102 17.03 -36.85 -91.76
N GLN A 103 17.84 -37.08 -92.80
CA GLN A 103 18.79 -36.09 -93.32
C GLN A 103 18.13 -34.72 -93.60
N GLN A 104 16.95 -34.71 -94.23
CA GLN A 104 16.20 -33.48 -94.50
C GLN A 104 15.69 -32.78 -93.23
N ALA A 105 15.32 -33.54 -92.19
CA ALA A 105 14.93 -32.98 -90.90
C ALA A 105 16.16 -32.41 -90.15
N LEU A 106 17.27 -33.15 -90.10
CA LEU A 106 18.54 -32.73 -89.54
C LEU A 106 19.08 -31.47 -90.24
N SER A 107 19.08 -31.43 -91.57
CA SER A 107 19.50 -30.26 -92.35
C SER A 107 18.71 -29.02 -91.95
N LYS A 108 17.37 -29.10 -91.88
CA LYS A 108 16.51 -27.99 -91.42
C LYS A 108 16.74 -27.61 -89.96
N PHE A 109 17.08 -28.57 -89.10
CA PHE A 109 17.46 -28.30 -87.70
C PHE A 109 18.79 -27.56 -87.61
N LYS A 110 19.82 -27.99 -88.36
CA LYS A 110 21.13 -27.32 -88.47
C LYS A 110 21.01 -25.89 -89.01
N THR A 111 20.23 -25.67 -90.07
CA THR A 111 19.96 -24.32 -90.59
C THR A 111 19.38 -23.41 -89.51
N LYS A 112 18.38 -23.88 -88.75
CA LYS A 112 17.79 -23.09 -87.65
C LYS A 112 18.74 -22.87 -86.47
N ILE A 113 19.65 -23.81 -86.17
CA ILE A 113 20.71 -23.61 -85.15
C ILE A 113 21.65 -22.46 -85.56
N GLU A 114 22.07 -22.41 -86.82
CA GLU A 114 22.91 -21.30 -87.33
C GLU A 114 22.11 -19.98 -87.48
N GLU A 115 20.81 -20.05 -87.75
CA GLU A 115 19.91 -18.89 -87.73
C GLU A 115 19.75 -18.32 -86.31
N LEU A 116 19.56 -19.17 -85.29
CA LEU A 116 19.54 -18.77 -83.88
C LEU A 116 20.88 -18.14 -83.46
N LYS A 117 22.00 -18.76 -83.83
CA LYS A 117 23.35 -18.19 -83.61
C LYS A 117 23.48 -16.80 -84.22
N THR A 118 23.00 -16.61 -85.46
CA THR A 118 23.01 -15.31 -86.15
C THR A 118 22.10 -14.29 -85.45
N LYS A 119 20.91 -14.71 -85.01
CA LYS A 119 19.96 -13.85 -84.29
C LYS A 119 20.40 -13.48 -82.88
N ILE A 120 21.16 -14.34 -82.20
CA ILE A 120 21.87 -14.00 -80.96
C ILE A 120 22.83 -12.84 -81.22
N THR A 121 23.71 -12.93 -82.23
CA THR A 121 24.68 -11.85 -82.54
C THR A 121 23.98 -10.53 -82.90
N GLN A 122 22.93 -10.56 -83.74
CA GLN A 122 22.14 -9.36 -84.05
C GLN A 122 21.46 -8.76 -82.81
N SER A 123 21.01 -9.61 -81.88
CA SER A 123 20.39 -9.17 -80.63
C SER A 123 21.41 -8.52 -79.69
N GLU A 124 22.66 -9.00 -79.65
CA GLU A 124 23.76 -8.38 -78.89
C GLU A 124 24.11 -6.98 -79.40
N GLU A 125 24.15 -6.80 -80.73
CA GLU A 125 24.39 -5.50 -81.36
C GLU A 125 23.21 -4.53 -81.15
N THR A 126 21.98 -5.05 -81.18
CA THR A 126 20.76 -4.27 -80.84
C THR A 126 20.75 -3.88 -79.37
N LEU A 127 21.07 -4.81 -78.45
CA LEU A 127 21.20 -4.56 -77.02
C LEU A 127 22.21 -3.45 -76.72
N LYS A 128 23.38 -3.51 -77.38
CA LYS A 128 24.40 -2.46 -77.26
C LYS A 128 23.86 -1.11 -77.72
N THR A 129 23.17 -1.07 -78.87
CA THR A 129 22.54 0.15 -79.40
C THR A 129 21.48 0.73 -78.46
N ASN A 130 20.68 -0.12 -77.80
CA ASN A 130 19.68 0.31 -76.82
C ASN A 130 20.35 0.93 -75.57
N ILE A 131 21.42 0.30 -75.05
CA ILE A 131 22.22 0.81 -73.94
C ILE A 131 22.87 2.16 -74.30
N ASP A 132 23.57 2.22 -75.43
CA ASP A 132 24.26 3.42 -75.93
C ASP A 132 23.28 4.59 -76.16
N THR A 133 21.99 4.31 -76.40
CA THR A 133 20.95 5.33 -76.58
C THR A 133 20.42 5.85 -75.25
N ILE A 134 20.11 4.96 -74.29
CA ILE A 134 19.65 5.35 -72.95
C ILE A 134 20.75 6.11 -72.21
N ASP A 135 22.00 5.63 -72.28
CA ASP A 135 23.11 6.28 -71.58
C ASP A 135 23.48 7.64 -72.23
N LYS A 136 23.16 7.87 -73.52
CA LYS A 136 23.19 9.22 -74.15
C LYS A 136 22.10 10.15 -73.61
N ILE A 137 20.86 9.65 -73.45
CA ILE A 137 19.76 10.45 -72.87
C ILE A 137 20.09 10.82 -71.42
N VAL A 138 20.53 9.85 -70.61
CA VAL A 138 20.97 10.07 -69.22
C VAL A 138 22.14 11.04 -69.16
N LYS A 139 23.12 10.94 -70.07
CA LYS A 139 24.23 11.88 -70.13
C LYS A 139 23.76 13.29 -70.53
N LYS A 140 22.95 13.46 -71.57
CA LYS A 140 22.44 14.79 -71.98
C LYS A 140 21.63 15.43 -70.87
N ALA A 141 20.73 14.66 -70.24
CA ALA A 141 19.95 15.09 -69.10
C ALA A 141 20.84 15.51 -67.92
N LYS A 142 21.94 14.77 -67.67
CA LYS A 142 22.94 15.19 -66.69
C LYS A 142 23.66 16.48 -67.12
N ASP A 143 24.19 16.57 -68.35
CA ASP A 143 24.95 17.73 -68.81
C ASP A 143 24.07 19.01 -68.77
N THR A 144 22.78 18.91 -69.09
CA THR A 144 21.78 20.00 -68.95
C THR A 144 21.41 20.29 -67.48
N SER A 145 21.32 19.28 -66.62
CA SER A 145 21.07 19.47 -65.17
C SER A 145 22.29 20.08 -64.47
N ASP A 146 23.50 19.67 -64.83
CA ASP A 146 24.75 20.24 -64.33
C ASP A 146 24.91 21.70 -64.78
N GLN A 147 24.47 22.08 -65.99
CA GLN A 147 24.37 23.49 -66.42
C GLN A 147 23.31 24.29 -65.63
N ALA A 148 22.17 23.68 -65.31
CA ALA A 148 21.17 24.30 -64.44
C ALA A 148 21.72 24.50 -63.03
N ILE A 149 22.43 23.50 -62.48
CA ILE A 149 23.12 23.58 -61.18
C ILE A 149 24.21 24.65 -61.22
N GLU A 150 25.00 24.76 -62.29
CA GLU A 150 26.01 25.82 -62.45
C GLU A 150 25.35 27.22 -62.45
N LYS A 151 24.23 27.41 -63.16
CA LYS A 151 23.46 28.65 -63.09
C LYS A 151 22.88 28.90 -61.69
N LEU A 152 22.32 27.89 -61.03
CA LEU A 152 21.70 28.01 -59.70
C LEU A 152 22.72 28.17 -58.54
N ASN A 153 23.96 27.72 -58.73
CA ASN A 153 25.07 27.95 -57.79
C ASN A 153 25.68 29.35 -57.97
N ASN A 154 25.69 29.88 -59.19
CA ASN A 154 26.15 31.24 -59.49
C ASN A 154 25.05 32.30 -59.29
N THR A 155 23.78 31.90 -59.19
CA THR A 155 22.61 32.77 -58.99
C THR A 155 21.50 32.03 -58.23
N SER A 156 21.03 32.53 -57.08
CA SER A 156 20.01 31.84 -56.26
C SER A 156 18.64 31.73 -56.93
N ASP A 157 17.79 30.81 -56.46
CA ASP A 157 16.48 30.42 -57.05
C ASP A 157 15.63 31.55 -57.65
N ILE A 158 15.38 32.68 -56.95
CA ILE A 158 14.59 33.79 -57.50
C ILE A 158 15.22 34.41 -58.75
N ASN A 159 16.54 34.44 -58.86
CA ASN A 159 17.22 35.06 -60.00
C ASN A 159 16.84 34.38 -61.32
N PHE A 160 16.34 33.14 -61.27
CA PHE A 160 15.96 32.35 -62.43
C PHE A 160 14.65 31.57 -62.20
N PRO A 161 13.48 32.27 -62.19
CA PRO A 161 12.21 31.67 -61.79
C PRO A 161 11.83 30.41 -62.58
N GLY A 162 11.37 29.37 -61.87
CA GLY A 162 11.04 28.06 -62.41
C GLY A 162 12.22 27.15 -62.79
N LEU A 163 13.46 27.65 -62.92
CA LEU A 163 14.61 26.81 -63.29
C LEU A 163 14.96 25.79 -62.22
N SER A 164 14.93 26.18 -60.95
CA SER A 164 15.23 25.29 -59.82
C SER A 164 14.27 24.11 -59.74
N GLU A 165 12.97 24.37 -59.94
CA GLU A 165 11.92 23.35 -59.92
C GLU A 165 11.92 22.48 -61.17
N ALA A 166 12.12 23.05 -62.36
CA ALA A 166 12.31 22.28 -63.58
C ALA A 166 13.55 21.37 -63.49
N ASN A 167 14.59 21.80 -62.76
CA ASN A 167 15.77 21.00 -62.47
C ASN A 167 15.52 19.93 -61.38
N GLU A 168 14.72 20.21 -60.34
CA GLU A 168 14.22 19.16 -59.42
C GLU A 168 13.39 18.12 -60.19
N GLU A 169 12.53 18.53 -61.13
CA GLU A 169 11.78 17.62 -62.01
C GLU A 169 12.69 16.78 -62.91
N LEU A 170 13.72 17.38 -63.50
CA LEU A 170 14.73 16.69 -64.31
C LEU A 170 15.52 15.66 -63.48
N GLN A 171 16.06 16.05 -62.33
CA GLN A 171 16.76 15.15 -61.42
C GLN A 171 15.84 14.05 -60.88
N LYS A 172 14.57 14.35 -60.62
CA LYS A 172 13.57 13.36 -60.23
C LYS A 172 13.29 12.37 -61.35
N ALA A 173 13.08 12.83 -62.58
CA ALA A 173 12.89 11.96 -63.75
C ALA A 173 14.12 11.06 -63.99
N MET A 174 15.34 11.61 -63.87
CA MET A 174 16.59 10.85 -63.98
C MET A 174 16.70 9.78 -62.88
N ASN A 175 16.29 10.08 -61.65
CA ASN A 175 16.25 9.11 -60.56
C ASN A 175 15.12 8.08 -60.74
N GLU A 176 13.94 8.45 -61.22
CA GLU A 176 12.87 7.50 -61.56
C GLU A 176 13.31 6.52 -62.66
N LEU A 177 14.00 7.01 -63.70
CA LEU A 177 14.63 6.19 -64.75
C LEU A 177 15.72 5.27 -64.19
N LYS A 178 16.54 5.75 -63.25
CA LYS A 178 17.58 4.96 -62.56
C LYS A 178 16.99 3.86 -61.68
N GLU A 179 15.91 4.12 -60.95
CA GLU A 179 15.21 3.10 -60.17
C GLU A 179 14.37 2.16 -61.06
N ALA A 180 13.89 2.62 -62.23
CA ALA A 180 13.30 1.74 -63.25
C ALA A 180 14.35 0.78 -63.84
N LYS A 181 15.57 1.28 -64.13
CA LYS A 181 16.73 0.48 -64.57
C LYS A 181 17.07 -0.60 -63.54
N LYS A 182 17.10 -0.28 -62.24
CA LYS A 182 17.25 -1.28 -61.15
C LYS A 182 16.10 -2.29 -61.07
N ARG A 183 14.84 -1.87 -61.22
CA ARG A 183 13.68 -2.79 -61.15
C ARG A 183 13.69 -3.80 -62.31
N ALA A 184 14.16 -3.39 -63.48
CA ALA A 184 14.32 -4.25 -64.64
C ALA A 184 15.36 -5.37 -64.44
N GLU A 185 16.33 -5.20 -63.52
CA GLU A 185 17.32 -6.23 -63.19
C GLU A 185 16.73 -7.41 -62.38
N VAL A 186 15.50 -7.31 -61.87
CA VAL A 186 14.94 -8.23 -60.86
C VAL A 186 13.67 -8.98 -61.29
N MET A 187 12.96 -8.56 -62.36
CA MET A 187 11.67 -9.16 -62.75
C MET A 187 11.52 -9.41 -64.26
N ASP A 188 11.32 -10.67 -64.64
CA ASP A 188 11.18 -11.14 -66.02
C ASP A 188 9.75 -10.94 -66.56
N SER A 189 9.34 -9.68 -66.77
CA SER A 189 7.99 -9.31 -67.18
C SER A 189 7.96 -8.44 -68.44
N LYS A 190 7.13 -8.84 -69.41
CA LYS A 190 6.97 -8.16 -70.70
C LYS A 190 6.43 -6.72 -70.57
N THR A 191 5.77 -6.39 -69.46
CA THR A 191 5.25 -5.05 -69.17
C THR A 191 6.36 -4.01 -68.88
N HIS A 192 7.60 -4.45 -68.61
CA HIS A 192 8.68 -3.55 -68.18
C HIS A 192 9.40 -2.82 -69.34
N ILE A 193 9.25 -3.31 -70.58
CA ILE A 193 9.94 -2.79 -71.77
C ILE A 193 9.49 -1.36 -72.09
N ASP A 194 8.18 -1.11 -72.05
CA ASP A 194 7.60 0.20 -72.36
C ASP A 194 7.86 1.21 -71.23
N ASP A 195 7.92 0.80 -69.96
CA ASP A 195 8.17 1.69 -68.81
C ASP A 195 9.56 2.36 -68.89
N LEU A 196 10.61 1.61 -69.21
CA LEU A 196 11.96 2.18 -69.33
C LEU A 196 12.06 3.16 -70.51
N ALA A 197 11.39 2.88 -71.63
CA ALA A 197 11.34 3.76 -72.79
C ALA A 197 10.48 5.02 -72.54
N LEU A 198 9.36 4.88 -71.82
CA LEU A 198 8.55 6.01 -71.36
C LEU A 198 9.33 6.89 -70.38
N LYS A 199 10.04 6.29 -69.40
CA LYS A 199 10.85 7.04 -68.43
C LYS A 199 12.06 7.73 -69.07
N ALA A 200 12.68 7.14 -70.10
CA ALA A 200 13.70 7.83 -70.90
C ALA A 200 13.11 9.05 -71.64
N LYS A 201 11.87 8.96 -72.10
CA LYS A 201 11.16 10.06 -72.77
C LYS A 201 10.64 11.13 -71.79
N ASP A 202 10.26 10.75 -70.57
CA ASP A 202 9.97 11.69 -69.47
C ASP A 202 11.23 12.51 -69.15
N VAL A 203 12.40 11.85 -69.07
CA VAL A 203 13.71 12.51 -68.90
C VAL A 203 14.03 13.45 -70.06
N GLU A 204 13.87 13.02 -71.31
CA GLU A 204 14.09 13.88 -72.49
C GLU A 204 13.15 15.10 -72.51
N LYS A 205 11.91 14.94 -72.06
CA LYS A 205 10.93 16.05 -71.94
C LYS A 205 11.31 17.04 -70.84
N ALA A 206 11.74 16.56 -69.66
CA ALA A 206 12.18 17.40 -68.57
C ALA A 206 13.51 18.12 -68.90
N GLU A 207 14.43 17.42 -69.56
CA GLU A 207 15.70 17.96 -70.04
C GLU A 207 15.46 19.12 -71.01
N LYS A 208 14.53 18.94 -71.96
CA LYS A 208 14.13 20.03 -72.86
C LYS A 208 13.50 21.21 -72.10
N HIS A 209 12.66 20.98 -71.09
CA HIS A 209 12.05 22.07 -70.32
C HIS A 209 13.11 22.94 -69.62
N VAL A 210 14.10 22.29 -68.99
CA VAL A 210 15.26 22.98 -68.40
C VAL A 210 16.08 23.71 -69.46
N ALA A 211 16.37 23.09 -70.61
CA ALA A 211 17.13 23.71 -71.70
C ALA A 211 16.43 24.93 -72.32
N ASP A 212 15.11 24.87 -72.51
CA ASP A 212 14.31 26.00 -73.03
C ASP A 212 14.31 27.16 -72.00
N LEU A 213 14.16 26.90 -70.70
CA LEU A 213 14.29 27.91 -69.63
C LEU A 213 15.71 28.53 -69.59
N ILE A 214 16.76 27.69 -69.62
CA ILE A 214 18.17 28.11 -69.64
C ILE A 214 18.45 29.09 -70.80
N LYS A 215 17.76 28.90 -71.92
CA LYS A 215 17.84 29.75 -73.11
C LYS A 215 17.07 31.07 -72.95
N THR A 216 15.77 31.01 -72.65
CA THR A 216 14.89 32.19 -72.69
C THR A 216 15.31 33.32 -71.73
N PHE A 217 15.85 32.99 -70.56
CA PHE A 217 16.37 33.99 -69.61
C PHE A 217 17.54 34.82 -70.16
N ASN A 218 18.40 34.24 -71.01
CA ASN A 218 19.52 34.95 -71.62
C ASN A 218 19.05 36.10 -72.54
N GLU A 219 17.76 36.14 -72.86
CA GLU A 219 17.10 37.08 -73.76
C GLU A 219 16.17 38.07 -73.00
N TRP A 220 16.11 38.03 -71.65
CA TRP A 220 15.16 38.81 -70.82
C TRP A 220 15.54 40.28 -70.57
N THR A 221 14.52 41.15 -70.57
CA THR A 221 14.59 42.55 -70.11
C THR A 221 14.44 42.69 -68.59
N ASN A 222 14.71 43.87 -68.03
CA ASN A 222 14.52 44.15 -66.60
C ASN A 222 13.04 44.02 -66.19
N GLU A 223 12.11 44.49 -67.01
CA GLU A 223 10.66 44.43 -66.76
C GLU A 223 10.15 42.98 -66.70
N GLN A 224 10.73 42.08 -67.50
CA GLN A 224 10.47 40.64 -67.46
C GLN A 224 11.04 40.00 -66.19
N ARG A 225 12.28 40.34 -65.79
CA ARG A 225 12.85 39.92 -64.49
C ARG A 225 11.96 40.36 -63.32
N HIS A 226 11.56 41.63 -63.28
CA HIS A 226 10.72 42.21 -62.22
C HIS A 226 9.34 41.53 -62.13
N THR A 227 8.72 41.23 -63.27
CA THR A 227 7.46 40.47 -63.32
C THR A 227 7.65 39.07 -62.72
N ALA A 228 8.68 38.34 -63.14
CA ALA A 228 8.94 36.98 -62.69
C ALA A 228 9.36 36.90 -61.20
N TYR A 229 10.11 37.88 -60.70
CA TYR A 229 10.41 38.02 -59.27
C TYR A 229 9.12 38.22 -58.45
N LEU A 230 8.19 39.06 -58.92
CA LEU A 230 6.91 39.29 -58.27
C LEU A 230 6.04 38.03 -58.23
N GLU A 231 5.98 37.27 -59.31
CA GLU A 231 5.23 36.01 -59.37
C GLU A 231 5.79 34.96 -58.39
N GLU A 232 7.11 34.82 -58.30
CA GLU A 232 7.77 33.85 -57.41
C GLU A 232 7.59 34.19 -55.92
N ILE A 233 7.70 35.48 -55.54
CA ILE A 233 7.39 35.95 -54.18
C ILE A 233 5.94 35.61 -53.79
N ASN A 234 4.98 35.91 -54.67
CA ASN A 234 3.55 35.66 -54.42
C ASN A 234 3.22 34.15 -54.35
N LYS A 235 3.93 33.33 -55.13
CA LYS A 235 3.87 31.87 -55.09
C LYS A 235 4.36 31.32 -53.75
N HIS A 236 5.49 31.80 -53.22
CA HIS A 236 5.96 31.43 -51.87
C HIS A 236 5.00 31.87 -50.76
N ILE A 237 4.49 33.12 -50.80
CA ILE A 237 3.45 33.62 -49.87
C ILE A 237 2.25 32.67 -49.85
N LYS A 238 1.73 32.30 -51.01
CA LYS A 238 0.57 31.41 -51.16
C LYS A 238 0.84 29.99 -50.64
N LEU A 239 2.04 29.44 -50.91
CA LEU A 239 2.48 28.13 -50.42
C LEU A 239 2.60 28.06 -48.90
N LEU A 240 3.22 29.08 -48.28
CA LEU A 240 3.37 29.14 -46.83
C LEU A 240 2.03 29.41 -46.13
N ASN A 241 1.21 30.34 -46.63
CA ASN A 241 -0.12 30.58 -46.06
C ASN A 241 -1.04 29.34 -46.17
N ALA A 242 -0.92 28.53 -47.22
CA ALA A 242 -1.59 27.23 -47.28
C ALA A 242 -1.11 26.28 -46.16
N LYS A 243 0.20 26.22 -45.90
CA LYS A 243 0.78 25.40 -44.82
C LYS A 243 0.44 25.90 -43.41
N ILE A 244 0.39 27.21 -43.18
CA ILE A 244 -0.11 27.78 -41.91
C ILE A 244 -1.56 27.31 -41.69
N ASN A 245 -2.42 27.37 -42.70
CA ASN A 245 -3.82 26.93 -42.61
C ASN A 245 -3.98 25.40 -42.45
N ASP A 246 -3.14 24.59 -43.11
CA ASP A 246 -3.20 23.13 -42.98
C ASP A 246 -2.63 22.63 -41.66
N SER A 247 -1.68 23.35 -41.04
CA SER A 247 -1.12 23.00 -39.73
C SER A 247 -2.18 22.88 -38.63
N ALA A 248 -3.24 23.70 -38.70
CA ALA A 248 -4.36 23.69 -37.76
C ALA A 248 -5.28 22.47 -37.91
N LYS A 249 -5.17 21.72 -39.02
CA LYS A 249 -5.99 20.53 -39.33
C LYS A 249 -5.30 19.22 -38.93
N LEU A 250 -4.04 19.29 -38.46
CA LEU A 250 -3.27 18.12 -38.06
C LEU A 250 -3.83 17.49 -36.78
N ASN A 251 -4.14 16.20 -36.86
CA ASN A 251 -4.49 15.35 -35.72
C ASN A 251 -3.27 15.09 -34.82
N GLU A 252 -3.32 14.05 -33.99
CA GLU A 252 -2.27 13.67 -33.04
C GLU A 252 -1.37 12.52 -33.58
N HIS A 253 -1.50 12.19 -34.86
CA HIS A 253 -0.75 11.11 -35.49
C HIS A 253 0.70 11.54 -35.73
N LEU A 254 1.61 11.08 -34.87
CA LEU A 254 3.00 11.53 -34.80
C LEU A 254 3.76 11.45 -36.14
N PRO A 255 3.62 10.38 -36.97
CA PRO A 255 4.23 10.35 -38.29
C PRO A 255 3.76 11.49 -39.21
N THR A 256 2.46 11.79 -39.20
CA THR A 256 1.86 12.83 -40.06
C THR A 256 2.26 14.23 -39.62
N ILE A 257 2.34 14.49 -38.30
CA ILE A 257 2.90 15.75 -37.78
C ILE A 257 4.37 15.88 -38.20
N SER A 258 5.18 14.83 -38.01
CA SER A 258 6.62 14.86 -38.31
C SER A 258 6.91 15.05 -39.81
N GLU A 259 6.14 14.41 -40.69
CA GLU A 259 6.28 14.55 -42.14
C GLU A 259 5.79 15.93 -42.62
N PHE A 260 4.71 16.46 -42.04
CA PHE A 260 4.25 17.81 -42.33
C PHE A 260 5.25 18.88 -41.90
N ILE A 261 5.84 18.77 -40.69
CA ILE A 261 6.90 19.67 -40.21
C ILE A 261 8.03 19.73 -41.25
N LYS A 262 8.53 18.57 -41.68
CA LYS A 262 9.65 18.47 -42.63
C LYS A 262 9.35 19.13 -43.99
N ASP A 263 8.13 18.95 -44.52
CA ASP A 263 7.72 19.59 -45.77
C ASP A 263 7.47 21.11 -45.62
N PHE A 264 7.01 21.55 -44.45
CA PHE A 264 6.83 22.96 -44.12
C PHE A 264 8.18 23.66 -43.92
N GLU A 265 9.14 23.00 -43.26
CA GLU A 265 10.53 23.47 -43.11
C GLU A 265 11.23 23.63 -44.47
N LYS A 266 11.16 22.65 -45.39
CA LYS A 266 11.73 22.82 -46.74
C LYS A 266 11.16 24.07 -47.42
N LYS A 267 9.84 24.25 -47.37
CA LYS A 267 9.16 25.39 -48.00
C LYS A 267 9.51 26.73 -47.33
N ASN A 268 9.71 26.76 -46.00
CA ASN A 268 10.08 28.00 -45.31
C ASN A 268 11.57 28.36 -45.49
N ILE A 269 12.44 27.39 -45.76
CA ILE A 269 13.84 27.64 -46.12
C ILE A 269 13.92 28.31 -47.50
N VAL A 270 13.32 27.71 -48.54
CA VAL A 270 13.31 28.30 -49.89
C VAL A 270 12.69 29.71 -49.88
N ALA A 271 11.64 29.94 -49.11
CA ALA A 271 11.06 31.26 -48.91
C ALA A 271 12.02 32.28 -48.25
N LYS A 272 12.87 31.85 -47.30
CA LYS A 272 13.92 32.71 -46.71
C LYS A 272 15.00 33.06 -47.71
N ASP A 273 15.47 32.07 -48.47
CA ASP A 273 16.50 32.29 -49.50
C ASP A 273 15.99 33.24 -50.60
N ALA A 274 14.72 33.09 -50.97
CA ALA A 274 13.94 34.05 -51.75
C ALA A 274 13.94 35.48 -51.14
N HIS A 275 13.49 35.63 -49.88
CA HIS A 275 13.46 36.95 -49.22
C HIS A 275 14.84 37.62 -49.16
N ASN A 276 15.88 36.82 -48.87
CA ASN A 276 17.27 37.26 -48.78
C ASN A 276 17.81 37.74 -50.14
N TYR A 277 17.50 37.02 -51.22
CA TYR A 277 17.97 37.41 -52.56
C TYR A 277 17.38 38.74 -53.03
N ILE A 278 16.08 38.98 -52.84
CA ILE A 278 15.46 40.28 -53.21
C ILE A 278 16.13 41.44 -52.47
N ASN A 279 16.51 41.24 -51.20
CA ASN A 279 17.26 42.23 -50.41
C ASN A 279 18.74 42.38 -50.85
N SER A 280 19.26 41.49 -51.69
CA SER A 280 20.65 41.53 -52.20
C SER A 280 20.80 42.24 -53.55
N LEU A 281 19.69 42.51 -54.24
CA LEU A 281 19.67 43.21 -55.52
C LEU A 281 20.10 44.67 -55.37
N THR A 282 21.06 45.09 -56.19
CA THR A 282 21.59 46.47 -56.22
C THR A 282 20.86 47.40 -57.19
N GLU A 283 19.84 46.91 -57.88
CA GLU A 283 19.01 47.69 -58.81
C GLU A 283 17.76 48.26 -58.12
N GLN A 284 17.21 49.34 -58.68
CA GLN A 284 16.07 50.04 -58.09
C GLN A 284 14.75 49.30 -58.40
N LEU A 285 14.33 48.45 -57.46
CA LEU A 285 13.14 47.61 -57.61
C LEU A 285 11.81 48.40 -57.53
N PRO A 286 10.80 48.04 -58.34
CA PRO A 286 9.42 48.49 -58.21
C PRO A 286 8.80 48.27 -56.81
N GLU A 287 7.96 49.22 -56.38
CA GLU A 287 7.36 49.26 -55.04
C GLU A 287 6.46 48.05 -54.72
N ASN A 288 5.80 47.47 -55.72
CA ASN A 288 5.01 46.24 -55.57
C ASN A 288 5.88 45.03 -55.18
N ILE A 289 7.11 44.91 -55.71
CA ILE A 289 8.06 43.85 -55.33
C ILE A 289 8.52 44.06 -53.88
N LEU A 290 8.84 45.29 -53.49
CA LEU A 290 9.26 45.63 -52.13
C LEU A 290 8.13 45.36 -51.11
N ASN A 291 6.88 45.65 -51.47
CA ASN A 291 5.72 45.35 -50.61
C ASN A 291 5.46 43.85 -50.50
N SER A 292 5.42 43.10 -51.60
CA SER A 292 5.29 41.63 -51.56
C SER A 292 6.47 40.97 -50.83
N ASN A 293 7.70 41.47 -50.95
CA ASN A 293 8.84 40.92 -50.20
C ASN A 293 8.73 41.17 -48.68
N ASN A 294 8.11 42.27 -48.26
CA ASN A 294 7.78 42.51 -46.85
C ASN A 294 6.63 41.63 -46.35
N GLU A 295 5.65 41.31 -47.18
CA GLU A 295 4.61 40.30 -46.84
C GLU A 295 5.24 38.91 -46.69
N LEU A 296 6.08 38.48 -47.64
CA LEU A 296 6.82 37.22 -47.58
C LEU A 296 7.61 37.09 -46.27
N LYS A 297 8.29 38.15 -45.82
CA LYS A 297 8.99 38.21 -44.54
C LYS A 297 8.08 37.94 -43.32
N GLN A 298 6.86 38.49 -43.32
CA GLN A 298 5.89 38.26 -42.23
C GLN A 298 5.38 36.81 -42.27
N VAL A 299 5.05 36.30 -43.45
CA VAL A 299 4.57 34.93 -43.65
C VAL A 299 5.64 33.89 -43.27
N ILE A 300 6.92 34.18 -43.50
CA ILE A 300 8.06 33.37 -43.04
C ILE A 300 8.14 33.32 -41.50
N ALA A 301 8.02 34.46 -40.82
CA ALA A 301 8.08 34.52 -39.35
C ALA A 301 6.88 33.82 -38.70
N ASN A 302 5.70 33.94 -39.30
CA ASN A 302 4.51 33.19 -38.90
C ASN A 302 4.71 31.67 -39.12
N SER A 303 5.37 31.28 -40.22
CA SER A 303 5.67 29.88 -40.53
C SER A 303 6.69 29.27 -39.56
N ASP A 304 7.76 29.99 -39.20
CA ASP A 304 8.72 29.56 -38.17
C ASP A 304 8.02 29.34 -36.82
N THR A 305 7.22 30.32 -36.40
CA THR A 305 6.41 30.22 -35.16
C THR A 305 5.52 28.97 -35.19
N LYS A 306 4.88 28.70 -36.34
CA LYS A 306 3.97 27.55 -36.48
C LYS A 306 4.69 26.20 -36.55
N ILE A 307 5.91 26.17 -37.10
CA ILE A 307 6.78 25.00 -37.10
C ILE A 307 7.19 24.64 -35.66
N GLU A 308 7.57 25.63 -34.84
CA GLU A 308 7.91 25.40 -33.44
C GLU A 308 6.70 25.02 -32.58
N GLU A 309 5.50 25.57 -32.82
CA GLU A 309 4.25 25.09 -32.22
C GLU A 309 4.00 23.59 -32.52
N LEU A 310 4.21 23.16 -33.76
CA LEU A 310 4.04 21.75 -34.14
C LEU A 310 5.10 20.84 -33.50
N LYS A 311 6.36 21.29 -33.39
CA LYS A 311 7.41 20.57 -32.66
C LYS A 311 7.10 20.46 -31.17
N ALA A 312 6.54 21.50 -30.56
CA ALA A 312 6.07 21.48 -29.18
C ALA A 312 4.90 20.51 -29.00
N LYS A 313 3.91 20.51 -29.92
CA LYS A 313 2.80 19.52 -29.91
C LYS A 313 3.32 18.09 -30.02
N LEU A 314 4.21 17.82 -30.97
CA LEU A 314 4.82 16.50 -31.18
C LEU A 314 5.63 16.02 -29.95
N SER A 315 6.38 16.93 -29.33
CA SER A 315 7.16 16.63 -28.13
C SER A 315 6.25 16.37 -26.92
N LYS A 316 5.16 17.13 -26.77
CA LYS A 316 4.22 16.95 -25.67
C LYS A 316 3.45 15.64 -25.77
N ILE A 317 2.95 15.25 -26.94
CA ILE A 317 2.24 13.97 -27.13
C ILE A 317 3.11 12.78 -26.67
N LYS A 318 4.42 12.81 -26.96
CA LYS A 318 5.37 11.80 -26.45
C LYS A 318 5.53 11.88 -24.93
N ALA A 319 5.82 13.07 -24.40
CA ALA A 319 6.05 13.27 -22.97
C ALA A 319 4.84 12.90 -22.09
N ASP A 320 3.61 13.13 -22.56
CA ASP A 320 2.39 12.76 -21.83
C ASP A 320 2.20 11.22 -21.82
N ILE A 321 2.53 10.51 -22.91
CA ILE A 321 2.55 9.04 -22.96
C ILE A 321 3.67 8.46 -22.07
N ASP A 322 4.87 9.02 -22.14
CA ASP A 322 6.02 8.61 -21.33
C ASP A 322 5.73 8.84 -19.83
N ALA A 323 5.06 9.93 -19.46
CA ALA A 323 4.63 10.18 -18.10
C ALA A 323 3.66 9.10 -17.60
N ASN A 324 2.64 8.74 -18.38
CA ASN A 324 1.69 7.69 -18.04
C ASN A 324 2.35 6.32 -17.89
N LEU A 325 3.31 5.97 -18.76
CA LEU A 325 4.10 4.74 -18.65
C LEU A 325 4.97 4.70 -17.38
N ASN A 326 5.56 5.83 -16.99
CA ASN A 326 6.35 5.94 -15.76
C ASN A 326 5.46 5.93 -14.51
N GLU A 327 4.28 6.55 -14.53
CA GLU A 327 3.32 6.45 -13.42
C GLU A 327 2.84 5.01 -13.23
N LEU A 328 2.47 4.32 -14.31
CA LEU A 328 2.15 2.90 -14.30
C LEU A 328 3.30 2.09 -13.67
N ALA A 329 4.53 2.23 -14.17
CA ALA A 329 5.70 1.52 -13.63
C ALA A 329 5.88 1.70 -12.11
N ASN A 330 5.69 2.92 -11.60
CA ASN A 330 5.76 3.21 -10.17
C ASN A 330 4.61 2.55 -9.37
N LYS A 331 3.39 2.47 -9.94
CA LYS A 331 2.27 1.70 -9.36
C LYS A 331 2.60 0.20 -9.29
N GLN A 332 3.19 -0.37 -10.34
CA GLN A 332 3.52 -1.81 -10.36
C GLN A 332 4.59 -2.17 -9.33
N GLN A 333 5.65 -1.35 -9.21
CA GLN A 333 6.68 -1.57 -8.20
C GLN A 333 6.11 -1.43 -6.78
N SER A 334 5.26 -0.43 -6.53
CA SER A 334 4.61 -0.24 -5.22
C SER A 334 3.71 -1.42 -4.84
N ALA A 335 3.02 -2.02 -5.81
CA ALA A 335 2.23 -3.24 -5.62
C ALA A 335 3.13 -4.46 -5.35
N LEU A 336 4.18 -4.66 -6.15
CA LEU A 336 5.15 -5.75 -5.97
C LEU A 336 5.86 -5.68 -4.61
N ASP A 337 6.21 -4.49 -4.13
CA ASP A 337 6.83 -4.30 -2.82
C ASP A 337 5.88 -4.70 -1.67
N LYS A 338 4.56 -4.39 -1.78
CA LYS A 338 3.54 -4.89 -0.84
C LYS A 338 3.40 -6.41 -0.91
N ILE A 339 3.19 -6.97 -2.11
CA ILE A 339 3.00 -8.42 -2.33
C ILE A 339 4.19 -9.21 -1.77
N ASN A 340 5.41 -8.73 -1.96
CA ASN A 340 6.60 -9.36 -1.40
C ASN A 340 6.68 -9.26 0.13
N SER A 341 6.32 -8.11 0.71
CA SER A 341 6.48 -7.83 2.15
C SER A 341 5.35 -8.34 3.05
N THR A 342 4.18 -8.69 2.50
CA THR A 342 3.06 -9.28 3.26
C THR A 342 2.81 -10.75 2.92
N ASP A 343 2.41 -11.53 3.92
CA ASP A 343 1.77 -12.83 3.74
C ASP A 343 0.31 -12.81 4.23
N ASP A 344 -0.24 -11.63 4.54
CA ASP A 344 -1.65 -11.44 4.90
C ASP A 344 -2.57 -11.76 3.72
N PHE A 345 -3.61 -12.55 3.99
CA PHE A 345 -4.48 -13.07 2.95
C PHE A 345 -5.32 -11.98 2.27
N ASP A 346 -5.91 -11.06 3.03
CA ASP A 346 -6.83 -10.08 2.45
C ASP A 346 -6.07 -8.98 1.71
N ILE A 347 -4.88 -8.59 2.18
CA ILE A 347 -4.00 -7.66 1.44
C ILE A 347 -3.54 -8.28 0.10
N LEU A 348 -3.29 -9.60 0.05
CA LEU A 348 -2.93 -10.29 -1.19
C LEU A 348 -4.11 -10.40 -2.17
N VAL A 349 -5.34 -10.57 -1.67
CA VAL A 349 -6.57 -10.50 -2.50
C VAL A 349 -6.75 -9.11 -3.09
N ASP A 350 -6.58 -8.05 -2.29
CA ASP A 350 -6.72 -6.67 -2.74
C ASP A 350 -5.69 -6.29 -3.82
N GLU A 351 -4.42 -6.68 -3.67
CA GLU A 351 -3.41 -6.42 -4.71
C GLU A 351 -3.56 -7.31 -5.96
N TYR A 352 -4.04 -8.55 -5.83
CA TYR A 352 -4.42 -9.38 -7.00
C TYR A 352 -5.54 -8.71 -7.82
N ASN A 353 -6.60 -8.26 -7.14
CA ASN A 353 -7.73 -7.57 -7.78
C ASN A 353 -7.30 -6.22 -8.38
N SER A 354 -6.45 -5.46 -7.67
CA SER A 354 -5.88 -4.21 -8.17
C SER A 354 -4.97 -4.42 -9.39
N SER A 355 -4.20 -5.51 -9.42
CA SER A 355 -3.34 -5.89 -10.55
C SER A 355 -4.17 -6.22 -11.80
N ASN A 356 -5.27 -6.95 -11.62
CA ASN A 356 -6.22 -7.23 -12.70
C ASN A 356 -6.95 -5.97 -13.21
N GLN A 357 -7.25 -4.99 -12.34
CA GLN A 357 -7.75 -3.68 -12.79
C GLN A 357 -6.71 -2.90 -13.59
N ARG A 358 -5.43 -2.86 -13.16
CA ARG A 358 -4.35 -2.19 -13.91
C ARG A 358 -4.15 -2.82 -15.31
N LEU A 359 -4.33 -4.13 -15.44
CA LEU A 359 -4.31 -4.84 -16.73
C LEU A 359 -5.48 -4.50 -17.66
N GLN A 360 -6.70 -4.32 -17.13
CA GLN A 360 -7.89 -4.02 -17.95
C GLN A 360 -8.04 -2.53 -18.29
N ASN A 361 -7.64 -1.64 -17.38
CA ASN A 361 -7.88 -0.19 -17.48
C ASN A 361 -6.59 0.57 -17.82
N ASP A 362 -5.68 0.78 -16.85
CA ASP A 362 -4.48 1.63 -17.00
C ASP A 362 -3.63 1.23 -18.22
N ILE A 363 -3.27 -0.06 -18.32
CA ILE A 363 -2.48 -0.60 -19.43
C ILE A 363 -3.19 -0.42 -20.77
N LYS A 364 -4.51 -0.65 -20.83
CA LYS A 364 -5.28 -0.58 -22.06
C LYS A 364 -5.50 0.85 -22.55
N ASN A 365 -5.77 1.78 -21.64
CA ASN A 365 -5.91 3.20 -21.96
C ASN A 365 -4.60 3.76 -22.56
N ILE A 366 -3.44 3.29 -22.07
CA ILE A 366 -2.13 3.62 -22.63
C ILE A 366 -1.92 2.90 -23.98
N GLU A 367 -2.35 1.64 -24.13
CA GLU A 367 -2.31 0.88 -25.39
C GLU A 367 -3.10 1.59 -26.50
N ASP A 368 -4.32 2.04 -26.20
CA ASP A 368 -5.19 2.77 -27.13
C ASP A 368 -4.60 4.16 -27.46
N SER A 369 -4.04 4.87 -26.48
CA SER A 369 -3.35 6.17 -26.68
C SER A 369 -2.12 6.07 -27.59
N ILE A 370 -1.30 5.03 -27.39
CA ILE A 370 -0.15 4.74 -28.27
C ILE A 370 -0.62 4.34 -29.67
N ASN A 371 -1.71 3.56 -29.77
CA ASN A 371 -2.28 3.15 -31.04
C ASN A 371 -2.95 4.29 -31.83
N GLN A 372 -3.52 5.29 -31.15
CA GLN A 372 -4.06 6.51 -31.77
C GLN A 372 -2.96 7.42 -32.33
N THR A 373 -1.90 7.64 -31.53
CA THR A 373 -0.80 8.55 -31.87
C THR A 373 0.28 7.91 -32.78
N LYS A 374 0.32 6.58 -32.84
CA LYS A 374 1.39 5.75 -33.44
C LYS A 374 2.77 6.01 -32.84
N TYR A 375 2.84 6.14 -31.51
CA TYR A 375 4.13 6.20 -30.82
C TYR A 375 4.76 4.80 -30.65
N ASN A 376 5.19 4.18 -31.75
CA ASN A 376 5.61 2.78 -31.77
C ASN A 376 6.76 2.44 -30.79
N ASP A 377 7.66 3.38 -30.50
CA ASP A 377 8.77 3.17 -29.56
C ASP A 377 8.27 2.78 -28.15
N ALA A 378 7.14 3.37 -27.73
CA ALA A 378 6.50 3.17 -26.43
C ALA A 378 5.85 1.77 -26.28
N LEU A 379 5.54 1.07 -27.39
CA LEU A 379 4.95 -0.28 -27.36
C LEU A 379 5.84 -1.30 -26.66
N ASN A 380 7.17 -1.16 -26.79
CA ASN A 380 8.13 -2.05 -26.13
C ASN A 380 8.09 -1.90 -24.60
N GLN A 381 8.00 -0.66 -24.11
CA GLN A 381 7.88 -0.37 -22.69
C GLN A 381 6.52 -0.86 -22.15
N LEU A 382 5.42 -0.56 -22.84
CA LEU A 382 4.09 -1.04 -22.45
C LEU A 382 4.02 -2.58 -22.41
N SER A 383 4.58 -3.27 -23.40
CA SER A 383 4.61 -4.74 -23.46
C SER A 383 5.36 -5.35 -22.28
N LYS A 384 6.45 -4.70 -21.83
CA LYS A 384 7.15 -5.08 -20.61
C LYS A 384 6.27 -4.88 -19.37
N LEU A 385 5.70 -3.70 -19.18
CA LEU A 385 4.83 -3.38 -18.02
C LEU A 385 3.59 -4.31 -17.96
N LYS A 386 3.04 -4.70 -19.12
CA LYS A 386 1.94 -5.67 -19.25
C LYS A 386 2.34 -7.08 -18.83
N THR A 387 3.58 -7.47 -19.07
CA THR A 387 4.16 -8.74 -18.60
C THR A 387 4.49 -8.67 -17.09
N ASP A 388 5.03 -7.55 -16.62
CA ASP A 388 5.37 -7.35 -15.21
C ASP A 388 4.11 -7.33 -14.31
N GLU A 389 2.99 -6.74 -14.76
CA GLU A 389 1.71 -6.80 -14.02
C GLU A 389 1.15 -8.22 -13.97
N GLN A 390 1.24 -8.99 -15.06
CA GLN A 390 0.85 -10.40 -15.07
C GLN A 390 1.69 -11.22 -14.07
N ASN A 391 2.99 -10.93 -13.96
CA ASN A 391 3.85 -11.55 -12.96
C ASN A 391 3.44 -11.14 -11.53
N ASN A 392 3.13 -9.86 -11.27
CA ASN A 392 2.63 -9.42 -9.96
C ASN A 392 1.35 -10.16 -9.55
N SER A 393 0.37 -10.26 -10.46
CA SER A 393 -0.88 -11.00 -10.25
C SER A 393 -0.62 -12.49 -9.94
N ASN A 394 0.27 -13.15 -10.69
CA ASN A 394 0.66 -14.53 -10.45
C ASN A 394 1.36 -14.72 -9.08
N ILE A 395 2.27 -13.81 -8.68
CA ILE A 395 2.99 -13.90 -7.39
C ILE A 395 2.01 -13.73 -6.22
N ALA A 396 1.04 -12.82 -6.33
CA ALA A 396 -0.02 -12.68 -5.33
C ALA A 396 -0.84 -13.97 -5.19
N LEU A 397 -1.25 -14.58 -6.32
CA LEU A 397 -2.00 -15.84 -6.33
C LEU A 397 -1.17 -17.01 -5.74
N GLU A 398 0.11 -17.12 -6.07
CA GLU A 398 1.01 -18.12 -5.46
C GLU A 398 1.15 -17.94 -3.94
N LYS A 399 1.18 -16.70 -3.44
CA LYS A 399 1.18 -16.45 -1.99
C LYS A 399 -0.16 -16.79 -1.34
N LEU A 400 -1.29 -16.54 -2.01
CA LEU A 400 -2.61 -16.95 -1.53
C LEU A 400 -2.70 -18.49 -1.42
N HIS A 401 -2.21 -19.23 -2.42
CA HIS A 401 -2.09 -20.69 -2.33
C HIS A 401 -1.25 -21.11 -1.11
N LYS A 402 -0.04 -20.57 -0.95
CA LYS A 402 0.86 -20.87 0.19
C LYS A 402 0.25 -20.51 1.56
N ASN A 403 -0.53 -19.43 1.65
CA ASN A 403 -1.24 -19.06 2.87
C ASN A 403 -2.30 -20.12 3.26
N ILE A 404 -2.98 -20.72 2.28
CA ILE A 404 -3.98 -21.77 2.51
C ILE A 404 -3.32 -23.13 2.72
N GLU A 405 -2.24 -23.47 2.01
CA GLU A 405 -1.41 -24.65 2.31
C GLU A 405 -0.88 -24.60 3.75
N SER A 406 -0.44 -23.42 4.21
CA SER A 406 -0.06 -23.20 5.61
C SER A 406 -1.27 -23.34 6.55
N THR A 407 -2.43 -22.78 6.22
CA THR A 407 -3.67 -22.96 7.02
C THR A 407 -4.02 -24.44 7.16
N LEU A 408 -3.92 -25.21 6.08
CA LEU A 408 -4.15 -26.66 6.04
C LEU A 408 -3.10 -27.44 6.83
N ALA A 409 -1.83 -27.01 6.83
CA ALA A 409 -0.77 -27.64 7.62
C ALA A 409 -0.96 -27.43 9.14
N HIS A 410 -1.61 -26.34 9.56
CA HIS A 410 -1.98 -26.10 10.96
C HIS A 410 -3.32 -26.75 11.36
N ALA A 411 -4.08 -27.32 10.40
CA ALA A 411 -5.35 -28.00 10.63
C ALA A 411 -5.17 -29.45 11.14
N ILE A 412 -4.51 -29.58 12.30
CA ILE A 412 -4.00 -30.85 12.87
C ILE A 412 -5.06 -31.88 13.28
N TYR A 413 -6.36 -31.57 13.21
CA TYR A 413 -7.45 -32.49 13.55
C TYR A 413 -8.10 -33.15 12.33
N LEU A 414 -7.78 -32.71 11.11
CA LEU A 414 -8.30 -33.29 9.87
C LEU A 414 -7.78 -34.70 9.61
N SER A 415 -8.58 -35.54 8.96
CA SER A 415 -8.15 -36.84 8.45
C SER A 415 -7.20 -36.69 7.25
N PRO A 416 -6.34 -37.69 6.96
CA PRO A 416 -5.50 -37.68 5.75
C PRO A 416 -6.30 -37.51 4.45
N GLU A 417 -7.51 -38.06 4.39
CA GLU A 417 -8.41 -37.96 3.23
C GLU A 417 -8.97 -36.54 3.07
N GLN A 418 -9.34 -35.88 4.18
CA GLN A 418 -9.74 -34.46 4.18
C GLN A 418 -8.57 -33.57 3.74
N VAL A 419 -7.35 -33.84 4.22
CA VAL A 419 -6.14 -33.09 3.83
C VAL A 419 -5.82 -33.23 2.34
N GLU A 420 -5.87 -34.44 1.76
CA GLU A 420 -5.65 -34.60 0.32
C GLU A 420 -6.79 -33.99 -0.52
N SER A 421 -8.04 -34.04 -0.04
CA SER A 421 -9.18 -33.36 -0.69
C SER A 421 -8.97 -31.85 -0.76
N PHE A 422 -8.59 -31.20 0.36
CA PHE A 422 -8.31 -29.77 0.37
C PHE A 422 -7.08 -29.41 -0.48
N LYS A 423 -5.99 -30.20 -0.46
CA LYS A 423 -4.84 -30.00 -1.37
C LYS A 423 -5.25 -30.00 -2.84
N ALA A 424 -6.13 -30.93 -3.25
CA ALA A 424 -6.62 -31.00 -4.63
C ALA A 424 -7.45 -29.75 -5.03
N GLN A 425 -8.25 -29.23 -4.10
CA GLN A 425 -9.00 -27.98 -4.30
C GLN A 425 -8.07 -26.76 -4.42
N ILE A 426 -7.17 -26.56 -3.44
CA ILE A 426 -6.20 -25.43 -3.43
C ILE A 426 -5.40 -25.40 -4.74
N LYS A 427 -4.85 -26.55 -5.17
CA LYS A 427 -3.97 -26.67 -6.34
C LYS A 427 -4.67 -26.42 -7.68
N SER A 428 -6.00 -26.58 -7.76
CA SER A 428 -6.76 -26.43 -9.00
C SER A 428 -7.45 -25.07 -9.13
N GLU A 429 -7.72 -24.38 -8.02
CA GLU A 429 -8.49 -23.14 -8.00
C GLU A 429 -7.64 -21.89 -8.27
N LYS A 430 -8.25 -20.90 -8.94
CA LYS A 430 -7.65 -19.62 -9.35
C LYS A 430 -8.52 -18.40 -8.98
N SER A 431 -9.79 -18.61 -8.60
CA SER A 431 -10.62 -17.56 -8.01
C SER A 431 -10.18 -17.29 -6.58
N VAL A 432 -9.82 -16.05 -6.29
CA VAL A 432 -9.43 -15.61 -4.95
C VAL A 432 -10.59 -15.70 -3.93
N ASP A 433 -11.83 -15.52 -4.39
CA ASP A 433 -13.03 -15.67 -3.56
C ASP A 433 -13.21 -17.13 -3.11
N LYS A 434 -13.10 -18.08 -4.05
CA LYS A 434 -13.14 -19.51 -3.71
C LYS A 434 -11.95 -19.99 -2.89
N LEU A 435 -10.76 -19.40 -3.10
CA LEU A 435 -9.61 -19.64 -2.22
C LEU A 435 -9.93 -19.16 -0.78
N LYS A 436 -10.70 -18.07 -0.62
CA LYS A 436 -11.22 -17.63 0.70
C LYS A 436 -12.28 -18.59 1.27
N GLU A 437 -13.16 -19.13 0.43
CA GLU A 437 -14.12 -20.19 0.82
C GLU A 437 -13.38 -21.45 1.32
N ILE A 438 -12.46 -22.00 0.52
CA ILE A 438 -11.63 -23.18 0.88
C ILE A 438 -10.90 -22.95 2.21
N LYS A 439 -10.34 -21.75 2.42
CA LYS A 439 -9.68 -21.39 3.68
C LYS A 439 -10.62 -21.43 4.88
N ASN A 440 -11.87 -21.01 4.72
CA ASN A 440 -12.90 -21.06 5.77
C ASN A 440 -13.36 -22.50 6.02
N ASP A 441 -13.55 -23.30 4.97
CA ASP A 441 -13.96 -24.71 5.07
C ASP A 441 -12.91 -25.58 5.78
N ILE A 442 -11.62 -25.34 5.53
CA ILE A 442 -10.50 -25.97 6.25
C ILE A 442 -10.61 -25.68 7.76
N ASN A 443 -10.78 -24.41 8.13
CA ASN A 443 -10.87 -23.99 9.53
C ASN A 443 -12.13 -24.56 10.22
N LEU A 444 -13.28 -24.50 9.55
CA LEU A 444 -14.54 -25.03 10.06
C LEU A 444 -14.48 -26.55 10.26
N THR A 445 -13.97 -27.29 9.27
CA THR A 445 -13.85 -28.76 9.35
C THR A 445 -12.84 -29.16 10.44
N ASN A 446 -11.74 -28.43 10.59
CA ASN A 446 -10.76 -28.69 11.65
C ASN A 446 -11.34 -28.45 13.05
N GLU A 447 -12.12 -27.37 13.26
CA GLU A 447 -12.82 -27.16 14.53
C GLU A 447 -13.90 -28.23 14.78
N LYS A 448 -14.63 -28.71 13.75
CA LYS A 448 -15.55 -29.85 13.89
C LYS A 448 -14.84 -31.11 14.40
N GLU A 449 -13.76 -31.53 13.77
CA GLU A 449 -13.03 -32.76 14.16
C GLU A 449 -12.33 -32.62 15.52
N LYS A 450 -11.77 -31.44 15.83
CA LYS A 450 -11.25 -31.09 17.17
C LYS A 450 -12.31 -31.29 18.25
N VAL A 451 -13.53 -30.81 18.01
CA VAL A 451 -14.62 -30.82 18.98
C VAL A 451 -15.24 -32.22 19.10
N LYS A 452 -15.39 -32.95 17.99
CA LYS A 452 -15.72 -34.39 18.01
C LYS A 452 -14.71 -35.18 18.85
N LYS A 453 -13.41 -34.91 18.68
CA LYS A 453 -12.35 -35.54 19.49
C LYS A 453 -12.45 -35.19 20.97
N GLN A 454 -12.65 -33.91 21.31
CA GLN A 454 -12.88 -33.49 22.70
C GLN A 454 -14.11 -34.18 23.32
N LEU A 455 -15.22 -34.27 22.59
CA LEU A 455 -16.44 -34.95 23.05
C LEU A 455 -16.25 -36.47 23.23
N LYS A 456 -15.49 -37.10 22.31
CA LYS A 456 -15.12 -38.51 22.40
C LYS A 456 -14.29 -38.78 23.65
N ASP A 457 -13.17 -38.08 23.79
CA ASP A 457 -12.07 -38.42 24.70
C ASP A 457 -12.21 -37.76 26.09
N GLY A 458 -12.85 -36.58 26.19
CA GLY A 458 -12.82 -35.72 27.39
C GLY A 458 -14.03 -35.77 28.33
N TYR A 459 -15.14 -36.42 27.93
CA TYR A 459 -16.38 -36.43 28.72
C TYR A 459 -16.82 -37.86 29.06
N GLU A 460 -16.52 -38.31 30.28
CA GLU A 460 -16.87 -39.66 30.77
C GLU A 460 -18.35 -39.82 31.12
N LEU A 461 -19.05 -38.73 31.45
CA LEU A 461 -20.42 -38.78 32.00
C LEU A 461 -21.54 -38.71 30.93
N PHE A 462 -21.21 -39.00 29.67
CA PHE A 462 -22.19 -39.12 28.58
C PHE A 462 -22.13 -40.51 27.95
N ASN A 463 -23.31 -41.12 27.78
CA ASN A 463 -23.45 -42.35 27.01
C ASN A 463 -23.16 -42.15 25.51
N ASN A 464 -22.98 -43.25 24.78
CA ASN A 464 -22.64 -43.21 23.35
C ASN A 464 -23.75 -42.58 22.49
N GLN A 465 -25.02 -42.68 22.90
CA GLN A 465 -26.14 -42.09 22.17
C GLN A 465 -26.05 -40.56 22.17
N PHE A 466 -25.90 -39.94 23.34
CA PHE A 466 -25.75 -38.48 23.45
C PHE A 466 -24.52 -37.99 22.68
N LYS A 467 -23.40 -38.72 22.73
CA LYS A 467 -22.20 -38.39 21.94
C LYS A 467 -22.49 -38.43 20.44
N GLN A 468 -23.24 -39.40 19.93
CA GLN A 468 -23.61 -39.49 18.52
C GLN A 468 -24.60 -38.39 18.10
N GLU A 469 -25.61 -38.09 18.92
CA GLU A 469 -26.54 -36.99 18.67
C GLU A 469 -25.82 -35.64 18.59
N ALA A 470 -24.84 -35.41 19.47
CA ALA A 470 -24.00 -34.23 19.44
C ALA A 470 -23.01 -34.21 18.25
N PHE A 471 -22.41 -35.35 17.85
CA PHE A 471 -21.65 -35.43 16.60
C PHE A 471 -22.49 -35.00 15.39
N ASN A 472 -23.72 -35.50 15.28
CA ASN A 472 -24.63 -35.15 14.19
C ASN A 472 -24.93 -33.63 14.15
N LYS A 473 -25.09 -32.98 15.31
CA LYS A 473 -25.24 -31.52 15.41
C LYS A 473 -23.96 -30.77 14.97
N ILE A 474 -22.79 -31.24 15.39
CA ILE A 474 -21.49 -30.64 15.00
C ILE A 474 -21.28 -30.76 13.48
N ASP A 475 -21.65 -31.89 12.88
CA ASP A 475 -21.59 -32.07 11.42
C ASP A 475 -22.54 -31.13 10.67
N GLN A 476 -23.73 -30.85 11.21
CA GLN A 476 -24.72 -29.93 10.62
C GLN A 476 -24.36 -28.44 10.76
N ALA A 477 -23.45 -28.05 11.67
CA ALA A 477 -23.09 -26.66 11.87
C ALA A 477 -22.44 -26.02 10.62
N THR A 478 -22.87 -24.82 10.24
CA THR A 478 -22.38 -24.11 9.03
C THR A 478 -21.35 -23.02 9.33
N ASN A 479 -21.08 -22.75 10.61
CA ASN A 479 -20.12 -21.75 11.06
C ASN A 479 -19.57 -22.12 12.45
N LYS A 480 -18.58 -21.36 12.95
CA LYS A 480 -17.98 -21.60 14.26
C LYS A 480 -18.92 -21.30 15.42
N ASP A 481 -19.73 -20.25 15.34
CA ASP A 481 -20.60 -19.82 16.45
C ASP A 481 -21.60 -20.92 16.85
N GLN A 482 -22.15 -21.63 15.87
CA GLN A 482 -23.00 -22.82 16.08
C GLN A 482 -22.25 -23.98 16.76
N ILE A 483 -20.97 -24.19 16.44
CA ILE A 483 -20.14 -25.20 17.10
C ILE A 483 -19.89 -24.80 18.55
N ASP A 484 -19.56 -23.53 18.80
CA ASP A 484 -19.29 -23.01 20.13
C ASP A 484 -20.55 -23.01 21.03
N GLU A 485 -21.74 -22.78 20.46
CA GLU A 485 -23.03 -22.96 21.16
C GLU A 485 -23.26 -24.43 21.56
N ILE A 486 -23.03 -25.39 20.66
CA ILE A 486 -23.14 -26.84 20.96
C ILE A 486 -22.16 -27.22 22.09
N ILE A 487 -20.92 -26.73 22.05
CA ILE A 487 -19.93 -26.95 23.11
C ILE A 487 -20.39 -26.38 24.45
N LEU A 488 -21.00 -25.20 24.46
CA LEU A 488 -21.49 -24.55 25.68
C LEU A 488 -22.61 -25.38 26.33
N GLN A 489 -23.60 -25.83 25.54
CA GLN A 489 -24.68 -26.71 26.02
C GLN A 489 -24.13 -28.02 26.62
N ILE A 490 -23.13 -28.64 25.97
CA ILE A 490 -22.49 -29.87 26.45
C ILE A 490 -21.70 -29.62 27.75
N ASN A 491 -20.98 -28.50 27.84
CA ASN A 491 -20.21 -28.14 29.04
C ASN A 491 -21.09 -27.84 30.24
N GLU A 492 -22.25 -27.19 30.05
CA GLU A 492 -23.20 -26.96 31.14
C GLU A 492 -23.74 -28.28 31.69
N ILE A 493 -24.21 -29.19 30.83
CA ILE A 493 -24.73 -30.50 31.27
C ILE A 493 -23.60 -31.32 31.93
N ASN A 494 -22.36 -31.27 31.41
CA ASN A 494 -21.23 -31.95 32.04
C ASN A 494 -20.88 -31.37 33.42
N THR A 495 -20.90 -30.04 33.57
CA THR A 495 -20.68 -29.37 34.86
C THR A 495 -21.71 -29.82 35.89
N ASP A 496 -23.00 -29.82 35.53
CA ASP A 496 -24.08 -30.30 36.38
C ASP A 496 -23.90 -31.79 36.74
N LYS A 497 -23.48 -32.64 35.78
CA LYS A 497 -23.19 -34.06 36.04
C LYS A 497 -21.97 -34.27 36.95
N GLN A 498 -20.91 -33.48 36.84
CA GLN A 498 -19.74 -33.59 37.71
C GLN A 498 -20.06 -33.11 39.14
N ALA A 499 -20.85 -32.04 39.28
CA ALA A 499 -21.37 -31.60 40.56
C ALA A 499 -22.29 -32.67 41.19
N ALA A 500 -23.23 -33.22 40.40
CA ALA A 500 -24.11 -34.32 40.79
C ALA A 500 -23.32 -35.56 41.28
N LYS A 501 -22.36 -36.05 40.48
CA LYS A 501 -21.48 -37.17 40.84
C LYS A 501 -20.68 -36.91 42.13
N SER A 502 -20.18 -35.69 42.30
CA SER A 502 -19.45 -35.28 43.52
C SER A 502 -20.35 -35.28 44.75
N LYS A 503 -21.58 -34.75 44.63
CA LYS A 503 -22.59 -34.74 45.68
C LYS A 503 -23.03 -36.15 46.08
N ILE A 504 -23.31 -37.02 45.11
CA ILE A 504 -23.64 -38.44 45.34
C ILE A 504 -22.51 -39.16 46.09
N ASN A 505 -21.25 -38.92 45.72
CA ASN A 505 -20.12 -39.56 46.38
C ASN A 505 -19.90 -39.02 47.79
N ASN A 506 -19.85 -37.69 47.98
CA ASN A 506 -19.30 -37.05 49.17
C ASN A 506 -20.35 -36.61 50.20
N GLU A 507 -21.57 -36.26 49.77
CA GLU A 507 -22.63 -35.74 50.65
C GLU A 507 -23.69 -36.79 50.97
N PHE A 508 -23.99 -37.71 50.04
CA PHE A 508 -25.07 -38.70 50.20
C PHE A 508 -24.68 -39.89 51.08
N ASN A 509 -24.32 -39.61 52.33
CA ASN A 509 -23.69 -40.54 53.27
C ASN A 509 -24.65 -41.57 53.92
N PHE A 510 -25.94 -41.57 53.59
CA PHE A 510 -26.90 -42.62 53.97
C PHE A 510 -27.33 -43.52 52.80
N LEU A 511 -26.88 -43.23 51.57
CA LEU A 511 -27.03 -44.15 50.43
C LEU A 511 -25.91 -45.20 50.44
N SER A 512 -26.27 -46.46 50.15
CA SER A 512 -25.29 -47.54 50.00
C SER A 512 -24.42 -47.35 48.73
N ASN A 513 -23.27 -48.00 48.65
CA ASN A 513 -22.40 -47.92 47.47
C ASN A 513 -23.11 -48.40 46.18
N GLU A 514 -23.97 -49.41 46.30
CA GLU A 514 -24.81 -49.90 45.19
C GLU A 514 -25.85 -48.85 44.76
N GLN A 515 -26.49 -48.17 45.72
CA GLN A 515 -27.43 -47.07 45.42
C GLN A 515 -26.71 -45.88 44.77
N LYS A 516 -25.54 -45.48 45.27
CA LYS A 516 -24.70 -44.46 44.64
C LYS A 516 -24.34 -44.85 43.20
N HIS A 517 -24.00 -46.13 42.95
CA HIS A 517 -23.71 -46.62 41.61
C HIS A 517 -24.94 -46.60 40.67
N SER A 518 -26.12 -47.02 41.15
CA SER A 518 -27.38 -46.92 40.38
C SER A 518 -27.66 -45.48 39.95
N VAL A 519 -27.62 -44.53 40.89
CA VAL A 519 -27.87 -43.11 40.61
C VAL A 519 -26.82 -42.53 39.65
N ILE A 520 -25.56 -42.97 39.72
CA ILE A 520 -24.52 -42.57 38.76
C ILE A 520 -24.78 -43.13 37.35
N ASN A 521 -25.30 -44.36 37.21
CA ASN A 521 -25.65 -44.94 35.91
C ASN A 521 -26.90 -44.27 35.30
N GLU A 522 -27.87 -43.93 36.14
CA GLU A 522 -29.02 -43.08 35.79
C GLU A 522 -28.53 -41.70 35.30
N LEU A 523 -27.58 -41.08 36.03
CA LEU A 523 -26.97 -39.78 35.71
C LEU A 523 -26.16 -39.80 34.38
N ILE A 524 -25.41 -40.86 34.08
CA ILE A 524 -24.71 -41.04 32.79
C ILE A 524 -25.71 -41.04 31.63
N SER A 525 -26.91 -41.58 31.85
CA SER A 525 -27.98 -41.70 30.86
C SER A 525 -28.80 -40.41 30.66
N ALA A 526 -28.71 -39.43 31.55
CA ALA A 526 -29.42 -38.15 31.43
C ALA A 526 -28.92 -37.32 30.22
N SER A 527 -29.86 -36.79 29.43
CA SER A 527 -29.58 -36.00 28.20
C SER A 527 -29.81 -34.49 28.35
N SER A 528 -30.33 -34.02 29.50
CA SER A 528 -30.59 -32.60 29.76
C SER A 528 -30.33 -32.22 31.23
N LYS A 529 -30.26 -30.91 31.51
CA LYS A 529 -30.01 -30.36 32.85
C LYS A 529 -31.17 -30.67 33.81
N GLU A 530 -32.39 -30.65 33.29
CA GLU A 530 -33.63 -31.01 34.00
C GLU A 530 -33.58 -32.47 34.45
N LYS A 531 -33.18 -33.39 33.55
CA LYS A 531 -33.08 -34.82 33.89
C LYS A 531 -31.95 -35.10 34.90
N VAL A 532 -30.84 -34.36 34.83
CA VAL A 532 -29.77 -34.40 35.86
C VAL A 532 -30.32 -33.93 37.21
N LYS A 533 -31.09 -32.82 37.23
CA LYS A 533 -31.73 -32.29 38.43
C LYS A 533 -32.74 -33.28 39.04
N GLU A 534 -33.63 -33.87 38.24
CA GLU A 534 -34.61 -34.85 38.70
C GLU A 534 -33.96 -36.05 39.42
N ILE A 535 -32.86 -36.58 38.86
CA ILE A 535 -32.12 -37.72 39.43
C ILE A 535 -31.48 -37.33 40.76
N ILE A 536 -30.94 -36.11 40.86
CA ILE A 536 -30.39 -35.59 42.12
C ILE A 536 -31.47 -35.27 43.14
N ASP A 537 -32.65 -34.78 42.74
CA ASP A 537 -33.76 -34.51 43.63
C ASP A 537 -34.35 -35.82 44.20
N GLU A 538 -34.52 -36.88 43.40
CA GLU A 538 -34.97 -38.20 43.90
C GLU A 538 -33.93 -38.82 44.85
N ALA A 539 -32.64 -38.76 44.49
CA ALA A 539 -31.56 -39.26 45.33
C ALA A 539 -31.38 -38.45 46.63
N GLN A 540 -31.57 -37.12 46.58
CA GLN A 540 -31.62 -36.23 47.74
C GLN A 540 -32.82 -36.57 48.63
N ALA A 541 -34.00 -36.79 48.06
CA ALA A 541 -35.19 -37.16 48.81
C ALA A 541 -35.02 -38.51 49.54
N LEU A 542 -34.41 -39.51 48.89
CA LEU A 542 -34.07 -40.78 49.54
C LEU A 542 -32.98 -40.62 50.61
N GLN A 543 -31.95 -39.80 50.35
CA GLN A 543 -30.90 -39.46 51.31
C GLN A 543 -31.46 -38.77 52.55
N ASP A 544 -32.37 -37.80 52.38
CA ASP A 544 -32.95 -37.03 53.49
C ASP A 544 -34.06 -37.79 54.21
N ASP A 545 -34.86 -38.62 53.53
CA ASP A 545 -35.74 -39.58 54.20
C ASP A 545 -34.90 -40.53 55.05
N LYS A 546 -33.90 -41.21 54.48
CA LYS A 546 -32.98 -42.07 55.24
C LYS A 546 -32.32 -41.36 56.40
N LYS A 547 -31.75 -40.17 56.20
CA LYS A 547 -31.15 -39.35 57.27
C LYS A 547 -32.18 -39.03 58.37
N SER A 548 -33.39 -38.66 57.98
CA SER A 548 -34.49 -38.35 58.90
C SER A 548 -34.94 -39.59 59.69
N LYS A 549 -35.07 -40.76 59.05
CA LYS A 549 -35.41 -42.03 59.71
C LYS A 549 -34.26 -42.57 60.55
N TYR A 550 -33.01 -42.42 60.10
CA TYR A 550 -31.79 -42.73 60.86
C TYR A 550 -31.74 -41.89 62.14
N SER A 551 -31.89 -40.56 62.03
CA SER A 551 -31.95 -39.67 63.20
C SER A 551 -33.17 -39.95 64.08
N GLN A 552 -34.32 -40.32 63.51
CA GLN A 552 -35.47 -40.74 64.33
C GLN A 552 -35.15 -42.02 65.11
N ILE A 553 -34.54 -43.05 64.48
CA ILE A 553 -34.10 -44.30 65.11
C ILE A 553 -33.02 -44.09 66.17
N ASP A 554 -32.05 -43.21 65.91
CA ASP A 554 -31.01 -42.89 66.88
C ASP A 554 -31.57 -42.10 68.07
N ASN A 555 -32.57 -41.24 67.84
CA ASN A 555 -33.36 -40.57 68.89
C ASN A 555 -34.38 -41.50 69.58
N LEU A 556 -34.50 -42.79 69.20
CA LEU A 556 -35.28 -43.76 69.97
C LEU A 556 -34.49 -44.14 71.23
N ILE A 557 -34.64 -43.32 72.28
CA ILE A 557 -33.87 -43.39 73.53
C ILE A 557 -34.00 -44.73 74.27
N ASN A 558 -35.01 -45.54 73.95
CA ASN A 558 -35.32 -46.81 74.63
C ASN A 558 -34.80 -48.03 73.85
N LEU A 559 -34.06 -47.83 72.75
CA LEU A 559 -33.38 -48.91 72.01
C LEU A 559 -31.92 -49.03 72.44
N THR A 560 -31.43 -50.26 72.59
CA THR A 560 -30.01 -50.50 72.88
C THR A 560 -29.11 -50.11 71.71
N THR A 561 -27.82 -49.94 71.98
CA THR A 561 -26.79 -49.78 70.94
C THR A 561 -26.87 -50.88 69.88
N SER A 562 -27.18 -52.13 70.25
CA SER A 562 -27.30 -53.26 69.31
C SER A 562 -28.59 -53.20 68.49
N ASP A 563 -29.73 -52.82 69.09
CA ASP A 563 -30.98 -52.62 68.36
C ASP A 563 -30.87 -51.47 67.36
N LYS A 564 -30.27 -50.36 67.79
CA LYS A 564 -29.96 -49.21 66.93
C LYS A 564 -29.04 -49.65 65.80
N GLN A 565 -27.89 -50.27 66.07
CA GLN A 565 -26.99 -50.74 65.01
C GLN A 565 -27.69 -51.62 63.97
N ARG A 566 -28.55 -52.55 64.40
CA ARG A 566 -29.37 -53.39 63.51
C ARG A 566 -30.31 -52.56 62.63
N PHE A 567 -31.19 -51.74 63.22
CA PHE A 567 -32.14 -50.94 62.45
C PHE A 567 -31.48 -49.83 61.61
N LEU A 568 -30.36 -49.27 62.06
CA LEU A 568 -29.60 -48.26 61.32
C LEU A 568 -28.85 -48.88 60.12
N GLU A 569 -28.51 -50.18 60.17
CA GLU A 569 -28.05 -50.94 59.00
C GLU A 569 -29.21 -51.29 58.05
N ASP A 570 -30.37 -51.68 58.58
CA ASP A 570 -31.59 -51.84 57.77
C ASP A 570 -31.95 -50.54 57.02
N ILE A 571 -31.78 -49.35 57.63
CA ILE A 571 -31.94 -48.05 56.95
C ILE A 571 -30.94 -47.85 55.80
N LYS A 572 -29.67 -48.25 55.94
CA LYS A 572 -28.69 -48.16 54.85
C LYS A 572 -29.11 -49.03 53.66
N ASN A 573 -29.75 -50.16 53.92
CA ASN A 573 -30.14 -51.14 52.90
C ASN A 573 -31.58 -50.94 52.37
N ALA A 574 -32.42 -50.14 53.05
CA ALA A 574 -33.72 -49.71 52.56
C ALA A 574 -33.62 -48.86 51.27
N ASN A 575 -34.69 -48.79 50.48
CA ASN A 575 -34.76 -48.02 49.24
C ASN A 575 -36.07 -47.20 49.14
N SER A 576 -36.21 -46.40 48.09
CA SER A 576 -37.45 -45.64 47.86
C SER A 576 -38.67 -46.55 47.72
N ALA A 577 -39.87 -46.03 48.01
CA ALA A 577 -41.11 -46.76 47.82
C ALA A 577 -41.36 -47.17 46.35
N THR A 578 -40.76 -46.46 45.39
CA THR A 578 -40.77 -46.80 43.97
C THR A 578 -39.82 -47.96 43.61
N LYS A 579 -38.65 -48.07 44.26
CA LYS A 579 -37.65 -49.11 43.96
C LYS A 579 -37.81 -50.38 44.81
N THR A 580 -38.18 -50.29 46.10
CA THR A 580 -38.51 -51.49 46.93
C THR A 580 -39.68 -51.24 47.91
N PRO A 581 -40.95 -51.45 47.51
CA PRO A 581 -42.13 -51.18 48.34
C PRO A 581 -42.18 -51.87 49.71
N ASN A 582 -41.45 -52.99 49.88
CA ASN A 582 -41.45 -53.78 51.12
C ASN A 582 -40.25 -53.50 52.06
N ASN A 583 -39.26 -52.71 51.63
CA ASN A 583 -38.12 -52.32 52.46
C ASN A 583 -37.83 -50.82 52.30
N THR A 584 -38.71 -49.98 52.85
CA THR A 584 -38.57 -48.51 52.83
C THR A 584 -38.05 -47.99 54.16
N PRO A 585 -37.38 -46.81 54.20
CA PRO A 585 -36.90 -46.24 55.46
C PRO A 585 -38.02 -46.04 56.49
N GLN A 586 -39.23 -45.69 56.03
CA GLN A 586 -40.42 -45.64 56.89
C GLN A 586 -40.75 -47.01 57.49
N LYS A 587 -40.78 -48.11 56.71
CA LYS A 587 -41.10 -49.45 57.25
C LYS A 587 -40.04 -49.97 58.24
N VAL A 588 -38.79 -49.55 58.12
CA VAL A 588 -37.74 -49.84 59.10
C VAL A 588 -37.94 -48.97 60.36
N LEU A 589 -38.25 -47.68 60.19
CA LEU A 589 -38.65 -46.82 61.31
C LEU A 589 -39.89 -47.35 62.02
N ASP A 590 -40.91 -47.86 61.32
CA ASP A 590 -42.15 -48.36 61.92
C ASP A 590 -41.86 -49.53 62.89
N LYS A 591 -41.01 -50.48 62.48
CA LYS A 591 -40.54 -51.58 63.35
C LYS A 591 -39.67 -51.08 64.51
N ALA A 592 -38.81 -50.10 64.25
CA ALA A 592 -37.96 -49.52 65.29
C ALA A 592 -38.79 -48.71 66.30
N ILE A 593 -39.83 -47.99 65.85
CA ILE A 593 -40.84 -47.31 66.67
C ILE A 593 -41.71 -48.33 67.39
N GLU A 594 -42.07 -49.46 66.79
CA GLU A 594 -42.81 -50.52 67.49
C GLU A 594 -41.95 -51.12 68.61
N LEU A 595 -40.66 -51.41 68.36
CA LEU A 595 -39.75 -51.89 69.39
C LEU A 595 -39.46 -50.81 70.44
N ASN A 596 -39.21 -49.56 70.04
CA ASN A 596 -39.00 -48.43 70.95
C ASN A 596 -40.27 -48.09 71.73
N ASN A 597 -41.46 -48.19 71.15
CA ASN A 597 -42.71 -47.92 71.86
C ASN A 597 -43.12 -49.13 72.68
N GLY A 598 -42.63 -50.33 72.36
CA GLY A 598 -42.52 -51.45 73.29
C GLY A 598 -41.64 -51.07 74.47
N LYS A 599 -40.34 -50.92 74.27
CA LYS A 599 -39.36 -50.62 75.33
C LYS A 599 -39.72 -49.35 76.09
N LYS A 600 -40.22 -48.31 75.43
CA LYS A 600 -40.76 -47.09 76.05
C LYS A 600 -42.05 -47.36 76.78
N SER A 601 -43.05 -48.06 76.24
CA SER A 601 -44.27 -48.31 77.02
C SER A 601 -43.98 -49.21 78.22
N ALA A 602 -42.98 -50.08 78.12
CA ALA A 602 -42.49 -50.93 79.20
C ALA A 602 -41.65 -50.18 80.23
N ILE A 603 -40.72 -49.33 79.80
CA ILE A 603 -39.83 -48.52 80.65
C ILE A 603 -40.61 -47.34 81.24
N ASP A 604 -41.39 -46.61 80.45
CA ASP A 604 -42.40 -45.67 80.95
C ASP A 604 -43.36 -46.38 81.91
N ASN A 605 -43.75 -47.63 81.66
CA ASN A 605 -44.53 -48.39 82.63
C ASN A 605 -43.69 -48.57 83.88
N ILE A 606 -42.56 -49.29 83.86
CA ILE A 606 -41.55 -49.43 84.94
C ILE A 606 -41.22 -48.10 85.66
N GLN A 607 -41.38 -46.93 85.04
CA GLN A 607 -41.15 -45.61 85.64
C GLN A 607 -42.41 -44.91 86.19
N LYS A 608 -43.58 -44.99 85.51
CA LYS A 608 -44.94 -44.56 85.97
C LYS A 608 -45.50 -45.47 87.06
N LEU A 609 -44.99 -46.68 87.08
CA LEU A 609 -44.74 -47.49 88.25
C LEU A 609 -43.81 -46.64 89.16
N GLU A 610 -44.40 -45.62 89.78
CA GLU A 610 -43.76 -44.54 90.57
C GLU A 610 -42.94 -45.06 91.74
N SER A 611 -43.21 -46.30 92.10
CA SER A 611 -42.74 -46.94 93.30
C SER A 611 -41.29 -47.30 93.19
N LEU A 612 -40.96 -48.19 92.24
CA LEU A 612 -39.70 -48.93 92.26
C LEU A 612 -38.51 -47.98 92.36
N ASN A 613 -37.44 -48.41 93.04
CA ASN A 613 -36.26 -47.57 93.12
C ASN A 613 -35.41 -47.75 91.87
N SER A 614 -34.29 -47.04 91.80
CA SER A 614 -33.32 -47.13 90.71
C SER A 614 -32.94 -48.58 90.42
N ALA A 615 -32.41 -49.36 91.37
CA ALA A 615 -31.90 -50.71 91.11
C ALA A 615 -32.97 -51.71 90.60
N GLN A 616 -34.20 -51.67 91.15
CA GLN A 616 -35.29 -52.53 90.67
C GLN A 616 -35.93 -52.06 89.36
N LYS A 617 -35.83 -50.76 89.04
CA LYS A 617 -36.11 -50.28 87.69
C LYS A 617 -35.00 -50.73 86.75
N GLU A 618 -33.75 -50.36 87.02
CA GLU A 618 -32.53 -50.69 86.27
C GLU A 618 -32.45 -52.16 85.83
N LEU A 619 -32.68 -53.14 86.72
CA LEU A 619 -32.61 -54.56 86.34
C LEU A 619 -33.79 -55.02 85.46
N LEU A 620 -35.00 -54.45 85.62
CA LEU A 620 -36.13 -54.72 84.73
C LEU A 620 -35.97 -53.99 83.40
N GLU A 621 -35.49 -52.75 83.44
CA GLU A 621 -35.08 -51.96 82.29
C GLU A 621 -33.94 -52.68 81.53
N GLU A 622 -33.00 -53.34 82.21
CA GLU A 622 -31.96 -54.19 81.59
C GLU A 622 -32.57 -55.39 80.86
N GLN A 623 -33.52 -56.11 81.46
CA GLN A 623 -34.24 -57.20 80.78
C GLN A 623 -35.03 -56.67 79.56
N ILE A 624 -35.74 -55.54 79.68
CA ILE A 624 -36.42 -54.87 78.55
C ILE A 624 -35.42 -54.43 77.47
N ASN A 625 -34.25 -53.95 77.87
CA ASN A 625 -33.18 -53.56 76.96
C ASN A 625 -32.60 -54.78 76.24
N GLY A 626 -32.46 -55.94 76.88
CA GLY A 626 -32.01 -57.18 76.25
C GLY A 626 -32.98 -57.76 75.20
N ALA A 627 -34.29 -57.56 75.37
CA ALA A 627 -35.32 -58.07 74.46
C ALA A 627 -35.21 -57.53 73.02
N SER A 628 -35.30 -58.38 71.99
CA SER A 628 -35.17 -57.94 70.58
C SER A 628 -36.52 -57.74 69.88
N THR A 629 -37.63 -58.10 70.52
CA THR A 629 -38.99 -58.03 69.97
C THR A 629 -40.00 -57.41 70.95
N LYS A 630 -41.07 -56.84 70.39
CA LYS A 630 -42.24 -56.34 71.15
C LYS A 630 -42.87 -57.41 72.06
N VAL A 631 -42.81 -58.68 71.65
CA VAL A 631 -43.41 -59.82 72.37
C VAL A 631 -42.66 -60.13 73.66
N GLU A 632 -41.32 -60.15 73.63
CA GLU A 632 -40.48 -60.37 74.82
C GLU A 632 -40.63 -59.22 75.83
N ILE A 633 -40.69 -57.99 75.31
CA ILE A 633 -40.93 -56.76 76.09
C ILE A 633 -42.24 -56.84 76.88
N ASP A 634 -43.33 -57.29 76.26
CA ASP A 634 -44.65 -57.37 76.91
C ASP A 634 -44.64 -58.34 78.10
N GLN A 635 -43.89 -59.45 78.01
CA GLN A 635 -43.74 -60.42 79.10
C GLN A 635 -43.02 -59.82 80.32
N ILE A 636 -41.94 -59.07 80.10
CA ILE A 636 -41.17 -58.42 81.17
C ILE A 636 -41.95 -57.22 81.75
N THR A 637 -42.70 -56.49 80.92
CA THR A 637 -43.62 -55.43 81.37
C THR A 637 -44.66 -55.98 82.34
N GLN A 638 -45.22 -57.16 82.06
CA GLN A 638 -46.18 -57.80 82.96
C GLN A 638 -45.57 -58.10 84.34
N LYS A 639 -44.34 -58.63 84.38
CA LYS A 639 -43.56 -58.87 85.62
C LYS A 639 -43.32 -57.56 86.40
N ALA A 640 -43.03 -56.46 85.71
CA ALA A 640 -42.81 -55.16 86.33
C ALA A 640 -44.06 -54.58 87.04
N ASN A 641 -45.23 -54.66 86.40
CA ASN A 641 -46.49 -54.17 86.97
C ASN A 641 -46.84 -54.85 88.30
N GLU A 642 -46.55 -56.13 88.41
CA GLU A 642 -46.82 -56.92 89.61
C GLU A 642 -45.92 -56.48 90.78
N LEU A 643 -44.63 -56.27 90.49
CA LEU A 643 -43.62 -55.81 91.47
C LEU A 643 -43.82 -54.36 91.93
N ASP A 644 -44.15 -53.43 91.02
CA ASP A 644 -44.34 -52.03 91.42
C ASP A 644 -45.59 -51.77 92.24
N LYS A 645 -46.71 -52.43 91.89
CA LYS A 645 -47.99 -52.29 92.58
C LYS A 645 -47.84 -52.45 94.09
N ILE A 646 -46.95 -53.34 94.52
CA ILE A 646 -46.59 -53.66 95.90
C ILE A 646 -45.90 -52.47 96.63
N LYS A 647 -45.45 -51.45 95.90
CA LYS A 647 -44.63 -50.35 96.42
C LYS A 647 -45.19 -48.93 96.15
N LYS A 648 -46.25 -48.70 95.37
CA LYS A 648 -46.92 -47.36 95.37
C LYS A 648 -47.77 -47.23 96.64
N GLN A 649 -48.35 -48.39 96.94
CA GLN A 649 -48.66 -48.91 98.27
C GLN A 649 -47.58 -48.68 99.34
N VAL A 650 -46.36 -48.27 98.98
CA VAL A 650 -45.28 -47.78 99.84
C VAL A 650 -45.05 -46.26 99.59
N LYS A 651 -44.46 -45.80 98.49
CA LYS A 651 -43.90 -44.43 98.29
C LYS A 651 -44.86 -43.22 98.32
N GLU A 652 -46.19 -43.34 98.38
CA GLU A 652 -47.13 -42.20 98.21
C GLU A 652 -47.42 -41.30 99.42
N HIS A 653 -46.90 -41.59 100.60
CA HIS A 653 -47.30 -41.00 101.88
C HIS A 653 -46.67 -39.58 102.08
N VAL A 654 -46.77 -38.71 101.04
CA VAL A 654 -45.67 -37.81 100.56
C VAL A 654 -45.91 -36.29 100.35
N ASN A 655 -46.79 -35.82 99.44
CA ASN A 655 -46.66 -34.47 98.79
C ASN A 655 -47.52 -33.32 99.35
N SER A 656 -47.00 -32.07 99.39
CA SER A 656 -47.81 -30.86 99.61
C SER A 656 -47.41 -29.48 98.98
N LEU A 657 -46.16 -28.96 99.05
CA LEU A 657 -45.93 -27.48 99.10
C LEU A 657 -45.31 -26.70 97.88
N ALA A 658 -44.14 -26.03 98.02
CA ALA A 658 -43.99 -24.57 97.79
C ALA A 658 -43.27 -24.03 96.50
N THR A 659 -42.34 -23.04 96.62
CA THR A 659 -42.21 -21.90 95.67
C THR A 659 -40.84 -21.17 95.59
N GLN A 660 -40.27 -20.91 94.39
CA GLN A 660 -38.92 -20.29 94.24
C GLN A 660 -38.72 -19.11 93.23
N TYR A 661 -39.48 -18.00 93.34
CA TYR A 661 -38.85 -16.66 93.45
C TYR A 661 -38.84 -16.29 94.97
N ILE A 662 -38.67 -17.34 95.81
CA ILE A 662 -38.70 -17.38 97.28
C ILE A 662 -37.70 -18.46 97.82
N SER A 663 -38.12 -19.66 98.27
CA SER A 663 -37.28 -20.64 99.01
C SER A 663 -37.69 -22.12 98.78
N GLU A 664 -36.76 -23.07 98.93
CA GLU A 664 -36.90 -24.47 98.47
C GLU A 664 -36.78 -25.57 99.56
N GLU A 665 -36.01 -25.36 100.63
CA GLU A 665 -35.34 -26.41 101.44
C GLU A 665 -36.09 -27.73 101.72
N GLU A 666 -37.37 -27.67 102.06
CA GLU A 666 -37.92 -28.54 103.13
C GLU A 666 -38.40 -29.94 102.68
N LYS A 667 -38.54 -30.21 101.37
CA LYS A 667 -39.02 -31.50 100.80
C LYS A 667 -38.23 -32.74 101.26
N ASN A 668 -36.95 -32.57 101.56
CA ASN A 668 -35.96 -33.41 100.86
C ASN A 668 -35.39 -34.59 101.66
N THR A 669 -35.84 -34.86 102.88
CA THR A 669 -35.14 -35.81 103.77
C THR A 669 -35.60 -37.25 103.61
N LEU A 670 -36.89 -37.50 103.79
CA LEU A 670 -37.34 -38.83 104.20
C LEU A 670 -37.25 -39.84 103.03
N ILE A 671 -37.70 -39.49 101.80
CA ILE A 671 -38.11 -40.42 100.69
C ILE A 671 -37.04 -41.41 100.23
N LYS A 672 -35.81 -41.13 100.63
CA LYS A 672 -34.58 -41.85 100.41
C LYS A 672 -34.60 -43.26 100.98
N LYS A 673 -35.32 -43.55 102.08
CA LYS A 673 -35.38 -44.94 102.56
C LYS A 673 -36.14 -45.83 101.57
N VAL A 674 -37.26 -45.35 101.04
CA VAL A 674 -38.05 -46.08 100.03
C VAL A 674 -37.22 -46.38 98.78
N GLU A 675 -36.12 -45.68 98.58
CA GLU A 675 -35.26 -45.76 97.41
C GLU A 675 -34.08 -46.76 97.55
N ASN A 676 -34.06 -47.63 98.59
CA ASN A 676 -32.86 -48.42 98.97
C ASN A 676 -32.92 -49.98 98.80
N ILE A 677 -34.01 -50.56 98.32
CA ILE A 677 -34.21 -52.02 98.16
C ILE A 677 -34.14 -52.39 96.67
N ASN A 678 -33.50 -53.52 96.28
CA ASN A 678 -32.81 -53.59 94.98
C ASN A 678 -32.97 -54.83 94.05
N SER A 679 -33.57 -55.97 94.42
CA SER A 679 -33.63 -57.19 93.57
C SER A 679 -34.91 -57.29 92.71
N ILE A 680 -34.91 -57.83 91.48
CA ILE A 680 -36.14 -57.93 90.63
C ILE A 680 -36.77 -59.33 90.47
N GLU A 681 -36.10 -60.37 90.96
CA GLU A 681 -36.62 -61.75 90.88
C GLU A 681 -37.60 -62.05 92.03
N SER A 682 -37.87 -63.32 92.34
CA SER A 682 -38.76 -63.74 93.45
C SER A 682 -38.63 -62.90 94.73
N ASP A 683 -37.40 -62.55 95.11
CA ASP A 683 -37.08 -61.88 96.37
C ASP A 683 -37.39 -60.37 96.39
N ALA A 684 -37.72 -59.80 95.22
CA ALA A 684 -38.04 -58.39 95.01
C ALA A 684 -39.22 -57.89 95.86
N ASN A 685 -40.32 -58.62 95.76
CA ASN A 685 -41.58 -58.35 96.43
C ASN A 685 -41.45 -58.46 97.95
N ASN A 686 -40.56 -59.35 98.41
CA ASN A 686 -40.36 -59.64 99.83
C ASN A 686 -39.72 -58.47 100.59
N GLN A 687 -39.03 -57.56 99.89
CA GLN A 687 -38.37 -56.41 100.51
C GLN A 687 -39.22 -55.13 100.47
N PHE A 688 -39.82 -54.79 99.32
CA PHE A 688 -40.26 -53.41 99.11
C PHE A 688 -41.40 -52.91 100.00
N ASN A 689 -42.15 -53.83 100.61
CA ASN A 689 -43.20 -53.57 101.58
C ASN A 689 -42.73 -52.77 102.82
N ASP A 690 -41.43 -52.69 103.09
CA ASP A 690 -40.86 -52.24 104.37
C ASP A 690 -40.92 -50.71 104.66
N ILE A 691 -41.33 -49.79 103.75
CA ILE A 691 -40.70 -48.43 103.72
C ILE A 691 -41.54 -47.09 103.75
N LYS A 692 -42.79 -47.02 103.24
CA LYS A 692 -43.78 -45.88 103.13
C LYS A 692 -43.33 -44.33 103.07
N SER A 693 -43.95 -43.38 103.82
CA SER A 693 -43.58 -41.99 104.38
C SER A 693 -43.40 -40.44 103.86
N GLU A 694 -43.08 -39.86 102.65
CA GLU A 694 -41.94 -38.81 102.60
C GLU A 694 -41.60 -37.39 101.75
N ALA A 695 -42.33 -36.37 101.08
CA ALA A 695 -41.68 -35.15 100.26
C ALA A 695 -42.38 -33.80 99.56
N ASP A 696 -41.80 -32.52 99.33
CA ASP A 696 -42.28 -31.10 98.72
C ASP A 696 -41.81 -30.16 97.39
N ASN A 697 -40.84 -29.12 97.22
CA ASN A 697 -40.95 -27.68 96.56
C ASN A 697 -40.14 -26.78 95.33
N LEU A 698 -40.26 -26.81 93.94
CA LEU A 698 -40.11 -25.64 92.86
C LEU A 698 -38.94 -25.20 91.79
N ASN A 699 -38.62 -23.86 91.42
CA ASN A 699 -37.86 -23.31 90.16
C ASN A 699 -37.99 -21.75 89.59
N ASN A 700 -37.08 -21.08 88.72
CA ASN A 700 -37.16 -19.66 88.04
C ASN A 700 -36.20 -19.14 86.79
N GLY A 701 -36.25 -17.87 86.19
CA GLY A 701 -35.26 -17.18 85.18
C GLY A 701 -35.54 -15.85 84.27
N LYS A 702 -34.57 -15.13 83.55
CA LYS A 702 -34.66 -13.96 82.48
C LYS A 702 -33.35 -13.52 81.60
N LYS A 703 -33.34 -12.65 80.51
CA LYS A 703 -32.13 -12.12 79.66
C LYS A 703 -32.04 -10.66 78.92
N LEU A 704 -31.48 -10.41 77.68
CA LEU A 704 -30.69 -9.17 77.12
C LEU A 704 -30.86 -8.62 75.60
N LEU A 705 -30.57 -7.32 75.19
CA LEU A 705 -30.46 -6.71 73.77
C LEU A 705 -29.60 -5.37 73.55
N VAL A 706 -28.79 -5.05 72.45
CA VAL A 706 -28.12 -3.69 72.13
C VAL A 706 -27.72 -3.09 70.65
N ASP A 707 -26.62 -3.44 69.90
CA ASP A 707 -25.47 -2.55 69.38
C ASP A 707 -25.24 -1.89 67.93
N GLU A 708 -26.21 -1.50 67.07
CA GLU A 708 -25.92 -1.37 65.59
C GLU A 708 -25.37 -0.07 64.89
N ILE A 709 -25.40 1.15 65.44
CA ILE A 709 -25.59 2.37 64.60
C ILE A 709 -24.37 3.12 64.01
N ASN A 710 -23.15 2.98 64.55
CA ASN A 710 -22.08 3.98 64.43
C ASN A 710 -21.29 4.08 63.08
N LYS A 711 -21.97 4.13 61.91
CA LYS A 711 -21.42 3.60 60.62
C LYS A 711 -21.42 4.52 59.36
N LEU A 712 -21.45 5.87 59.45
CA LEU A 712 -21.61 6.77 58.26
C LEU A 712 -20.60 7.95 58.13
N ASN A 713 -20.52 8.55 56.93
CA ASN A 713 -19.65 9.71 56.58
C ASN A 713 -20.35 11.08 56.78
N PHE A 714 -20.51 11.44 58.05
CA PHE A 714 -20.82 12.79 58.53
C PHE A 714 -19.86 13.10 59.71
N ASN A 715 -19.95 14.27 60.34
CA ASN A 715 -19.18 14.53 61.57
C ASN A 715 -19.68 13.69 62.77
N GLU A 716 -18.79 13.38 63.71
CA GLU A 716 -19.06 12.43 64.81
C GLU A 716 -20.21 12.83 65.74
N GLU A 717 -20.43 14.12 65.93
CA GLU A 717 -21.52 14.65 66.76
C GLU A 717 -22.90 14.15 66.30
N THR A 718 -23.08 13.99 64.98
CA THR A 718 -24.30 13.48 64.34
C THR A 718 -24.49 11.96 64.51
N LYS A 719 -23.61 11.23 65.23
CA LYS A 719 -23.72 9.76 65.41
C LYS A 719 -24.21 9.35 66.80
N LYS A 720 -23.83 10.09 67.85
CA LYS A 720 -23.99 9.66 69.26
C LYS A 720 -25.45 9.72 69.77
N GLU A 721 -26.31 10.48 69.11
CA GLU A 721 -27.70 10.77 69.48
C GLU A 721 -28.66 9.54 69.42
N PHE A 722 -28.17 8.44 68.84
CA PHE A 722 -29.02 7.35 68.35
C PHE A 722 -29.04 6.07 69.24
N THR A 723 -28.12 5.88 70.19
CA THR A 723 -27.88 4.56 70.82
C THR A 723 -28.67 4.26 72.11
N ASN A 724 -28.97 5.22 72.99
CA ASN A 724 -29.45 4.90 74.36
C ASN A 724 -30.89 4.33 74.47
N LYS A 725 -31.66 4.29 73.38
CA LYS A 725 -33.13 4.11 73.35
C LYS A 725 -33.57 2.64 73.42
N ILE A 726 -33.03 1.87 74.39
CA ILE A 726 -33.01 0.40 74.34
C ILE A 726 -33.53 -0.32 75.61
N LYS A 727 -33.17 0.15 76.81
CA LYS A 727 -32.52 -0.79 77.76
C LYS A 727 -33.27 -1.21 79.03
N GLU A 728 -34.56 -0.91 79.15
CA GLU A 728 -35.35 -1.12 80.39
C GLU A 728 -36.51 -2.12 80.23
N SER A 729 -36.71 -2.66 79.04
CA SER A 729 -37.83 -3.53 78.69
C SER A 729 -37.67 -4.98 79.17
N ASP A 730 -38.77 -5.74 79.22
CA ASP A 730 -38.72 -7.14 78.78
C ASP A 730 -38.57 -7.22 77.24
N LEU A 731 -38.23 -8.39 76.73
CA LEU A 731 -36.98 -8.55 75.96
C LEU A 731 -36.89 -7.84 74.59
N ASP A 732 -37.98 -7.33 74.02
CA ASP A 732 -38.10 -7.15 72.55
C ASP A 732 -38.07 -5.72 71.97
N SER A 733 -38.45 -4.67 72.72
CA SER A 733 -38.97 -3.41 72.12
C SER A 733 -38.00 -2.48 71.33
N ALA A 734 -36.77 -2.89 71.01
CA ALA A 734 -35.67 -1.95 70.74
C ALA A 734 -34.81 -2.28 69.49
N LYS A 735 -35.33 -2.09 68.27
CA LYS A 735 -34.63 -2.44 67.00
C LYS A 735 -34.74 -1.49 65.79
N ASP A 736 -35.65 -0.54 65.74
CA ASP A 736 -36.17 0.03 64.46
C ASP A 736 -35.48 1.33 63.93
N LEU A 737 -34.63 1.99 64.71
CA LEU A 737 -34.31 3.42 64.51
C LEU A 737 -33.30 3.78 63.38
N LYS A 738 -32.74 2.79 62.66
CA LYS A 738 -31.32 2.84 62.25
C LYS A 738 -31.01 3.22 60.78
N ASP A 739 -31.98 3.27 59.86
CA ASP A 739 -31.70 3.29 58.40
C ASP A 739 -31.81 4.63 57.63
N LYS A 740 -32.34 5.72 58.20
CA LYS A 740 -32.72 6.93 57.43
C LYS A 740 -31.59 7.89 57.01
N ILE A 741 -30.35 7.70 57.47
CA ILE A 741 -29.33 8.78 57.53
C ILE A 741 -28.47 8.89 56.25
N SER A 742 -28.53 7.92 55.33
CA SER A 742 -27.48 7.68 54.33
C SER A 742 -27.51 8.50 53.03
N GLN A 743 -28.54 9.29 52.73
CA GLN A 743 -28.77 9.80 51.35
C GLN A 743 -28.22 11.21 51.02
N LEU A 744 -27.93 12.05 52.01
CA LEU A 744 -27.72 13.51 51.79
C LEU A 744 -26.37 13.88 51.13
N ASN A 745 -25.41 12.96 51.07
CA ASN A 745 -23.99 13.26 50.87
C ASN A 745 -23.58 13.63 49.42
N ASN A 746 -24.31 13.15 48.39
CA ASN A 746 -23.81 13.14 47.01
C ASN A 746 -23.86 14.50 46.26
N LEU A 747 -24.75 15.43 46.64
CA LEU A 747 -25.03 16.60 45.80
C LEU A 747 -23.92 17.68 45.84
N LYS A 748 -23.10 17.67 46.89
CA LYS A 748 -22.24 18.80 47.28
C LYS A 748 -20.99 18.99 46.40
N GLN A 749 -20.69 18.02 45.52
CA GLN A 749 -19.40 17.90 44.83
C GLN A 749 -19.30 18.65 43.48
N GLN A 750 -20.39 19.26 42.96
CA GLN A 750 -20.43 19.70 41.56
C GLN A 750 -20.03 21.18 41.30
N VAL A 751 -20.38 22.15 42.16
CA VAL A 751 -20.17 23.59 41.85
C VAL A 751 -18.73 24.09 42.08
N GLN A 752 -17.89 23.29 42.75
CA GLN A 752 -16.48 23.58 43.03
C GLN A 752 -15.65 23.94 41.77
N GLY A 753 -16.11 23.57 40.56
CA GLY A 753 -15.38 23.74 39.31
C GLY A 753 -15.42 25.13 38.65
N VAL A 754 -16.41 25.99 38.91
CA VAL A 754 -16.59 27.23 38.12
C VAL A 754 -15.74 28.41 38.61
N ILE A 755 -15.52 28.51 39.92
CA ILE A 755 -14.86 29.64 40.60
C ILE A 755 -13.35 29.73 40.28
N ASN A 756 -12.73 28.60 39.89
CA ASN A 756 -11.28 28.46 39.77
C ASN A 756 -10.70 28.86 38.39
N ASN A 757 -11.48 29.55 37.53
CA ASN A 757 -11.04 29.93 36.17
C ASN A 757 -10.27 31.28 36.16
N PRO A 758 -9.00 31.35 35.68
CA PRO A 758 -8.19 32.57 35.78
C PRO A 758 -8.54 33.76 34.87
N LYS A 759 -9.24 33.57 33.75
CA LYS A 759 -9.22 34.56 32.63
C LYS A 759 -10.00 35.87 32.84
N ASN A 760 -10.79 36.01 33.91
CA ASN A 760 -11.76 37.12 34.03
C ASN A 760 -11.28 38.31 34.89
N PHE A 761 -10.04 38.32 35.38
CA PHE A 761 -9.45 39.41 36.18
C PHE A 761 -10.27 39.85 37.41
N VAL A 762 -11.06 38.93 37.96
CA VAL A 762 -11.66 39.02 39.29
C VAL A 762 -10.59 38.75 40.34
N SER A 763 -10.48 39.60 41.36
CA SER A 763 -9.44 39.51 42.41
C SER A 763 -9.56 38.23 43.25
N ASP A 764 -8.42 37.71 43.74
CA ASP A 764 -8.37 36.44 44.47
C ASP A 764 -9.10 36.48 45.83
N GLU A 765 -9.19 37.67 46.45
CA GLU A 765 -10.03 37.92 47.63
C GLU A 765 -11.52 37.67 47.34
N ARG A 766 -11.98 38.00 46.11
CA ARG A 766 -13.34 37.70 45.66
C ARG A 766 -13.52 36.21 45.36
N LYS A 767 -12.49 35.47 44.91
CA LYS A 767 -12.56 34.00 44.72
C LYS A 767 -12.75 33.26 46.05
N GLN A 768 -11.93 33.53 47.07
CA GLN A 768 -12.02 32.81 48.36
C GLN A 768 -13.42 32.91 49.00
N LYS A 769 -14.10 34.04 48.81
CA LYS A 769 -15.44 34.30 49.35
C LYS A 769 -16.54 33.48 48.66
N LEU A 770 -16.33 33.03 47.42
CA LEU A 770 -17.26 32.16 46.71
C LEU A 770 -17.06 30.68 47.07
N THR A 771 -15.85 30.25 47.43
CA THR A 771 -15.54 28.84 47.72
C THR A 771 -16.02 28.38 49.11
N ARG A 772 -15.88 29.21 50.16
CA ARG A 772 -16.30 28.80 51.53
C ARG A 772 -17.80 28.48 51.64
N GLY A 773 -18.64 29.19 50.89
CA GLY A 773 -20.11 29.01 50.92
C GLY A 773 -20.61 27.64 50.44
N LEU A 774 -19.75 26.79 49.87
CA LEU A 774 -20.13 25.46 49.37
C LEU A 774 -19.91 24.33 50.40
N THR A 775 -19.10 24.56 51.44
CA THR A 775 -18.69 23.50 52.41
C THR A 775 -19.71 23.27 53.52
N ASP A 776 -20.53 24.26 53.91
CA ASP A 776 -21.40 24.16 55.09
C ASP A 776 -22.85 23.75 54.79
N ALA A 777 -23.29 23.84 53.53
CA ALA A 777 -24.67 23.57 53.11
C ALA A 777 -25.18 22.18 53.55
N LYS A 778 -26.35 22.15 54.20
CA LYS A 778 -27.08 20.91 54.57
C LYS A 778 -28.31 20.66 53.68
N THR A 779 -28.50 21.48 52.64
CA THR A 779 -29.65 21.48 51.73
C THR A 779 -29.22 21.65 50.25
N LYS A 780 -30.12 22.04 49.34
CA LYS A 780 -29.93 21.96 47.88
C LYS A 780 -29.87 23.33 47.15
N GLU A 781 -30.71 24.29 47.51
CA GLU A 781 -30.86 25.57 46.79
C GLU A 781 -29.64 26.50 46.87
N GLU A 782 -28.86 26.43 47.94
CA GLU A 782 -27.81 27.41 48.32
C GLU A 782 -26.65 27.49 47.30
N ILE A 783 -26.58 26.52 46.39
CA ILE A 783 -25.40 26.17 45.60
C ILE A 783 -25.29 26.93 44.25
N THR A 784 -26.36 27.59 43.77
CA THR A 784 -26.44 28.06 42.36
C THR A 784 -26.09 29.54 42.11
N LYS A 785 -26.22 30.43 43.10
CA LYS A 785 -26.29 31.90 42.86
C LYS A 785 -24.94 32.59 42.55
N LEU A 786 -23.81 31.88 42.70
CA LEU A 786 -22.45 32.44 42.84
C LEU A 786 -21.70 32.70 41.52
N ARG A 787 -22.38 32.98 40.40
CA ARG A 787 -21.81 32.84 39.03
C ARG A 787 -21.66 34.11 38.16
N ASN A 788 -22.38 35.22 38.42
CA ASN A 788 -22.56 36.28 37.41
C ASN A 788 -21.79 37.61 37.62
N ASP A 789 -21.35 37.97 38.82
CA ASP A 789 -20.83 39.31 39.16
C ASP A 789 -19.39 39.60 38.68
N ALA A 790 -19.00 39.19 37.47
CA ALA A 790 -17.60 38.94 37.09
C ALA A 790 -17.05 39.78 35.91
N THR A 791 -17.73 40.83 35.42
CA THR A 791 -17.47 41.34 34.05
C THR A 791 -17.47 42.85 33.78
N LEU A 792 -17.91 43.74 34.69
CA LEU A 792 -18.05 45.19 34.38
C LEU A 792 -16.81 46.07 34.68
N GLU A 793 -15.93 45.63 35.59
CA GLU A 793 -14.92 46.45 36.28
C GLU A 793 -13.69 46.89 35.44
N LYS A 794 -13.80 46.98 34.11
CA LYS A 794 -12.62 47.16 33.23
C LYS A 794 -12.31 48.59 32.76
N LYS A 795 -13.30 49.46 32.52
CA LYS A 795 -13.08 50.72 31.75
C LYS A 795 -13.02 52.02 32.56
N LYS A 796 -13.44 52.04 33.83
CA LYS A 796 -13.39 53.26 34.67
C LYS A 796 -12.01 53.56 35.24
N HIS A 797 -11.13 52.56 35.29
CA HIS A 797 -9.90 52.57 36.08
C HIS A 797 -8.84 53.61 35.62
N GLU A 798 -8.88 54.05 34.36
CA GLU A 798 -7.74 54.71 33.71
C GLU A 798 -7.74 56.25 33.84
N ALA A 799 -8.86 56.92 33.64
CA ALA A 799 -8.92 58.39 33.65
C ALA A 799 -8.78 59.02 35.07
N ILE A 800 -9.03 58.22 36.11
CA ILE A 800 -9.00 58.60 37.53
C ILE A 800 -7.60 59.07 37.98
N GLU A 801 -6.54 58.42 37.48
CA GLU A 801 -5.17 58.58 37.99
C GLU A 801 -4.49 59.91 37.63
N LEU A 802 -5.12 60.74 36.79
CA LEU A 802 -4.56 62.04 36.39
C LEU A 802 -5.17 63.23 37.14
N ALA A 803 -6.47 63.18 37.46
CA ALA A 803 -7.09 64.08 38.43
C ALA A 803 -6.37 64.03 39.79
N LYS A 804 -5.95 62.81 40.19
CA LYS A 804 -5.06 62.51 41.32
C LYS A 804 -3.71 63.24 41.31
N LYS A 805 -3.37 64.01 40.26
CA LYS A 805 -2.08 64.69 40.13
C LYS A 805 -2.14 66.21 39.96
N ILE A 806 -3.01 66.76 39.10
CA ILE A 806 -3.14 68.22 38.92
C ILE A 806 -3.57 68.89 40.23
N LEU A 807 -4.46 68.20 40.96
CA LEU A 807 -5.08 68.66 42.18
C LEU A 807 -4.60 67.83 43.38
N LYS A 808 -3.43 67.18 43.25
CA LYS A 808 -2.71 66.46 44.32
C LYS A 808 -2.56 67.30 45.58
N ASP A 809 -2.24 68.58 45.39
CA ASP A 809 -2.02 69.56 46.46
C ASP A 809 -3.29 70.43 46.71
N LYS A 810 -4.41 70.08 46.05
CA LYS A 810 -5.79 70.56 46.27
C LYS A 810 -6.76 69.35 46.40
N PRO A 811 -6.58 68.47 47.39
CA PRO A 811 -7.11 67.09 47.36
C PRO A 811 -8.62 66.94 47.15
N GLU A 812 -9.46 67.86 47.64
CA GLU A 812 -10.91 67.74 47.46
C GLU A 812 -11.41 68.28 46.10
N GLU A 813 -10.66 69.20 45.48
CA GLU A 813 -10.82 69.58 44.08
C GLU A 813 -10.38 68.41 43.18
N LEU A 814 -9.31 67.68 43.56
CA LEU A 814 -8.92 66.40 42.97
C LEU A 814 -10.06 65.40 43.03
N LYS A 815 -10.62 65.20 44.22
CA LYS A 815 -11.68 64.23 44.46
C LYS A 815 -12.91 64.55 43.60
N GLN A 816 -13.34 65.81 43.56
CA GLN A 816 -14.42 66.23 42.66
C GLN A 816 -14.09 66.01 41.18
N VAL A 817 -12.86 66.22 40.72
CA VAL A 817 -12.48 65.94 39.31
C VAL A 817 -12.29 64.43 39.06
N THR A 818 -11.91 63.63 40.06
CA THR A 818 -11.91 62.15 40.01
C THR A 818 -13.33 61.58 39.98
N GLU A 819 -14.28 62.20 40.66
CA GLU A 819 -15.69 61.82 40.69
C GLU A 819 -16.41 62.31 39.42
N GLU A 820 -16.17 63.55 39.00
CA GLU A 820 -16.52 64.13 37.68
C GLU A 820 -15.70 63.52 36.51
N ILE A 821 -14.94 62.44 36.75
CA ILE A 821 -14.36 61.55 35.73
C ILE A 821 -14.93 60.13 35.83
N ASN A 822 -15.14 59.60 37.05
CA ASN A 822 -15.90 58.35 37.27
C ASN A 822 -17.33 58.39 36.71
N SER A 823 -17.87 59.59 36.47
CA SER A 823 -19.25 59.87 36.05
C SER A 823 -19.40 60.41 34.62
N LYS A 824 -18.34 60.48 33.79
CA LYS A 824 -18.45 60.99 32.41
C LYS A 824 -18.57 59.85 31.39
N ASP A 825 -19.28 60.14 30.32
CA ASP A 825 -19.60 59.23 29.22
C ASP A 825 -19.03 59.66 27.85
N ASN A 826 -18.61 60.93 27.70
CA ASN A 826 -17.87 61.41 26.53
C ASN A 826 -16.77 62.43 26.87
N GLU A 827 -15.86 62.58 25.90
CA GLU A 827 -14.49 63.10 26.05
C GLU A 827 -14.39 64.62 26.20
N ARG A 828 -14.63 65.39 25.12
CA ARG A 828 -14.12 66.76 25.01
C ARG A 828 -14.71 67.76 26.01
N SER A 829 -15.89 67.48 26.55
CA SER A 829 -16.52 68.26 27.62
C SER A 829 -15.83 68.12 29.00
N ILE A 830 -14.81 67.26 29.11
CA ILE A 830 -13.94 67.14 30.30
C ILE A 830 -12.89 68.28 30.37
N ASP A 831 -12.67 69.04 29.29
CA ASP A 831 -11.63 70.09 29.22
C ASP A 831 -12.13 71.52 29.49
N ALA A 832 -13.35 71.88 29.06
CA ALA A 832 -13.97 73.17 29.45
C ALA A 832 -14.09 73.30 30.99
N ILE A 833 -14.18 72.14 31.65
CA ILE A 833 -14.13 71.95 33.10
C ILE A 833 -12.80 72.42 33.71
N VAL A 834 -11.67 72.43 32.98
CA VAL A 834 -10.35 72.82 33.49
C VAL A 834 -10.12 74.33 33.48
N SER A 835 -10.56 75.04 32.44
CA SER A 835 -10.58 76.53 32.43
C SER A 835 -11.49 77.10 33.54
N ARG A 836 -12.59 76.39 33.81
CA ARG A 836 -13.55 76.67 34.89
C ARG A 836 -12.93 76.62 36.29
N ILE A 837 -11.88 75.82 36.54
CA ILE A 837 -11.18 75.73 37.85
C ILE A 837 -10.19 76.89 38.09
N LYS A 838 -10.30 77.97 37.29
CA LYS A 838 -9.50 79.21 37.40
C LYS A 838 -10.40 80.46 37.32
N GLY A 839 -11.43 80.44 36.47
CA GLY A 839 -12.67 81.21 36.69
C GLY A 839 -12.76 82.62 36.08
N ASP A 840 -12.92 82.71 34.75
CA ASP A 840 -13.54 83.86 34.05
C ASP A 840 -14.65 83.30 33.13
N LYS A 841 -15.71 84.09 32.83
CA LYS A 841 -17.04 83.54 32.51
C LYS A 841 -17.80 84.16 31.33
N LEU A 842 -18.00 85.48 31.28
CA LEU A 842 -18.85 86.10 30.23
C LEU A 842 -18.02 86.53 29.02
N GLN A 843 -16.87 87.17 29.28
CA GLN A 843 -15.84 87.42 28.28
C GLN A 843 -15.27 86.10 27.73
N SER A 844 -15.30 84.99 28.52
CA SER A 844 -15.03 83.63 28.03
C SER A 844 -15.83 83.33 26.77
N LEU A 845 -17.16 83.37 26.84
CA LEU A 845 -18.06 82.89 25.79
C LEU A 845 -18.01 83.75 24.52
N LYS A 846 -17.94 85.09 24.67
CA LYS A 846 -17.80 85.99 23.52
C LYS A 846 -16.38 86.07 22.95
N LEU A 847 -15.34 85.57 23.64
CA LEU A 847 -13.99 85.35 23.08
C LEU A 847 -13.74 83.93 22.58
N GLU A 848 -14.44 82.93 23.12
CA GLU A 848 -14.69 81.64 22.48
C GLU A 848 -15.50 81.83 21.20
N ALA A 849 -16.17 82.98 21.07
CA ALA A 849 -16.70 83.53 19.85
C ALA A 849 -15.72 84.48 19.14
N GLU A 850 -16.13 85.74 18.84
CA GLU A 850 -15.68 86.71 17.81
C GLU A 850 -14.24 86.61 17.32
N SER A 851 -13.31 86.46 18.28
CA SER A 851 -11.90 86.09 18.09
C SER A 851 -11.64 85.05 16.99
N LYS A 852 -12.63 84.19 16.72
CA LYS A 852 -12.60 83.14 15.71
C LYS A 852 -12.82 83.67 14.24
N VAL A 853 -13.84 84.49 13.88
CA VAL A 853 -14.31 84.67 12.46
C VAL A 853 -13.38 85.42 11.51
N GLU A 854 -12.73 86.49 11.92
CA GLU A 854 -12.26 87.46 10.90
C GLU A 854 -10.87 87.13 10.34
N LYS A 855 -10.11 86.29 11.05
CA LYS A 855 -8.68 86.01 10.86
C LYS A 855 -8.40 85.00 9.73
N LEU A 856 -9.23 85.01 8.69
CA LEU A 856 -9.56 83.79 7.95
C LEU A 856 -9.20 83.84 6.46
N GLU A 857 -7.90 83.67 6.18
CA GLU A 857 -7.25 83.86 4.87
C GLU A 857 -7.81 83.05 3.69
N PHE A 858 -8.56 81.97 3.93
CA PHE A 858 -8.97 81.01 2.89
C PHE A 858 -10.45 81.00 2.58
N ILE A 859 -11.29 81.50 3.49
CA ILE A 859 -12.70 81.77 3.18
C ILE A 859 -12.75 82.70 1.98
N SER A 860 -13.57 82.36 0.99
CA SER A 860 -13.72 83.20 -0.20
C SER A 860 -14.27 84.56 0.21
N GLU A 861 -14.05 85.58 -0.62
CA GLU A 861 -14.53 86.92 -0.27
C GLU A 861 -16.07 87.02 -0.29
N ASN A 862 -16.77 86.07 -0.93
CA ASN A 862 -18.23 85.94 -0.83
C ASN A 862 -18.66 85.36 0.53
N GLU A 863 -17.92 84.38 1.05
CA GLU A 863 -18.29 83.69 2.29
C GLU A 863 -18.00 84.50 3.56
N LYS A 864 -16.90 85.27 3.61
CA LYS A 864 -16.57 86.11 4.80
C LYS A 864 -17.72 87.08 5.09
N GLN A 865 -18.14 87.76 4.01
CA GLN A 865 -19.21 88.76 3.98
C GLN A 865 -20.57 88.15 4.39
N SER A 866 -20.76 86.84 4.24
CA SER A 866 -21.99 86.16 4.67
C SER A 866 -22.06 85.94 6.18
N ILE A 867 -20.95 85.64 6.86
CA ILE A 867 -21.00 85.20 8.26
C ILE A 867 -20.58 86.28 9.26
N ILE A 868 -19.71 87.24 8.90
CA ILE A 868 -19.48 88.43 9.74
C ILE A 868 -20.82 89.15 9.97
N ALA A 869 -21.61 89.30 8.91
CA ALA A 869 -22.96 89.85 8.92
C ALA A 869 -23.99 89.03 9.71
N GLU A 870 -23.65 87.87 10.29
CA GLU A 870 -24.47 87.22 11.33
C GLU A 870 -24.02 87.59 12.74
N ILE A 871 -22.71 87.75 13.00
CA ILE A 871 -22.13 87.97 14.35
C ILE A 871 -22.64 89.25 14.98
N GLU A 872 -22.65 90.32 14.18
CA GLU A 872 -22.96 91.70 14.58
C GLU A 872 -24.39 91.85 15.16
N LYS A 873 -25.21 90.79 15.07
CA LYS A 873 -26.59 90.72 15.55
C LYS A 873 -26.71 90.17 16.98
N VAL A 874 -25.60 89.97 17.70
CA VAL A 874 -25.60 89.32 19.02
C VAL A 874 -25.28 90.25 20.20
N THR A 875 -26.33 90.58 20.98
CA THR A 875 -26.32 91.39 22.20
C THR A 875 -25.83 90.61 23.44
N THR A 876 -26.02 91.16 24.63
CA THR A 876 -25.78 90.48 25.92
C THR A 876 -26.81 89.38 26.22
N ASP A 877 -27.96 89.40 25.55
CA ASP A 877 -29.13 88.61 25.92
C ASP A 877 -29.14 87.30 25.12
N ASN A 878 -28.97 87.40 23.79
CA ASN A 878 -28.61 86.28 22.93
C ASN A 878 -27.09 85.99 22.92
N HIS A 879 -26.31 86.41 23.94
CA HIS A 879 -24.83 86.31 23.99
C HIS A 879 -24.20 84.98 23.54
N ASN A 880 -24.92 83.87 23.70
CA ASN A 880 -24.52 82.52 23.28
C ASN A 880 -24.56 82.30 21.75
N GLU A 881 -25.33 83.08 20.98
CA GLU A 881 -25.33 83.00 19.52
C GLU A 881 -23.99 83.42 18.92
N LEU A 882 -23.27 84.31 19.59
CA LEU A 882 -21.95 84.78 19.20
C LEU A 882 -21.02 83.56 19.09
N GLU A 883 -20.99 82.71 20.12
CA GLU A 883 -20.17 81.51 20.13
C GLU A 883 -20.52 80.55 18.98
N ASN A 884 -21.80 80.41 18.65
CA ASN A 884 -22.27 79.53 17.58
C ASN A 884 -21.91 80.06 16.19
N ILE A 885 -22.22 81.32 15.91
CA ILE A 885 -21.97 81.98 14.63
C ILE A 885 -20.47 82.01 14.35
N VAL A 886 -19.67 82.34 15.37
CA VAL A 886 -18.24 82.55 15.20
C VAL A 886 -17.45 81.25 15.26
N LYS A 887 -17.88 80.24 16.02
CA LYS A 887 -17.38 78.86 15.85
C LYS A 887 -17.50 78.40 14.39
N ARG A 888 -18.66 78.57 13.76
CA ARG A 888 -19.03 77.98 12.47
C ARG A 888 -18.11 78.34 11.29
N ILE A 889 -17.97 79.62 10.93
CA ILE A 889 -17.10 80.02 9.79
C ILE A 889 -15.61 79.88 10.12
N THR A 890 -15.26 79.83 11.41
CA THR A 890 -13.87 79.63 11.84
C THR A 890 -13.46 78.20 11.79
N GLU A 891 -14.31 77.27 12.22
CA GLU A 891 -14.17 75.87 11.85
C GLU A 891 -14.03 75.76 10.32
N LYS A 892 -14.79 76.55 9.55
CA LYS A 892 -14.73 76.56 8.08
C LYS A 892 -13.42 77.13 7.49
N ASN A 893 -12.76 78.11 8.10
CA ASN A 893 -11.45 78.59 7.62
C ASN A 893 -10.28 77.87 8.25
N THR A 894 -10.28 77.69 9.56
CA THR A 894 -9.23 76.92 10.23
C THR A 894 -9.22 75.51 9.66
N GLU A 895 -10.34 75.02 9.08
CA GLU A 895 -10.32 74.08 7.96
C GLU A 895 -9.54 74.62 6.75
N LYS A 896 -10.07 75.42 5.80
CA LYS A 896 -9.35 75.68 4.52
C LYS A 896 -7.93 76.28 4.57
N GLN A 897 -7.56 77.00 5.61
CA GLN A 897 -6.20 77.45 5.91
C GLN A 897 -5.30 76.31 6.39
N ASN A 898 -5.72 75.50 7.37
CA ASN A 898 -5.00 74.26 7.66
C ASN A 898 -5.05 73.31 6.45
N LEU A 899 -6.01 73.46 5.53
CA LEU A 899 -6.03 72.64 4.34
C LEU A 899 -4.87 72.98 3.40
N PHE A 900 -4.55 74.26 3.16
CA PHE A 900 -3.40 74.66 2.32
C PHE A 900 -2.05 74.66 3.06
N ASP A 901 -2.02 75.10 4.32
CA ASP A 901 -0.75 75.26 5.05
C ASP A 901 -0.12 73.93 5.44
N THR A 902 -0.90 72.87 5.56
CA THR A 902 -0.37 71.50 5.75
C THR A 902 0.31 70.93 4.49
N ILE A 903 0.16 71.57 3.33
CA ILE A 903 0.55 70.98 2.03
C ILE A 903 1.53 71.82 1.20
N LYS A 904 1.52 73.16 1.35
CA LYS A 904 2.31 74.12 0.56
C LYS A 904 3.84 73.92 0.53
N ASN A 905 4.40 73.16 1.48
CA ASN A 905 5.84 72.98 1.68
C ASN A 905 6.37 71.61 1.22
N SER A 906 5.62 70.84 0.41
CA SER A 906 6.04 69.49 0.03
C SER A 906 7.28 69.46 -0.87
N GLU A 907 8.28 68.65 -0.49
CA GLU A 907 9.42 68.29 -1.34
C GLU A 907 9.04 67.42 -2.56
N LEU A 908 7.80 66.92 -2.61
CA LEU A 908 7.35 65.97 -3.64
C LEU A 908 6.79 66.64 -4.90
N PHE A 909 6.73 67.96 -4.93
CA PHE A 909 6.22 68.77 -6.04
C PHE A 909 7.12 69.99 -6.23
N ASN A 910 7.10 70.57 -7.43
CA ASN A 910 7.77 71.85 -7.66
C ASN A 910 7.00 73.00 -6.99
N LYS A 911 7.68 74.13 -6.75
CA LYS A 911 7.08 75.30 -6.08
C LYS A 911 5.99 76.01 -6.90
N GLU A 912 5.93 75.73 -8.20
CA GLU A 912 5.00 76.38 -9.13
C GLU A 912 3.58 75.81 -9.00
N TYR A 913 3.48 74.48 -8.87
CA TYR A 913 2.22 73.75 -8.67
C TYR A 913 1.39 74.24 -7.48
N PHE A 914 2.04 74.62 -6.37
CA PHE A 914 1.35 75.08 -5.16
C PHE A 914 0.65 76.42 -5.32
N ASN A 915 1.32 77.38 -5.99
CA ASN A 915 0.83 78.75 -6.10
C ASN A 915 -0.16 78.92 -7.26
N GLN A 916 0.04 78.22 -8.39
CA GLN A 916 -0.84 78.34 -9.56
C GLN A 916 -2.09 77.46 -9.48
N ASN A 917 -2.00 76.26 -8.89
CA ASN A 917 -3.13 75.32 -8.81
C ASN A 917 -3.76 75.28 -7.42
N ILE A 918 -3.00 74.87 -6.40
CA ILE A 918 -3.59 74.40 -5.14
C ILE A 918 -4.14 75.53 -4.28
N LYS A 919 -3.41 76.65 -4.11
CA LYS A 919 -3.92 77.78 -3.28
C LYS A 919 -5.23 78.32 -3.84
N LYS A 920 -5.28 78.52 -5.16
CA LYS A 920 -6.42 79.09 -5.87
C LYS A 920 -7.67 78.22 -5.73
N SER A 921 -7.60 76.93 -6.04
CA SER A 921 -8.77 76.05 -6.00
C SER A 921 -9.36 75.83 -4.59
N ILE A 922 -8.58 76.02 -3.51
CA ILE A 922 -9.12 76.00 -2.13
C ILE A 922 -9.84 77.31 -1.79
N THR A 923 -9.35 78.46 -2.25
CA THR A 923 -9.93 79.78 -1.95
C THR A 923 -11.17 80.09 -2.80
N ASP A 924 -11.17 79.72 -4.08
CA ASP A 924 -12.24 80.04 -5.07
C ASP A 924 -13.53 79.21 -4.90
N ASN A 925 -13.66 78.38 -3.85
CA ASN A 925 -14.80 77.47 -3.64
C ASN A 925 -15.51 77.74 -2.31
N ASP A 926 -16.84 77.91 -2.36
CA ASP A 926 -17.68 78.29 -1.21
C ASP A 926 -18.26 77.06 -0.46
N GLU A 927 -18.54 75.95 -1.16
CA GLU A 927 -19.12 74.77 -0.53
C GLU A 927 -18.09 73.96 0.28
N LYS A 928 -18.48 73.53 1.50
CA LYS A 928 -17.62 72.74 2.41
C LYS A 928 -17.09 71.45 1.77
N THR A 929 -17.89 70.84 0.92
CA THR A 929 -17.55 69.69 0.07
C THR A 929 -16.46 70.00 -0.96
N ALA A 930 -16.53 71.16 -1.63
CA ALA A 930 -15.73 71.47 -2.81
C ALA A 930 -14.28 71.84 -2.47
N TYR A 931 -14.04 72.84 -1.61
CA TYR A 931 -12.68 73.23 -1.24
C TYR A 931 -11.99 72.17 -0.37
N THR A 932 -12.75 71.43 0.47
CA THR A 932 -12.17 70.34 1.27
C THR A 932 -11.68 69.23 0.38
N LYS A 933 -12.46 68.88 -0.65
CA LYS A 933 -12.04 67.95 -1.70
C LYS A 933 -10.76 68.39 -2.41
N VAL A 934 -10.47 69.68 -2.58
CA VAL A 934 -9.20 70.12 -3.20
C VAL A 934 -7.99 69.75 -2.34
N LYS A 935 -8.06 69.88 -1.01
CA LYS A 935 -7.04 69.24 -0.15
C LYS A 935 -7.16 67.74 -0.22
N ASP A 936 -8.32 67.12 -0.07
CA ASP A 936 -8.38 65.66 0.00
C ASP A 936 -7.79 65.03 -1.27
N ASP A 937 -7.97 65.65 -2.44
CA ASP A 937 -7.38 65.22 -3.71
C ASP A 937 -5.88 65.57 -3.79
N PHE A 938 -5.41 66.73 -3.31
CA PHE A 938 -3.97 66.98 -3.17
C PHE A 938 -3.32 66.00 -2.17
N VAL A 939 -3.92 65.75 -1.02
CA VAL A 939 -3.39 64.89 0.05
C VAL A 939 -3.51 63.42 -0.33
N LYS A 940 -4.49 63.02 -1.17
CA LYS A 940 -4.44 61.74 -1.88
C LYS A 940 -3.22 61.71 -2.81
N LEU A 941 -2.99 62.73 -3.63
CA LEU A 941 -1.89 62.79 -4.59
C LEU A 941 -0.50 62.84 -3.91
N GLU A 942 -0.36 63.62 -2.84
CA GLU A 942 0.83 63.70 -2.03
C GLU A 942 1.00 62.43 -1.21
N ASN A 943 -0.03 61.87 -0.57
CA ASN A 943 0.12 60.59 0.12
C ASN A 943 0.46 59.47 -0.86
N GLN A 944 -0.05 59.47 -2.09
CA GLN A 944 0.42 58.56 -3.15
C GLN A 944 1.93 58.77 -3.38
N LYS A 945 2.38 60.00 -3.69
CA LYS A 945 3.82 60.30 -3.86
C LYS A 945 4.67 60.00 -2.62
N ARG A 946 4.16 60.24 -1.42
CA ARG A 946 4.85 60.10 -0.14
C ARG A 946 4.93 58.64 0.24
N VAL A 947 3.88 57.85 0.02
CA VAL A 947 3.90 56.39 0.07
C VAL A 947 4.95 55.86 -0.91
N ILE A 948 5.01 56.36 -2.15
CA ILE A 948 5.98 55.86 -3.14
C ILE A 948 7.42 56.31 -2.83
N LYS A 949 7.67 57.56 -2.39
CA LYS A 949 9.00 58.02 -1.90
C LYS A 949 9.43 57.23 -0.66
N ASN A 950 8.52 56.97 0.28
CA ASN A 950 8.79 56.13 1.45
C ASN A 950 8.99 54.66 1.05
N LYS A 951 8.39 54.18 -0.05
CA LYS A 951 8.71 52.85 -0.62
C LYS A 951 10.10 52.82 -1.29
N PHE A 952 10.54 53.93 -1.90
CA PHE A 952 11.89 54.09 -2.49
C PHE A 952 12.99 54.25 -1.44
N ASP A 953 12.68 54.74 -0.24
CA ASP A 953 13.59 54.74 0.89
C ASP A 953 13.98 53.30 1.25
N GLN A 954 15.27 53.00 1.12
CA GLN A 954 15.84 51.67 1.30
C GLN A 954 15.68 51.15 2.74
N SER A 955 15.46 52.03 3.73
CA SER A 955 15.18 51.63 5.12
C SER A 955 13.81 50.98 5.30
N ASN A 956 12.83 51.34 4.47
CA ASN A 956 11.43 50.88 4.60
C ASN A 956 11.15 49.54 3.89
N ASN A 957 12.19 48.87 3.38
CA ASN A 957 12.17 47.54 2.75
C ASN A 957 11.29 47.32 1.49
N ASN A 958 10.32 48.18 1.17
CA ASN A 958 9.35 47.96 0.10
C ASN A 958 10.01 47.74 -1.29
N PHE A 959 11.02 48.55 -1.63
CA PHE A 959 11.81 48.38 -2.85
C PHE A 959 13.27 47.99 -2.56
N ASN A 960 13.49 47.11 -1.57
CA ASN A 960 14.83 46.69 -1.13
C ASN A 960 15.70 45.96 -2.17
N SER A 961 15.14 45.62 -3.33
CA SER A 961 15.81 44.92 -4.43
C SER A 961 16.19 45.85 -5.58
N LEU A 962 15.86 47.15 -5.48
CA LEU A 962 16.35 48.19 -6.37
C LEU A 962 17.72 48.72 -5.92
N GLY A 963 18.57 49.04 -6.89
CA GLY A 963 19.86 49.69 -6.65
C GLY A 963 19.70 51.19 -6.38
N THR A 964 20.74 51.80 -5.82
CA THR A 964 20.76 53.25 -5.52
C THR A 964 20.60 54.11 -6.79
N ASN A 965 20.94 53.57 -7.97
CA ASN A 965 20.75 54.24 -9.25
C ASN A 965 19.30 54.19 -9.74
N ASP A 966 18.61 53.06 -9.57
CA ASP A 966 17.17 52.91 -9.89
C ASP A 966 16.34 53.92 -9.08
N VAL A 967 16.58 53.96 -7.76
CA VAL A 967 15.90 54.84 -6.80
C VAL A 967 16.07 56.31 -7.16
N LYS A 968 17.28 56.74 -7.52
CA LYS A 968 17.56 58.12 -7.95
C LYS A 968 16.78 58.51 -9.21
N LYS A 969 16.70 57.62 -10.21
CA LYS A 969 15.93 57.85 -11.44
C LYS A 969 14.44 57.99 -11.14
N LEU A 970 13.86 56.98 -10.50
CA LEU A 970 12.42 56.92 -10.22
C LEU A 970 11.94 58.06 -9.31
N THR A 971 12.77 58.50 -8.35
CA THR A 971 12.46 59.65 -7.49
C THR A 971 12.35 60.96 -8.29
N LYS A 972 13.21 61.17 -9.30
CA LYS A 972 13.16 62.36 -10.16
C LYS A 972 11.91 62.37 -11.04
N GLU A 973 11.52 61.21 -11.56
CA GLU A 973 10.27 61.04 -12.33
C GLU A 973 9.04 61.31 -11.44
N LEU A 974 9.04 60.82 -10.19
CA LEU A 974 7.96 60.99 -9.22
C LEU A 974 7.71 62.45 -8.83
N ILE A 975 8.77 63.25 -8.64
CA ILE A 975 8.64 64.67 -8.28
C ILE A 975 7.93 65.46 -9.39
N ASN A 976 8.18 65.12 -10.66
CA ASN A 976 7.61 65.82 -11.81
C ASN A 976 6.16 65.43 -12.16
N ALA A 977 5.65 64.30 -11.67
CA ALA A 977 4.29 63.85 -11.96
C ALA A 977 3.23 64.79 -11.33
N THR A 978 2.14 65.08 -12.05
CA THR A 978 1.05 65.97 -11.61
C THR A 978 -0.31 65.30 -11.52
N THR A 979 -0.44 64.03 -11.96
CA THR A 979 -1.70 63.26 -11.88
C THR A 979 -1.51 61.88 -11.23
N SER A 980 -2.61 61.34 -10.67
CA SER A 980 -2.62 60.02 -10.02
C SER A 980 -2.21 58.91 -10.99
N GLU A 981 -2.52 59.02 -12.28
CA GLU A 981 -2.18 58.01 -13.30
C GLU A 981 -0.67 57.95 -13.57
N GLN A 982 -0.01 59.11 -13.66
CA GLN A 982 1.44 59.21 -13.82
C GLN A 982 2.16 58.61 -12.61
N ILE A 983 1.69 58.93 -11.41
CA ILE A 983 2.21 58.40 -10.14
C ILE A 983 2.03 56.87 -10.07
N GLN A 984 0.84 56.36 -10.42
CA GLN A 984 0.56 54.92 -10.50
C GLN A 984 1.33 54.21 -11.64
N LYS A 985 1.72 54.91 -12.70
CA LYS A 985 2.62 54.35 -13.72
C LYS A 985 4.03 54.16 -13.14
N ILE A 986 4.58 55.20 -12.50
CA ILE A 986 5.90 55.14 -11.86
C ILE A 986 5.92 54.07 -10.76
N GLU A 987 4.84 53.95 -9.98
CA GLU A 987 4.70 52.87 -8.99
C GLU A 987 4.63 51.47 -9.65
N ARG A 988 3.89 51.29 -10.76
CA ARG A 988 3.87 50.01 -11.50
C ARG A 988 5.23 49.67 -12.08
N ASP A 989 5.93 50.62 -12.69
CA ASP A 989 7.26 50.41 -13.27
C ASP A 989 8.29 50.07 -12.19
N ALA A 990 8.25 50.76 -11.05
CA ALA A 990 9.04 50.44 -9.87
C ALA A 990 8.75 49.05 -9.29
N ASN A 991 7.48 48.69 -9.11
CA ASN A 991 7.08 47.35 -8.68
C ASN A 991 7.54 46.28 -9.68
N ASN A 992 7.40 46.52 -10.99
CA ASN A 992 7.82 45.59 -12.03
C ASN A 992 9.35 45.40 -12.10
N LEU A 993 10.15 46.44 -11.79
CA LEU A 993 11.60 46.32 -11.71
C LEU A 993 12.05 45.68 -10.39
N ASN A 994 11.45 46.08 -9.27
CA ASN A 994 11.76 45.53 -7.95
C ASN A 994 11.36 44.06 -7.84
N ASN A 995 10.17 43.67 -8.31
CA ASN A 995 9.72 42.28 -8.29
C ASN A 995 10.59 41.39 -9.19
N PHE A 996 11.10 41.92 -10.31
CA PHE A 996 12.07 41.22 -11.15
C PHE A 996 13.42 41.03 -10.43
N LYS A 997 14.03 42.11 -9.91
CA LYS A 997 15.30 42.00 -9.16
C LYS A 997 15.13 41.18 -7.87
N LYS A 998 13.98 41.26 -7.21
CA LYS A 998 13.62 40.45 -6.04
C LYS A 998 13.47 38.96 -6.38
N ASP A 999 12.77 38.61 -7.45
CA ASP A 999 12.64 37.21 -7.88
C ASP A 999 14.02 36.60 -8.19
N LEU A 1000 14.91 37.36 -8.85
CA LEU A 1000 16.31 36.93 -9.02
C LEU A 1000 17.05 36.78 -7.68
N ILE A 1001 16.89 37.70 -6.73
CA ILE A 1001 17.49 37.61 -5.38
C ILE A 1001 16.92 36.42 -4.58
N ASP A 1002 15.61 36.18 -4.65
CA ASP A 1002 14.94 35.05 -4.00
C ASP A 1002 15.34 33.72 -4.64
N LYS A 1003 15.59 33.69 -5.95
CA LYS A 1003 16.21 32.55 -6.65
C LYS A 1003 17.66 32.36 -6.21
N VAL A 1004 18.49 33.40 -6.14
CA VAL A 1004 19.87 33.34 -5.61
C VAL A 1004 19.89 32.82 -4.15
N ASN A 1005 18.96 33.27 -3.31
CA ASN A 1005 18.84 32.81 -1.92
C ASN A 1005 18.54 31.30 -1.84
N LYS A 1006 17.72 30.78 -2.75
CA LYS A 1006 17.37 29.34 -2.86
C LYS A 1006 18.50 28.45 -3.39
N LEU A 1007 19.51 29.00 -4.07
CA LEU A 1007 20.63 28.21 -4.62
C LEU A 1007 21.42 27.50 -3.52
N SER A 1008 21.65 26.19 -3.64
CA SER A 1008 22.46 25.41 -2.70
C SER A 1008 23.96 25.53 -2.98
N ASN A 1009 24.77 25.32 -1.93
CA ASN A 1009 26.24 25.20 -1.99
C ASN A 1009 27.02 26.35 -2.68
N VAL A 1010 26.50 27.59 -2.65
CA VAL A 1010 27.17 28.82 -3.13
C VAL A 1010 27.06 29.99 -2.14
N ASN A 1011 27.02 29.69 -0.84
CA ASN A 1011 26.65 30.65 0.21
C ASN A 1011 27.63 31.85 0.35
N ASN A 1012 28.90 31.68 -0.01
CA ASN A 1012 29.90 32.75 0.08
C ASN A 1012 29.70 33.78 -1.05
N GLU A 1013 29.21 33.33 -2.20
CA GLU A 1013 29.02 34.13 -3.40
C GLU A 1013 27.66 34.84 -3.46
N LYS A 1014 26.63 34.30 -2.78
CA LYS A 1014 25.26 34.86 -2.75
C LYS A 1014 25.23 36.35 -2.50
N GLN A 1015 25.90 36.85 -1.46
CA GLN A 1015 25.85 38.27 -1.09
C GLN A 1015 26.43 39.19 -2.17
N GLN A 1016 27.51 38.75 -2.85
CA GLN A 1016 28.10 39.50 -3.96
C GLN A 1016 27.19 39.50 -5.20
N ALA A 1017 26.54 38.37 -5.51
CA ALA A 1017 25.60 38.28 -6.62
C ALA A 1017 24.33 39.10 -6.35
N ILE A 1018 23.77 39.05 -5.13
CA ILE A 1018 22.63 39.86 -4.71
C ILE A 1018 22.94 41.35 -4.89
N GLN A 1019 24.10 41.83 -4.42
CA GLN A 1019 24.45 43.24 -4.58
C GLN A 1019 24.59 43.64 -6.05
N LYS A 1020 25.27 42.81 -6.88
CA LYS A 1020 25.38 43.05 -8.33
C LYS A 1020 24.01 43.05 -9.03
N ILE A 1021 23.06 42.20 -8.63
CA ILE A 1021 21.68 42.20 -9.17
C ILE A 1021 20.95 43.50 -8.82
N LYS A 1022 21.15 44.05 -7.62
CA LYS A 1022 20.60 45.37 -7.25
C LYS A 1022 21.20 46.48 -8.10
N ASP A 1023 22.53 46.52 -8.22
CA ASP A 1023 23.24 47.60 -8.90
C ASP A 1023 23.23 47.51 -10.44
N ALA A 1024 22.85 46.36 -11.01
CA ALA A 1024 22.74 46.12 -12.44
C ALA A 1024 21.86 47.16 -13.16
N SER A 1025 22.38 47.64 -14.29
CA SER A 1025 21.84 48.74 -15.10
C SER A 1025 20.69 48.32 -16.01
N THR A 1026 20.62 47.04 -16.40
CA THR A 1026 19.53 46.47 -17.21
C THR A 1026 19.00 45.16 -16.62
N ARG A 1027 17.90 44.63 -17.18
CA ARG A 1027 17.33 43.34 -16.74
C ARG A 1027 18.19 42.16 -17.16
N GLU A 1028 18.80 42.26 -18.34
CA GLU A 1028 19.62 41.25 -18.98
C GLU A 1028 20.94 41.05 -18.21
N GLU A 1029 21.54 42.16 -17.74
CA GLU A 1029 22.70 42.14 -16.84
C GLU A 1029 22.38 41.41 -15.52
N ALA A 1030 21.27 41.77 -14.87
CA ALA A 1030 20.81 41.14 -13.63
C ALA A 1030 20.50 39.63 -13.80
N GLN A 1031 19.82 39.26 -14.89
CA GLN A 1031 19.48 37.87 -15.23
C GLN A 1031 20.76 37.02 -15.37
N LYS A 1032 21.75 37.52 -16.13
CA LYS A 1032 23.02 36.81 -16.34
C LYS A 1032 23.77 36.52 -15.03
N ILE A 1033 23.80 37.49 -14.10
CA ILE A 1033 24.45 37.32 -12.78
C ILE A 1033 23.81 36.17 -11.99
N TYR A 1034 22.49 35.98 -12.10
CA TYR A 1034 21.81 34.83 -11.51
C TYR A 1034 22.16 33.53 -12.25
N ASP A 1035 22.12 33.48 -13.58
CA ASP A 1035 22.33 32.26 -14.35
C ASP A 1035 23.75 31.68 -14.19
N ASP A 1036 24.77 32.55 -14.17
CA ASP A 1036 26.16 32.16 -13.90
C ASP A 1036 26.30 31.51 -12.50
N LEU A 1037 25.62 32.06 -11.48
CA LEU A 1037 25.63 31.52 -10.12
C LEU A 1037 24.78 30.24 -10.00
N ALA A 1038 23.66 30.15 -10.72
CA ALA A 1038 22.80 28.97 -10.76
C ALA A 1038 23.50 27.77 -11.40
N LEU A 1039 24.31 27.99 -12.44
CA LEU A 1039 25.19 26.95 -13.00
C LEU A 1039 26.19 26.47 -11.95
N LYS A 1040 26.88 27.39 -11.25
CA LYS A 1040 27.85 27.04 -10.20
C LYS A 1040 27.21 26.26 -9.05
N SER A 1041 25.99 26.64 -8.65
CA SER A 1041 25.18 25.91 -7.67
C SER A 1041 24.88 24.49 -8.14
N LYS A 1042 24.38 24.30 -9.37
CA LYS A 1042 24.16 22.96 -9.94
C LYS A 1042 25.45 22.13 -9.98
N GLN A 1043 26.60 22.72 -10.32
CA GLN A 1043 27.90 22.03 -10.33
C GLN A 1043 28.31 21.55 -8.94
N ASN A 1044 28.12 22.36 -7.90
CA ASN A 1044 28.43 22.00 -6.52
C ASN A 1044 27.46 20.96 -5.96
N ASP A 1045 26.16 21.09 -6.23
CA ASP A 1045 25.14 20.11 -5.82
C ASP A 1045 25.36 18.75 -6.49
N SER A 1046 25.69 18.75 -7.78
CA SER A 1046 26.00 17.53 -8.55
C SER A 1046 27.29 16.88 -8.05
N THR A 1047 28.31 17.69 -7.71
CA THR A 1047 29.54 17.23 -7.02
C THR A 1047 29.20 16.52 -5.71
N SER A 1048 28.33 17.10 -4.88
CA SER A 1048 27.87 16.50 -3.63
C SER A 1048 26.99 15.25 -3.82
N ASN A 1049 26.32 15.10 -4.96
CA ASN A 1049 25.56 13.89 -5.31
C ASN A 1049 26.51 12.73 -5.66
N ILE A 1050 27.50 12.96 -6.52
CA ILE A 1050 28.54 11.97 -6.88
C ILE A 1050 29.24 11.40 -5.63
N GLN A 1051 29.54 12.24 -4.64
CA GLN A 1051 30.19 11.80 -3.40
C GLN A 1051 29.37 10.74 -2.63
N LYS A 1052 28.04 10.81 -2.68
CA LYS A 1052 27.10 9.91 -1.99
C LYS A 1052 26.94 8.53 -2.63
N HIS A 1053 27.44 8.31 -3.85
CA HIS A 1053 27.35 7.02 -4.52
C HIS A 1053 28.27 5.97 -3.86
N GLU A 1054 27.70 5.06 -3.07
CA GLU A 1054 28.44 4.08 -2.24
C GLU A 1054 29.35 3.14 -3.05
N TYR A 1055 28.94 2.76 -4.26
CA TYR A 1055 29.64 1.76 -5.10
C TYR A 1055 30.55 2.39 -6.16
N LEU A 1056 30.70 3.72 -6.18
CA LEU A 1056 31.76 4.38 -6.96
C LEU A 1056 33.04 4.51 -6.13
N SER A 1057 34.18 4.18 -6.74
CA SER A 1057 35.50 4.37 -6.15
C SER A 1057 35.80 5.86 -5.96
N ASN A 1058 36.78 6.19 -5.12
CA ASN A 1058 37.25 7.56 -4.96
C ASN A 1058 37.82 8.14 -6.27
N ASN A 1059 38.34 7.29 -7.16
CA ASN A 1059 38.87 7.69 -8.47
C ASN A 1059 37.73 7.98 -9.46
N GLU A 1060 36.71 7.10 -9.53
CA GLU A 1060 35.49 7.32 -10.31
C GLU A 1060 34.79 8.61 -9.89
N LYS A 1061 34.61 8.83 -8.57
CA LYS A 1061 34.04 10.05 -8.01
C LYS A 1061 34.83 11.28 -8.45
N SER A 1062 36.15 11.26 -8.32
CA SER A 1062 37.01 12.38 -8.70
C SER A 1062 36.88 12.73 -10.20
N LYS A 1063 36.91 11.71 -11.08
CA LYS A 1063 36.73 11.87 -12.53
C LYS A 1063 35.39 12.52 -12.90
N TYR A 1064 34.28 12.11 -12.27
CA TYR A 1064 32.98 12.74 -12.53
C TYR A 1064 32.90 14.18 -11.98
N ILE A 1065 33.47 14.44 -10.80
CA ILE A 1065 33.49 15.77 -10.18
C ILE A 1065 34.28 16.78 -11.03
N GLU A 1066 35.44 16.38 -11.59
CA GLU A 1066 36.21 17.27 -12.48
C GLU A 1066 35.48 17.59 -13.79
N GLN A 1067 34.73 16.64 -14.34
CA GLN A 1067 33.92 16.86 -15.54
C GLN A 1067 32.72 17.77 -15.24
N ILE A 1068 32.03 17.55 -14.12
CA ILE A 1068 30.91 18.40 -13.67
C ILE A 1068 31.35 19.86 -13.51
N LYS A 1069 32.51 20.12 -12.89
CA LYS A 1069 33.08 21.48 -12.71
C LYS A 1069 33.37 22.23 -14.02
N LYS A 1070 33.43 21.53 -15.16
CA LYS A 1070 33.69 22.09 -16.50
C LYS A 1070 32.46 22.03 -17.42
N ALA A 1071 31.37 21.43 -16.96
CA ALA A 1071 30.19 21.14 -17.77
C ALA A 1071 29.13 22.26 -17.71
N ASN A 1072 28.37 22.41 -18.80
CA ASN A 1072 27.16 23.22 -18.84
C ASN A 1072 25.97 22.48 -18.19
N LYS A 1073 24.82 23.17 -18.06
CA LYS A 1073 23.62 22.68 -17.35
C LYS A 1073 23.18 21.28 -17.79
N ASP A 1074 23.27 20.98 -19.09
CA ASP A 1074 22.75 19.75 -19.68
C ASP A 1074 23.76 18.61 -19.61
N LYS A 1075 25.05 18.88 -19.89
CA LYS A 1075 26.12 17.87 -19.74
C LYS A 1075 26.32 17.45 -18.28
N ILE A 1076 26.03 18.30 -17.30
CA ILE A 1076 25.96 17.91 -15.89
C ILE A 1076 24.93 16.79 -15.65
N GLU A 1077 23.75 16.87 -16.29
CA GLU A 1077 22.69 15.87 -16.10
C GLU A 1077 23.10 14.51 -16.69
N GLN A 1078 23.71 14.53 -17.88
CA GLN A 1078 24.27 13.33 -18.50
C GLN A 1078 25.34 12.68 -17.59
N LEU A 1079 26.26 13.47 -17.04
CA LEU A 1079 27.32 12.97 -16.14
C LEU A 1079 26.77 12.37 -14.84
N LEU A 1080 25.73 12.98 -14.25
CA LEU A 1080 25.02 12.41 -13.10
C LEU A 1080 24.36 11.07 -13.45
N GLN A 1081 23.69 10.97 -14.59
CA GLN A 1081 23.01 9.73 -14.99
C GLN A 1081 24.01 8.62 -15.37
N GLU A 1082 25.14 8.95 -15.99
CA GLU A 1082 26.26 8.01 -16.22
C GLU A 1082 26.80 7.46 -14.90
N ALA A 1083 27.12 8.33 -13.94
CA ALA A 1083 27.64 7.93 -12.63
C ALA A 1083 26.64 7.11 -11.80
N LYS A 1084 25.37 7.52 -11.79
CA LYS A 1084 24.26 6.78 -11.15
C LYS A 1084 24.08 5.39 -11.75
N THR A 1085 24.19 5.28 -13.08
CA THR A 1085 24.09 4.02 -13.82
C THR A 1085 25.24 3.08 -13.47
N LEU A 1086 26.48 3.58 -13.44
CA LEU A 1086 27.67 2.82 -13.03
C LEU A 1086 27.59 2.36 -11.55
N ASN A 1087 27.18 3.25 -10.65
CA ASN A 1087 26.94 2.93 -9.23
C ASN A 1087 25.92 1.80 -9.07
N HIS A 1088 24.78 1.89 -9.79
CA HIS A 1088 23.74 0.87 -9.74
C HIS A 1088 24.24 -0.48 -10.30
N LYS A 1089 24.91 -0.49 -11.45
CA LYS A 1089 25.50 -1.70 -12.05
C LYS A 1089 26.47 -2.41 -11.11
N LYS A 1090 27.30 -1.66 -10.37
CA LYS A 1090 28.23 -2.21 -9.36
C LYS A 1090 27.48 -2.70 -8.10
N LYS A 1091 26.46 -1.96 -7.61
CA LYS A 1091 25.56 -2.38 -6.53
C LYS A 1091 24.88 -3.73 -6.84
N VAL A 1092 24.38 -3.93 -8.05
CA VAL A 1092 23.75 -5.18 -8.49
C VAL A 1092 24.69 -6.37 -8.39
N GLN A 1093 25.98 -6.25 -8.74
CA GLN A 1093 26.91 -7.38 -8.58
C GLN A 1093 27.19 -7.67 -7.09
N ALA A 1094 27.29 -6.65 -6.25
CA ALA A 1094 27.41 -6.81 -4.80
C ALA A 1094 26.17 -7.47 -4.17
N GLU A 1095 24.97 -7.17 -4.67
CA GLU A 1095 23.72 -7.81 -4.23
C GLU A 1095 23.64 -9.28 -4.66
N LYS A 1096 24.10 -9.63 -5.87
CA LYS A 1096 24.27 -11.04 -6.24
C LYS A 1096 25.21 -11.79 -5.30
N ILE A 1097 26.32 -11.17 -4.86
CA ILE A 1097 27.25 -11.78 -3.89
C ILE A 1097 26.57 -12.04 -2.54
N ARG A 1098 25.80 -11.07 -2.00
CA ARG A 1098 24.99 -11.29 -0.78
C ARG A 1098 24.09 -12.53 -0.94
N ASN A 1099 23.41 -12.59 -2.08
CA ASN A 1099 22.43 -13.62 -2.42
C ASN A 1099 23.01 -14.99 -2.80
N LEU A 1100 24.34 -15.19 -2.77
CA LEU A 1100 24.97 -16.52 -2.83
C LEU A 1100 24.77 -17.27 -1.50
N ASN A 1101 23.52 -17.58 -1.18
CA ASN A 1101 23.11 -18.37 -0.02
C ASN A 1101 22.51 -19.70 -0.47
N ASN A 1102 22.82 -20.77 0.27
CA ASN A 1102 22.08 -22.02 0.21
C ASN A 1102 21.69 -22.43 1.64
N THR A 1103 20.77 -23.38 1.79
CA THR A 1103 20.23 -23.85 3.07
C THR A 1103 21.27 -24.43 4.04
N ASN A 1104 22.51 -24.59 3.58
CA ASN A 1104 23.61 -25.19 4.34
C ASN A 1104 24.68 -24.17 4.77
N SER A 1105 24.61 -22.91 4.33
CA SER A 1105 25.59 -21.85 4.63
C SER A 1105 27.04 -22.30 4.33
N LEU A 1106 27.32 -22.68 3.09
CA LEU A 1106 28.66 -23.13 2.68
C LEU A 1106 29.69 -21.99 2.62
N LEU A 1107 29.29 -20.82 2.11
CA LEU A 1107 30.13 -19.64 1.96
C LEU A 1107 29.92 -18.67 3.13
N LYS A 1108 31.01 -18.23 3.77
CA LYS A 1108 31.00 -17.30 4.91
C LYS A 1108 30.60 -15.88 4.52
N GLN A 1109 30.07 -15.18 5.52
CA GLN A 1109 29.70 -13.78 5.41
C GLN A 1109 30.94 -12.86 5.21
N GLU A 1110 32.06 -13.16 5.88
CA GLU A 1110 33.32 -12.40 5.73
C GLU A 1110 33.84 -12.36 4.29
N THR A 1111 33.77 -13.50 3.59
CA THR A 1111 34.16 -13.66 2.18
C THR A 1111 33.30 -12.78 1.27
N LYS A 1112 31.98 -12.76 1.52
CA LYS A 1112 31.03 -11.92 0.80
C LYS A 1112 31.31 -10.44 1.04
N ASP A 1113 31.45 -10.02 2.29
CA ASP A 1113 31.65 -8.61 2.65
C ASP A 1113 33.00 -8.07 2.17
N SER A 1114 34.04 -8.89 2.21
CA SER A 1114 35.34 -8.60 1.58
C SER A 1114 35.20 -8.36 0.06
N ALA A 1115 34.48 -9.24 -0.65
CA ALA A 1115 34.25 -9.09 -2.09
C ALA A 1115 33.34 -7.89 -2.43
N ILE A 1116 32.33 -7.61 -1.60
CA ILE A 1116 31.44 -6.44 -1.74
C ILE A 1116 32.21 -5.13 -1.51
N ASN A 1117 33.11 -5.07 -0.54
CA ASN A 1117 33.97 -3.91 -0.31
C ASN A 1117 35.00 -3.74 -1.43
N SER A 1118 35.54 -4.84 -1.97
CA SER A 1118 36.36 -4.83 -3.19
C SER A 1118 35.61 -4.14 -4.35
N ILE A 1119 34.33 -4.47 -4.58
CA ILE A 1119 33.50 -3.85 -5.64
C ILE A 1119 33.36 -2.32 -5.46
N LYS A 1120 33.23 -1.83 -4.23
CA LYS A 1120 33.17 -0.38 -3.94
C LYS A 1120 34.51 0.32 -4.24
N SER A 1121 35.62 -0.35 -3.95
CA SER A 1121 36.97 0.22 -4.07
C SER A 1121 37.58 0.19 -5.49
N THR A 1122 37.20 -0.75 -6.35
CA THR A 1122 37.76 -0.89 -7.70
C THR A 1122 36.99 -0.08 -8.75
N ASP A 1123 37.69 0.52 -9.71
CA ASP A 1123 37.08 1.18 -10.88
C ASP A 1123 36.42 0.16 -11.85
N GLY A 1124 35.30 0.55 -12.45
CA GLY A 1124 34.70 -0.11 -13.61
C GLY A 1124 33.65 -1.19 -13.28
N GLU A 1125 32.62 -1.26 -14.13
CA GLU A 1125 31.57 -2.30 -14.09
C GLU A 1125 32.15 -3.71 -14.28
N GLN A 1126 33.07 -3.89 -15.22
CA GLN A 1126 33.62 -5.22 -15.54
C GLN A 1126 34.38 -5.82 -14.36
N ASN A 1127 35.09 -5.02 -13.56
CA ASN A 1127 35.76 -5.51 -12.36
C ASN A 1127 34.77 -5.97 -11.29
N ALA A 1128 33.61 -5.33 -11.19
CA ALA A 1128 32.53 -5.79 -10.31
C ALA A 1128 31.86 -7.08 -10.81
N ILE A 1129 31.70 -7.25 -12.12
CA ILE A 1129 31.21 -8.49 -12.74
C ILE A 1129 32.20 -9.64 -12.50
N ASN A 1130 33.49 -9.39 -12.75
CA ASN A 1130 34.56 -10.36 -12.50
C ASN A 1130 34.56 -10.80 -11.03
N LYS A 1131 34.50 -9.84 -10.08
CA LYS A 1131 34.52 -10.15 -8.66
C LYS A 1131 33.31 -10.94 -8.17
N TYR A 1132 32.13 -10.74 -8.77
CA TYR A 1132 30.98 -11.62 -8.55
C TYR A 1132 31.21 -13.03 -9.11
N ASN A 1133 31.74 -13.15 -10.33
CA ASN A 1133 32.02 -14.44 -10.96
C ASN A 1133 33.05 -15.26 -10.17
N ASP A 1134 34.09 -14.62 -9.61
CA ASP A 1134 35.08 -15.26 -8.72
C ASP A 1134 34.41 -15.95 -7.52
N VAL A 1135 33.54 -15.21 -6.81
CA VAL A 1135 32.87 -15.72 -5.60
C VAL A 1135 31.81 -16.76 -5.97
N LYS A 1136 31.10 -16.58 -7.09
CA LYS A 1136 30.15 -17.59 -7.59
C LYS A 1136 30.86 -18.91 -7.92
N ASN A 1137 32.03 -18.85 -8.56
CA ASN A 1137 32.84 -20.03 -8.90
C ASN A 1137 33.31 -20.80 -7.65
N ILE A 1138 33.60 -20.11 -6.54
CA ILE A 1138 33.88 -20.74 -5.24
C ILE A 1138 32.62 -21.45 -4.70
N PHE A 1139 31.49 -20.72 -4.59
CA PHE A 1139 30.21 -21.24 -4.11
C PHE A 1139 29.66 -22.42 -4.93
N ASP A 1140 29.83 -22.39 -6.26
CA ASP A 1140 29.45 -23.48 -7.17
C ASP A 1140 30.29 -24.74 -6.89
N LYS A 1141 31.61 -24.59 -6.68
CA LYS A 1141 32.53 -25.70 -6.34
C LYS A 1141 32.22 -26.29 -4.96
N GLU A 1142 31.96 -25.46 -3.96
CA GLU A 1142 31.49 -25.89 -2.63
C GLU A 1142 30.19 -26.69 -2.74
N THR A 1143 29.19 -26.16 -3.47
CA THR A 1143 27.89 -26.79 -3.63
C THR A 1143 28.00 -28.14 -4.35
N ALA A 1144 28.82 -28.24 -5.39
CA ALA A 1144 29.08 -29.50 -6.10
C ALA A 1144 29.77 -30.55 -5.20
N LEU A 1145 30.72 -30.14 -4.36
CA LEU A 1145 31.41 -31.03 -3.42
C LEU A 1145 30.50 -31.46 -2.26
N PHE A 1146 29.73 -30.53 -1.68
CA PHE A 1146 28.72 -30.81 -0.66
C PHE A 1146 27.69 -31.84 -1.14
N ASN A 1147 27.17 -31.66 -2.36
CA ASN A 1147 26.26 -32.62 -2.97
C ASN A 1147 26.95 -33.98 -3.14
N SER A 1148 28.18 -34.01 -3.66
CA SER A 1148 28.97 -35.26 -3.85
C SER A 1148 29.20 -36.03 -2.54
N ILE A 1149 29.45 -35.33 -1.42
CA ILE A 1149 29.62 -35.93 -0.08
C ILE A 1149 28.31 -36.57 0.40
N ASN A 1150 27.18 -35.87 0.26
CA ASN A 1150 25.87 -36.41 0.62
C ASN A 1150 25.49 -37.62 -0.26
N ASP A 1151 25.76 -37.55 -1.56
CA ASP A 1151 25.49 -38.63 -2.52
C ASP A 1151 26.28 -39.90 -2.20
N ALA A 1152 27.57 -39.75 -1.85
CA ALA A 1152 28.41 -40.86 -1.41
C ALA A 1152 27.90 -41.48 -0.10
N LYS A 1153 27.44 -40.66 0.87
CA LYS A 1153 26.84 -41.17 2.12
C LYS A 1153 25.54 -41.94 1.84
N ASN A 1154 24.67 -41.42 0.97
CA ASN A 1154 23.42 -42.08 0.59
C ASN A 1154 23.67 -43.43 -0.12
N LYS A 1155 24.78 -43.54 -0.85
CA LYS A 1155 25.27 -44.77 -1.50
C LYS A 1155 26.10 -45.68 -0.57
N ASN A 1156 26.12 -45.38 0.73
CA ASN A 1156 26.95 -46.02 1.76
C ASN A 1156 28.45 -46.17 1.38
N GLN A 1157 28.99 -45.18 0.67
CA GLN A 1157 30.39 -45.10 0.28
C GLN A 1157 31.27 -44.36 1.30
N ILE A 1158 30.65 -43.66 2.27
CA ILE A 1158 31.30 -43.03 3.44
C ILE A 1158 30.36 -43.14 4.66
N PRO A 1159 30.87 -43.10 5.91
CA PRO A 1159 30.04 -43.06 7.12
C PRO A 1159 29.56 -41.63 7.45
N ASP A 1160 28.60 -41.51 8.37
CA ASP A 1160 28.06 -40.22 8.82
C ASP A 1160 29.11 -39.33 9.49
N ALA A 1161 30.04 -39.93 10.24
CA ALA A 1161 31.18 -39.24 10.84
C ALA A 1161 32.02 -38.50 9.77
N ALA A 1162 32.38 -39.19 8.69
CA ALA A 1162 33.13 -38.63 7.58
C ALA A 1162 32.35 -37.54 6.84
N LYS A 1163 31.06 -37.78 6.56
CA LYS A 1163 30.16 -36.77 5.98
C LYS A 1163 30.20 -35.48 6.80
N ASN A 1164 30.04 -35.58 8.12
CA ASN A 1164 29.98 -34.41 9.00
C ASN A 1164 31.34 -33.71 9.11
N GLN A 1165 32.45 -34.45 9.23
CA GLN A 1165 33.81 -33.90 9.21
C GLN A 1165 34.10 -33.15 7.90
N LEU A 1166 33.81 -33.75 6.74
CA LEU A 1166 34.04 -33.15 5.43
C LEU A 1166 33.16 -31.92 5.18
N ILE A 1167 31.88 -31.96 5.60
CA ILE A 1167 30.97 -30.81 5.49
C ILE A 1167 31.40 -29.65 6.39
N ASN A 1168 31.84 -29.91 7.63
CA ASN A 1168 32.32 -28.86 8.52
C ASN A 1168 33.61 -28.22 7.96
N LYS A 1169 34.60 -29.04 7.57
CA LYS A 1169 35.83 -28.57 6.91
C LYS A 1169 35.54 -27.74 5.66
N LEU A 1170 34.46 -28.04 4.92
CA LEU A 1170 34.05 -27.27 3.74
C LEU A 1170 33.49 -25.89 4.13
N LYS A 1171 32.57 -25.81 5.10
CA LYS A 1171 32.02 -24.54 5.62
C LYS A 1171 33.06 -23.64 6.30
N GLU A 1172 34.14 -24.25 6.79
CA GLU A 1172 35.26 -23.53 7.40
C GLU A 1172 36.19 -22.88 6.37
N ASN A 1173 36.02 -23.09 5.05
CA ASN A 1173 37.11 -22.90 4.08
C ASN A 1173 36.72 -22.45 2.64
N ASP A 1174 36.38 -21.18 2.48
CA ASP A 1174 35.98 -20.48 1.24
C ASP A 1174 37.10 -20.25 0.20
N THR A 1175 38.06 -21.18 0.05
CA THR A 1175 39.14 -21.03 -0.93
C THR A 1175 39.26 -22.24 -1.84
N GLU A 1176 39.55 -22.01 -3.12
CA GLU A 1176 39.72 -23.10 -4.09
C GLU A 1176 40.82 -24.10 -3.68
N GLN A 1177 41.86 -23.64 -2.96
CA GLN A 1177 42.89 -24.54 -2.42
C GLN A 1177 42.31 -25.47 -1.34
N ASN A 1178 41.52 -24.94 -0.43
CA ASN A 1178 41.00 -25.73 0.69
C ASN A 1178 39.83 -26.62 0.26
N ILE A 1179 39.01 -26.18 -0.71
CA ILE A 1179 38.02 -27.03 -1.40
C ILE A 1179 38.71 -28.25 -2.03
N LYS A 1180 39.88 -28.07 -2.67
CA LYS A 1180 40.68 -29.18 -3.22
C LYS A 1180 41.23 -30.12 -2.13
N VAL A 1181 41.59 -29.61 -0.95
CA VAL A 1181 41.98 -30.43 0.21
C VAL A 1181 40.81 -31.30 0.69
N VAL A 1182 39.63 -30.70 0.91
CA VAL A 1182 38.41 -31.46 1.30
C VAL A 1182 38.01 -32.46 0.21
N GLN A 1183 38.14 -32.09 -1.06
CA GLN A 1183 37.89 -32.98 -2.20
C GLN A 1183 38.85 -34.18 -2.21
N SER A 1184 40.14 -33.98 -1.90
CA SER A 1184 41.13 -35.08 -1.79
C SER A 1184 40.80 -36.02 -0.64
N GLU A 1185 40.47 -35.48 0.53
CA GLU A 1185 40.07 -36.27 1.71
C GLU A 1185 38.79 -37.07 1.44
N PHE A 1186 37.80 -36.46 0.77
CA PHE A 1186 36.58 -37.12 0.32
C PHE A 1186 36.85 -38.30 -0.64
N HIS A 1187 37.79 -38.16 -1.58
CA HIS A 1187 38.15 -39.26 -2.49
C HIS A 1187 38.79 -40.42 -1.73
N LYS A 1188 39.74 -40.16 -0.82
CA LYS A 1188 40.33 -41.19 0.04
C LYS A 1188 39.26 -41.95 0.83
N TRP A 1189 38.30 -41.23 1.45
CA TRP A 1189 37.17 -41.81 2.19
C TRP A 1189 36.32 -42.74 1.31
N LYS A 1190 35.88 -42.23 0.15
CA LYS A 1190 35.06 -42.96 -0.83
C LYS A 1190 35.76 -44.21 -1.39
N GLU A 1191 37.09 -44.21 -1.44
CA GLU A 1191 37.88 -45.37 -1.88
C GLU A 1191 38.05 -46.42 -0.76
N ASN A 1192 38.26 -46.00 0.49
CA ASN A 1192 38.71 -46.89 1.57
C ASN A 1192 37.59 -47.47 2.42
N TYR A 1193 36.48 -46.75 2.64
CA TYR A 1193 35.36 -47.24 3.45
C TYR A 1193 34.62 -48.44 2.80
N PRO A 1194 34.38 -48.49 1.48
CA PRO A 1194 33.80 -49.69 0.84
C PRO A 1194 34.71 -50.92 0.95
N LYS A 1195 36.03 -50.75 0.79
CA LYS A 1195 37.02 -51.84 0.99
C LYS A 1195 36.97 -52.35 2.44
N HIS A 1196 36.95 -51.43 3.41
CA HIS A 1196 36.85 -51.75 4.82
C HIS A 1196 35.63 -52.63 5.13
N ASN A 1197 34.44 -52.17 4.71
CA ASN A 1197 33.20 -52.90 4.93
C ASN A 1197 33.18 -54.25 4.18
N ALA A 1198 33.77 -54.35 2.99
CA ALA A 1198 33.89 -55.61 2.27
C ALA A 1198 34.81 -56.62 2.99
N ALA A 1199 35.93 -56.17 3.58
CA ALA A 1199 36.83 -57.00 4.37
C ALA A 1199 36.15 -57.48 5.68
N ILE A 1200 35.52 -56.57 6.42
CA ILE A 1200 34.76 -56.90 7.64
C ILE A 1200 33.60 -57.87 7.33
N ASN A 1201 32.86 -57.68 6.24
CA ASN A 1201 31.78 -58.60 5.85
C ASN A 1201 32.33 -59.97 5.45
N SER A 1202 33.47 -60.03 4.76
CA SER A 1202 34.13 -61.28 4.40
C SER A 1202 34.61 -62.04 5.65
N LEU A 1203 35.21 -61.34 6.63
CA LEU A 1203 35.61 -61.93 7.91
C LEU A 1203 34.41 -62.42 8.74
N ASN A 1204 33.28 -61.69 8.74
CA ASN A 1204 32.05 -62.15 9.39
C ASN A 1204 31.47 -63.42 8.71
N ASN A 1205 31.54 -63.51 7.37
CA ASN A 1205 31.13 -64.71 6.64
C ASN A 1205 32.05 -65.91 6.93
N VAL A 1206 33.37 -65.71 6.92
CA VAL A 1206 34.35 -66.75 7.31
C VAL A 1206 34.12 -67.21 8.75
N LYS A 1207 33.95 -66.26 9.69
CA LYS A 1207 33.60 -66.55 11.08
C LYS A 1207 32.33 -67.39 11.18
N LYS A 1208 31.27 -67.04 10.45
CA LYS A 1208 30.01 -67.79 10.44
C LYS A 1208 30.19 -69.23 9.95
N ILE A 1209 30.95 -69.45 8.88
CA ILE A 1209 31.25 -70.79 8.35
C ILE A 1209 32.02 -71.62 9.41
N ILE A 1210 33.00 -71.01 10.09
CA ILE A 1210 33.76 -71.68 11.16
C ILE A 1210 32.87 -71.95 12.39
N GLU A 1211 31.92 -71.06 12.73
CA GLU A 1211 30.91 -71.30 13.77
C GLU A 1211 29.98 -72.47 13.43
N GLU A 1212 29.54 -72.60 12.18
CA GLU A 1212 28.69 -73.70 11.72
C GLU A 1212 29.45 -75.04 11.84
N ILE A 1213 30.69 -75.11 11.32
CA ILE A 1213 31.58 -76.28 11.47
C ILE A 1213 31.86 -76.61 12.95
N SER A 1214 32.03 -75.59 13.80
CA SER A 1214 32.29 -75.75 15.23
C SER A 1214 31.10 -76.36 15.97
N ARG A 1215 29.86 -76.06 15.56
CA ARG A 1215 28.65 -76.62 16.15
C ARG A 1215 28.47 -78.09 15.78
N GLU A 1216 28.79 -78.48 14.55
CA GLU A 1216 28.71 -79.87 14.09
C GLU A 1216 29.72 -80.79 14.80
N LYS A 1217 30.93 -80.29 15.11
CA LYS A 1217 32.01 -81.09 15.71
C LYS A 1217 32.17 -80.93 17.23
N ASN A 1218 31.47 -79.97 17.84
CA ASN A 1218 31.56 -79.63 19.27
C ASN A 1218 32.99 -79.33 19.77
N ASP A 1219 33.91 -78.95 18.87
CA ASP A 1219 35.33 -78.75 19.15
C ASP A 1219 35.57 -77.43 19.93
N GLU A 1220 36.40 -77.48 20.98
CA GLU A 1220 36.75 -76.32 21.81
C GLU A 1220 37.90 -75.48 21.24
N ALA A 1221 38.85 -76.11 20.53
CA ALA A 1221 39.92 -75.41 19.82
C ALA A 1221 39.34 -74.58 18.66
N ILE A 1222 38.35 -75.10 17.92
CA ILE A 1222 37.68 -74.32 16.86
C ILE A 1222 36.92 -73.12 17.45
N ARG A 1223 36.25 -73.27 18.61
CA ARG A 1223 35.61 -72.14 19.33
C ARG A 1223 36.61 -71.05 19.71
N LYS A 1224 37.84 -71.41 20.07
CA LYS A 1224 38.90 -70.43 20.33
C LYS A 1224 39.27 -69.61 19.08
N HIS A 1225 39.32 -70.23 17.90
CA HIS A 1225 39.57 -69.51 16.65
C HIS A 1225 38.41 -68.59 16.26
N VAL A 1226 37.15 -69.00 16.45
CA VAL A 1226 35.97 -68.13 16.31
C VAL A 1226 36.09 -66.87 17.19
N ASN A 1227 36.49 -67.04 18.46
CA ASN A 1227 36.68 -65.93 19.38
C ASN A 1227 37.85 -65.01 18.98
N ASN A 1228 38.99 -65.57 18.55
CA ASN A 1228 40.13 -64.80 18.02
C ASN A 1228 39.73 -63.94 16.80
N ILE A 1229 38.91 -64.50 15.89
CA ILE A 1229 38.39 -63.80 14.72
C ILE A 1229 37.39 -62.72 15.14
N GLN A 1230 36.50 -62.98 16.11
CA GLN A 1230 35.60 -61.96 16.65
C GLN A 1230 36.37 -60.79 17.28
N GLU A 1231 37.43 -61.08 18.05
CA GLU A 1231 38.26 -60.06 18.66
C GLU A 1231 38.99 -59.24 17.59
N PHE A 1232 39.56 -59.88 16.56
CA PHE A 1232 40.21 -59.18 15.46
C PHE A 1232 39.23 -58.34 14.62
N ILE A 1233 37.99 -58.79 14.42
CA ILE A 1233 36.91 -57.97 13.86
C ILE A 1233 36.65 -56.77 14.77
N ASN A 1234 36.43 -56.97 16.07
CA ASN A 1234 36.15 -55.90 17.04
C ASN A 1234 37.27 -54.85 17.11
N GLN A 1235 38.55 -55.27 17.03
CA GLN A 1235 39.71 -54.38 17.00
C GLN A 1235 39.79 -53.52 15.72
N ASN A 1236 39.20 -53.97 14.62
CA ASN A 1236 39.24 -53.27 13.33
C ASN A 1236 37.91 -52.61 12.93
N MET A 1237 36.78 -52.93 13.56
CA MET A 1237 35.49 -52.24 13.39
C MET A 1237 35.63 -50.72 13.55
N LEU A 1238 34.89 -49.96 12.75
CA LEU A 1238 35.00 -48.50 12.71
C LEU A 1238 34.33 -47.82 13.91
N GLN A 1239 34.94 -46.75 14.41
CA GLN A 1239 34.39 -45.90 15.46
C GLN A 1239 33.77 -44.60 14.91
N ASN A 1240 32.81 -44.04 15.65
CA ASN A 1240 31.97 -42.90 15.22
C ASN A 1240 32.71 -41.55 15.06
N ASN A 1241 34.03 -41.51 15.27
CA ASN A 1241 34.88 -40.32 15.15
C ASN A 1241 36.16 -40.58 14.34
N GLU A 1242 36.29 -41.74 13.72
CA GLU A 1242 37.55 -42.22 13.15
C GLU A 1242 38.02 -41.42 11.92
N THR A 1243 39.33 -41.23 11.76
CA THR A 1243 39.92 -40.45 10.66
C THR A 1243 40.21 -41.31 9.45
N ILE A 1244 40.36 -40.68 8.28
CA ILE A 1244 40.67 -41.41 7.03
C ILE A 1244 41.99 -42.20 7.12
N ASP A 1245 43.04 -41.62 7.69
CA ASP A 1245 44.33 -42.29 7.80
C ASP A 1245 44.25 -43.50 8.76
N LYS A 1246 43.33 -43.47 9.74
CA LYS A 1246 43.05 -44.62 10.63
C LYS A 1246 42.22 -45.72 9.94
N ILE A 1247 41.34 -45.38 9.01
CA ILE A 1247 40.72 -46.39 8.12
C ILE A 1247 41.76 -47.02 7.19
N ILE A 1248 42.69 -46.23 6.65
CA ILE A 1248 43.79 -46.75 5.82
C ILE A 1248 44.68 -47.70 6.66
N GLU A 1249 45.01 -47.34 7.90
CA GLU A 1249 45.73 -48.22 8.85
C GLU A 1249 44.96 -49.54 9.10
N LYS A 1250 43.68 -49.47 9.44
CA LYS A 1250 42.81 -50.64 9.67
C LYS A 1250 42.64 -51.49 8.41
N ASN A 1251 42.52 -50.88 7.23
CA ASN A 1251 42.50 -51.59 5.95
C ASN A 1251 43.81 -52.34 5.71
N ASN A 1252 44.96 -51.71 5.96
CA ASN A 1252 46.25 -52.36 5.79
C ASN A 1252 46.37 -53.60 6.70
N ARG A 1253 45.88 -53.55 7.95
CA ARG A 1253 45.77 -54.75 8.82
C ARG A 1253 44.82 -55.80 8.24
N LEU A 1254 43.61 -55.39 7.84
CA LEU A 1254 42.55 -56.23 7.26
C LEU A 1254 42.90 -56.86 5.89
N TYR A 1255 44.00 -56.44 5.25
CA TYR A 1255 44.53 -57.02 4.01
C TYR A 1255 45.98 -57.53 4.17
N SER A 1256 46.47 -57.67 5.41
CA SER A 1256 47.81 -58.20 5.70
C SER A 1256 47.78 -59.67 6.11
N ASN A 1257 48.96 -60.29 6.09
CA ASN A 1257 49.20 -61.64 6.60
C ASN A 1257 48.92 -61.78 8.12
N GLU A 1258 48.62 -60.69 8.86
CA GLU A 1258 48.16 -60.74 10.26
C GLU A 1258 46.89 -61.60 10.40
N ILE A 1259 45.99 -61.58 9.39
CA ILE A 1259 44.82 -62.47 9.31
C ILE A 1259 45.24 -63.93 9.18
N THR A 1260 46.22 -64.24 8.32
CA THR A 1260 46.72 -65.60 8.05
C THR A 1260 47.48 -66.22 9.23
N SER A 1261 47.67 -65.46 10.32
CA SER A 1261 48.20 -65.95 11.59
C SER A 1261 47.15 -66.09 12.71
N LYS A 1262 45.89 -65.70 12.44
CA LYS A 1262 44.77 -65.75 13.39
C LYS A 1262 43.59 -66.63 12.94
N ILE A 1263 43.51 -66.94 11.63
CA ILE A 1263 42.70 -68.03 11.06
C ILE A 1263 43.52 -69.32 11.17
#